data_AF-A0A6B2XCI4-F1
#
_entry.id   AF-A0A6B2XCI4-F1
#
_cell.length_a   1.000
_cell.length_b   1.000
_cell.length_c   1.000
_cell.angle_alpha   90.00
_cell.angle_beta   90.00
_cell.angle_gamma   90.00
#
_symmetry.space_group_name_H-M   'P 1'
#
loop_
_entity.id
_entity.type
_entity.pdbx_description
1 polymer ?
#
loop_
_entity_poly.entity_id
_entity_poly.type
_entity_poly.pdbx_seq_one_letter_code
_entity_poly.pdbx_strand_id
1 'polypeptide(L)'
;MTGQRGRPERPLDPDAGPVQRFAHELRCLRRTAGSPSYRVMADQSRVSVSALSRAAAGERLPSAAVVRAYARACGADPDEWEVRLKAAGEQVSQYGSTQENSPYLGPAPFDREDENLFFGRGQPVEDAVRLILDQRFAVLTGASGTGKSSLLRAGVVPRLKTLLRQAGGDVPVHVVTPGPTPAATHAGLLAARPDGPERLVAIDRFEEIFTVCRDRRERWRFVDLLLSAQDPTGRLRVLVAMDGTFRPRCAEHPALAETLRRTVVPIPSMSRQELRAAVVGPATASGLRVERTLTTRIVEDVVGQPGALPNLSCTLREIWRRRPSGVLTLAAYEELGGVHGMAAARAEELYRGLSPAQADTAQRILLAMIRPGEGRADACRPLPRTDLCEWSDPDVPEVLELLVRARVVTGDEDKVQLSHDALVTSWPRLRRWIEENRDRLRAHRHLAVDSLTWQAGGNDPGGLYRGARLAVADALFARHSQDHDLTCLERSFLSASRVACRMDRWRADRADQRLRKLVLALCLVTAGALVAGVLAWDQNGLADQARRQAQSRQAAALAGRMRLTDPRTAALLSVAAWRLAPLPESRDAVLGSLTDPELDTFTAPRRTSTAQDFLTGSGHTLLHMEGGHWSSWDVTTHRRTGSGRLPDAPVTAVGPDGQTFALRGRGSTPGALWQLPSGRRAVSGHVLGFGAGPDSYAVLDPDGRARLRAIDDDRVLFETTGADALVSSVDHRLVAVCSAGHPLSVWDTASGRELAGGWRTLPMPACSSAASTFDRSGTRLAVVTADGIGVWDTATGRRIADIDHPDGAHLDFTADGRFLALAGRNDVSLWRISTPDAPVFRHPLTDGPLTDLALDPGRPVLRYLASGTVHSLDISGPLSATWRDRPVGDQLLSPDGRVLATADQDGGQYHFRLVATTTGRTIAQLPTRTAVGPERRQTTAVASPDGGPLMSFSPDSRFFSYGTSGVSSRLAVWDVYNRRERASLDVDPRPPGSTIRSIALSPGGRKLLIARLTPGDAPTGEVWDTAHRTLTDQPDVVTATRGAALAAGFGGPATSLPFGQDIGVPLVRPHGPAVVALSADGTLAATDGELGAVTVWRGNRVRSPTAVLPAAPAGCAPCSQVTALAFSPDGRTLAAGYDSGAVRLLDVATRQPLGGSLSTPGDAIRSLAFGTDGGSVYAGSARVPLQRYVIEPRSVVTRLCERAGTTLTKSRWRTYFPETPYLRVCPVSKAGTDPAPPCADVCSPPLPSPTQPSSAPRANAEAGIRARVANANGSRSAAR
;
A
#
# COMPACT_ATOMS: atom_id res chain seq x y z
N MET A 1 66.36 -36.60 42.33
CA MET A 1 66.13 -37.04 43.74
C MET A 1 65.19 -36.02 44.35
N THR A 2 64.01 -36.32 44.90
CA THR A 2 63.53 -37.47 45.70
C THR A 2 62.07 -37.81 45.34
N GLY A 3 61.78 -39.10 45.17
CA GLY A 3 60.47 -39.58 44.70
C GLY A 3 59.38 -39.62 45.77
N GLN A 4 58.15 -39.34 45.36
CA GLN A 4 56.95 -39.88 46.00
C GLN A 4 56.44 -41.01 45.13
N ARG A 5 56.89 -42.25 45.41
CA ARG A 5 56.27 -43.45 44.87
C ARG A 5 54.85 -43.53 45.44
N GLY A 6 53.85 -43.22 44.62
CA GLY A 6 52.46 -43.51 44.94
C GLY A 6 52.25 -45.01 45.13
N ARG A 7 51.31 -45.38 46.00
CA ARG A 7 50.95 -46.77 46.32
C ARG A 7 50.78 -47.60 45.03
N PRO A 8 51.49 -48.75 44.87
CA PRO A 8 51.38 -49.55 43.66
C PRO A 8 49.95 -50.11 43.52
N GLU A 9 49.45 -50.13 42.29
CA GLU A 9 48.11 -50.64 41.98
C GLU A 9 48.06 -52.16 42.14
N ARG A 10 46.98 -52.68 42.76
CA ARG A 10 46.78 -54.13 42.92
C ARG A 10 46.65 -54.81 41.56
N PRO A 11 47.15 -56.05 41.37
CA PRO A 11 46.98 -56.80 40.13
C PRO A 11 45.48 -56.90 39.78
N LEU A 12 45.14 -56.70 38.50
CA LEU A 12 43.78 -56.75 38.00
C LEU A 12 43.73 -57.75 36.84
N ASP A 13 42.91 -58.78 36.99
CA ASP A 13 42.70 -59.84 36.01
C ASP A 13 41.66 -59.39 34.95
N PRO A 14 42.05 -59.18 33.69
CA PRO A 14 41.13 -58.73 32.64
C PRO A 14 40.13 -59.80 32.16
N ASP A 15 40.31 -61.07 32.54
CA ASP A 15 39.42 -62.16 32.15
C ASP A 15 38.31 -62.44 33.16
N ALA A 16 38.40 -61.86 34.37
CA ALA A 16 37.43 -62.05 35.46
C ALA A 16 36.03 -61.48 35.18
N GLY A 17 35.91 -60.58 34.18
CA GLY A 17 34.63 -60.02 33.78
C GLY A 17 34.77 -58.71 33.00
N PRO A 18 33.68 -58.25 32.36
CA PRO A 18 33.68 -57.03 31.55
C PRO A 18 34.07 -55.76 32.35
N VAL A 19 33.81 -55.73 33.66
CA VAL A 19 34.20 -54.61 34.54
C VAL A 19 35.71 -54.55 34.77
N GLN A 20 36.33 -55.70 35.04
CA GLN A 20 37.76 -55.83 35.30
C GLN A 20 38.55 -55.60 34.00
N ARG A 21 38.04 -56.06 32.86
CA ARG A 21 38.61 -55.78 31.53
C ARG A 21 38.66 -54.29 31.24
N PHE A 22 37.55 -53.58 31.44
CA PHE A 22 37.48 -52.14 31.19
C PHE A 22 38.41 -51.33 32.10
N ALA A 23 38.50 -51.69 33.38
CA ALA A 23 39.45 -51.07 34.31
C ALA A 23 40.92 -51.38 33.95
N HIS A 24 41.20 -52.56 33.37
CA HIS A 24 42.52 -52.90 32.85
C HIS A 24 42.90 -52.00 31.65
N GLU A 25 41.96 -51.77 30.74
CA GLU A 25 42.14 -50.85 29.60
C GLU A 25 42.45 -49.42 30.05
N LEU A 26 41.73 -48.89 31.06
CA LEU A 26 42.04 -47.57 31.63
C LEU A 26 43.46 -47.50 32.22
N ARG A 27 43.94 -48.57 32.86
CA ARG A 27 45.34 -48.63 33.34
C ARG A 27 46.34 -48.72 32.21
N CYS A 28 46.02 -49.42 31.12
CA CYS A 28 46.83 -49.42 29.89
C CYS A 28 46.93 -48.01 29.32
N LEU A 29 45.81 -47.29 29.21
CA LEU A 29 45.78 -45.91 28.75
C LEU A 29 46.70 -45.00 29.58
N ARG A 30 46.64 -45.10 30.90
CA ARG A 30 47.54 -44.33 31.78
C ARG A 30 49.00 -44.72 31.60
N ARG A 31 49.30 -46.00 31.37
CA ARG A 31 50.67 -46.46 31.12
C ARG A 31 51.23 -45.85 29.83
N THR A 32 50.45 -45.85 28.75
CA THR A 32 50.83 -45.26 27.46
C THR A 32 51.09 -43.75 27.56
N ALA A 33 50.34 -43.05 28.42
CA ALA A 33 50.50 -41.62 28.66
C ALA A 33 51.69 -41.23 29.58
N GLY A 34 52.63 -42.16 29.84
CA GLY A 34 53.79 -41.90 30.72
C GLY A 34 53.52 -42.10 32.21
N SER A 35 52.43 -42.78 32.57
CA SER A 35 52.03 -43.09 33.95
C SER A 35 51.93 -41.86 34.88
N PRO A 36 51.18 -40.80 34.49
CA PRO A 36 50.94 -39.67 35.39
C PRO A 36 50.27 -40.16 36.69
N SER A 37 50.69 -39.59 37.83
CA SER A 37 50.05 -39.94 39.10
C SER A 37 48.58 -39.50 39.09
N TYR A 38 47.71 -40.20 39.82
CA TYR A 38 46.29 -39.81 39.94
C TYR A 38 46.10 -38.38 40.47
N ARG A 39 47.09 -37.83 41.19
CA ARG A 39 47.09 -36.44 41.65
C ARG A 39 47.32 -35.44 40.52
N VAL A 40 48.29 -35.71 39.65
CA VAL A 40 48.54 -34.92 38.44
C VAL A 40 47.33 -34.97 37.50
N MET A 41 46.72 -36.15 37.34
CA MET A 41 45.51 -36.30 36.53
C MET A 41 44.31 -35.55 37.14
N ALA A 42 44.18 -35.56 38.46
CA ALA A 42 43.12 -34.83 39.17
C ALA A 42 43.26 -33.32 38.99
N ASP A 43 44.48 -32.78 39.08
CA ASP A 43 44.74 -31.35 38.88
C ASP A 43 44.43 -30.90 37.44
N GLN A 44 44.67 -31.75 36.44
CA GLN A 44 44.39 -31.46 35.02
C GLN A 44 42.91 -31.61 34.65
N SER A 45 42.20 -32.57 35.26
CA SER A 45 40.81 -32.91 34.89
C SER A 45 39.74 -32.37 35.83
N ARG A 46 40.14 -31.75 36.95
CA ARG A 46 39.26 -31.30 38.04
C ARG A 46 38.38 -32.40 38.67
N VAL A 47 38.77 -33.68 38.52
CA VAL A 47 38.11 -34.84 39.14
C VAL A 47 38.93 -35.35 40.31
N SER A 48 38.29 -35.78 41.40
CA SER A 48 39.01 -36.20 42.61
C SER A 48 39.90 -37.43 42.39
N VAL A 49 41.03 -37.46 43.10
CA VAL A 49 42.01 -38.56 43.07
C VAL A 49 41.35 -39.92 43.39
N SER A 50 40.37 -39.94 44.31
CA SER A 50 39.66 -41.17 44.71
C SER A 50 38.67 -41.67 43.65
N ALA A 51 38.15 -40.79 42.79
CA ALA A 51 37.29 -41.18 41.68
C ALA A 51 38.11 -41.77 40.53
N LEU A 52 39.25 -41.14 40.18
CA LEU A 52 40.17 -41.65 39.16
C LEU A 52 40.81 -42.98 39.58
N SER A 53 41.21 -43.11 40.85
CA SER A 53 41.77 -44.36 41.37
C SER A 53 40.73 -45.49 41.43
N ARG A 54 39.46 -45.21 41.74
CA ARG A 54 38.39 -46.22 41.73
C ARG A 54 37.98 -46.62 40.32
N ALA A 55 38.02 -45.70 39.36
CA ALA A 55 37.71 -46.00 37.96
C ALA A 55 38.66 -47.08 37.39
N ALA A 56 39.91 -47.06 37.82
CA ALA A 56 40.91 -48.06 37.46
C ALA A 56 40.95 -49.27 38.42
N ALA A 57 40.09 -49.36 39.45
CA ALA A 57 40.17 -50.43 40.44
C ALA A 57 39.55 -51.76 39.97
N GLY A 58 38.60 -51.71 39.02
CA GLY A 58 37.93 -52.91 38.47
C GLY A 58 36.85 -53.52 39.37
N GLU A 59 36.41 -52.80 40.41
CA GLU A 59 35.34 -53.22 41.32
C GLU A 59 33.94 -52.92 40.78
N ARG A 60 33.81 -51.86 39.96
CA ARG A 60 32.55 -51.41 39.33
C ARG A 60 32.86 -50.55 38.11
N LEU A 61 31.92 -50.44 37.17
CA LEU A 61 32.07 -49.53 36.03
C LEU A 61 32.05 -48.06 36.49
N PRO A 62 33.01 -47.23 36.05
CA PRO A 62 33.04 -45.79 36.37
C PRO A 62 31.97 -45.01 35.62
N SER A 63 31.69 -43.77 36.05
CA SER A 63 30.79 -42.89 35.33
C SER A 63 31.46 -42.30 34.08
N ALA A 64 30.66 -41.98 33.06
CA ALA A 64 31.14 -41.38 31.82
C ALA A 64 31.96 -40.11 32.06
N ALA A 65 31.54 -39.26 33.00
CA ALA A 65 32.28 -38.06 33.38
C ALA A 65 33.69 -38.36 33.93
N VAL A 66 33.84 -39.42 34.72
CA VAL A 66 35.14 -39.85 35.27
C VAL A 66 36.01 -40.46 34.17
N VAL A 67 35.44 -41.25 33.26
CA VAL A 67 36.17 -41.85 32.12
C VAL A 67 36.65 -40.76 31.15
N ARG A 68 35.80 -39.80 30.79
CA ARG A 68 36.19 -38.67 29.93
C ARG A 68 37.32 -37.86 30.55
N ALA A 69 37.23 -37.59 31.86
CA ALA A 69 38.29 -36.92 32.61
C ALA A 69 39.59 -37.74 32.63
N TYR A 70 39.49 -39.06 32.82
CA TYR A 70 40.62 -39.99 32.80
C TYR A 70 41.30 -40.01 31.42
N ALA A 71 40.52 -40.04 30.34
CA ALA A 71 41.02 -40.00 28.97
C ALA A 71 41.70 -38.67 28.64
N ARG A 72 41.09 -37.52 28.98
CA ARG A 72 41.71 -36.19 28.78
C ARG A 72 43.04 -36.06 29.51
N ALA A 73 43.10 -36.49 30.77
CA ALA A 73 44.33 -36.41 31.56
C ALA A 73 45.44 -37.33 31.03
N CYS A 74 45.10 -38.34 30.23
CA CYS A 74 46.04 -39.23 29.55
C CYS A 74 46.29 -38.85 28.08
N GLY A 75 45.75 -37.72 27.60
CA GLY A 75 45.92 -37.27 26.21
C GLY A 75 45.18 -38.13 25.17
N ALA A 76 44.16 -38.89 25.58
CA ALA A 76 43.31 -39.71 24.70
C ALA A 76 41.96 -39.04 24.42
N ASP A 77 41.31 -39.44 23.34
CA ASP A 77 40.00 -38.92 22.94
C ASP A 77 38.91 -39.33 23.97
N PRO A 78 38.28 -38.36 24.68
CA PRO A 78 37.29 -38.66 25.70
C PRO A 78 36.04 -39.34 25.15
N ASP A 79 35.67 -39.04 23.90
CA ASP A 79 34.42 -39.51 23.32
C ASP A 79 34.55 -40.97 22.86
N GLU A 80 35.74 -41.40 22.42
CA GLU A 80 36.05 -42.81 22.15
C GLU A 80 35.94 -43.67 23.41
N TRP A 81 36.47 -43.17 24.53
CA TRP A 81 36.46 -43.91 25.80
C TRP A 81 35.07 -43.96 26.45
N GLU A 82 34.19 -42.99 26.16
CA GLU A 82 32.79 -43.05 26.56
C GLU A 82 32.02 -44.15 25.80
N VAL A 83 32.33 -44.38 24.52
CA VAL A 83 31.75 -45.49 23.73
C VAL A 83 32.19 -46.84 24.29
N ARG A 84 33.47 -46.99 24.67
CA ARG A 84 33.98 -48.23 25.27
C ARG A 84 33.34 -48.53 26.63
N LEU A 85 33.05 -47.51 27.44
CA LEU A 85 32.32 -47.67 28.70
C LEU A 85 30.91 -48.24 28.48
N LYS A 86 30.20 -47.78 27.44
CA LYS A 86 28.87 -48.30 27.10
C LYS A 86 28.91 -49.77 26.71
N ALA A 87 29.87 -50.17 25.87
CA ALA A 87 30.04 -51.57 25.46
C ALA A 87 30.30 -52.53 26.65
N ALA A 88 31.08 -52.08 27.65
CA ALA A 88 31.33 -52.88 28.86
C ALA A 88 30.07 -53.06 29.73
N GLY A 89 29.17 -52.06 29.76
CA GLY A 89 27.89 -52.15 30.48
C GLY A 89 26.91 -53.15 29.88
N GLU A 90 26.89 -53.26 28.55
CA GLU A 90 26.03 -54.21 27.84
C GLU A 90 26.42 -55.68 28.12
N GLN A 91 27.72 -55.96 28.22
CA GLN A 91 28.23 -57.31 28.50
C GLN A 91 27.94 -57.79 29.93
N VAL A 92 27.88 -56.90 30.92
CA VAL A 92 27.50 -57.25 32.31
C VAL A 92 26.06 -57.79 32.35
N SER A 93 25.18 -57.25 31.53
CA SER A 93 23.75 -57.57 31.54
C SER A 93 23.45 -58.99 31.00
N GLN A 94 24.33 -59.55 30.16
CA GLN A 94 24.14 -60.85 29.53
C GLN A 94 24.58 -62.05 30.40
N TYR A 95 25.37 -61.83 31.47
CA TYR A 95 26.02 -62.91 32.22
C TYR A 95 25.16 -63.53 33.36
N GLY A 96 23.92 -63.07 33.60
CA GLY A 96 23.20 -63.30 34.88
C GLY A 96 21.90 -64.12 34.88
N SER A 97 21.52 -64.90 33.85
CA SER A 97 20.11 -65.35 33.70
C SER A 97 19.79 -66.87 33.73
N THR A 98 20.54 -67.75 34.41
CA THR A 98 20.23 -69.20 34.43
C THR A 98 20.09 -69.79 35.86
N GLN A 99 18.92 -70.36 36.17
CA GLN A 99 18.47 -71.17 37.34
C GLN A 99 17.84 -70.47 38.58
N GLU A 100 16.52 -70.67 38.79
CA GLU A 100 15.83 -71.13 40.04
C GLU A 100 14.30 -70.90 39.98
N ASN A 101 13.50 -71.74 40.67
CA ASN A 101 12.03 -71.59 40.77
C ASN A 101 11.67 -70.51 41.81
N SER A 102 10.85 -69.54 41.42
CA SER A 102 10.42 -68.43 42.30
C SER A 102 9.39 -68.89 43.34
N PRO A 103 9.49 -68.46 44.62
CA PRO A 103 8.47 -68.71 45.65
C PRO A 103 7.16 -67.97 45.39
N TYR A 104 7.16 -67.01 44.46
CA TYR A 104 5.97 -66.31 44.00
C TYR A 104 5.65 -66.75 42.57
N LEU A 105 4.45 -67.32 42.38
CA LEU A 105 4.03 -67.92 41.11
C LEU A 105 3.61 -66.90 40.04
N GLY A 106 3.44 -65.64 40.41
CA GLY A 106 2.94 -64.59 39.52
C GLY A 106 1.40 -64.66 39.37
N PRO A 107 0.84 -64.57 38.15
CA PRO A 107 -0.61 -64.44 37.96
C PRO A 107 -1.39 -65.75 38.14
N ALA A 108 -0.70 -66.89 38.25
CA ALA A 108 -1.28 -68.21 38.46
C ALA A 108 -1.81 -68.36 39.90
N PRO A 109 -2.93 -69.08 40.12
CA PRO A 109 -3.35 -69.45 41.47
C PRO A 109 -2.38 -70.46 42.08
N PHE A 110 -2.30 -70.50 43.41
CA PHE A 110 -1.59 -71.56 44.12
C PHE A 110 -2.38 -72.86 43.98
N ASP A 111 -1.72 -73.95 43.61
CA ASP A 111 -2.33 -75.28 43.52
C ASP A 111 -2.09 -76.11 44.79
N ARG A 112 -2.63 -77.32 44.85
CA ARG A 112 -2.56 -78.24 45.99
C ARG A 112 -1.11 -78.55 46.42
N GLU A 113 -0.18 -78.54 45.47
CA GLU A 113 1.25 -78.83 45.71
C GLU A 113 1.97 -77.65 46.36
N ASP A 114 1.40 -76.45 46.28
CA ASP A 114 1.99 -75.21 46.80
C ASP A 114 1.54 -74.89 48.23
N GLU A 115 0.99 -75.85 48.98
CA GLU A 115 0.52 -75.68 50.36
C GLU A 115 1.60 -75.03 51.25
N ASN A 116 2.85 -75.45 51.08
CA ASN A 116 4.01 -74.93 51.82
C ASN A 116 4.38 -73.48 51.48
N LEU A 117 3.84 -72.94 50.38
CA LEU A 117 4.04 -71.56 49.93
C LEU A 117 2.78 -70.70 50.13
N PHE A 118 1.69 -71.26 50.66
CA PHE A 118 0.42 -70.55 50.82
C PHE A 118 0.23 -70.00 52.25
N PHE A 119 0.43 -68.69 52.42
CA PHE A 119 0.37 -68.02 53.73
C PHE A 119 -0.71 -66.92 53.79
N GLY A 120 -1.14 -66.59 55.02
CA GLY A 120 -2.01 -65.43 55.29
C GLY A 120 -3.51 -65.67 55.13
N ARG A 121 -3.98 -66.92 55.01
CA ARG A 121 -5.42 -67.26 54.89
C ARG A 121 -5.89 -68.36 55.86
N GLY A 122 -5.27 -68.47 57.03
CA GLY A 122 -5.59 -69.53 58.01
C GLY A 122 -7.05 -69.54 58.46
N GLN A 123 -7.59 -68.40 58.90
CA GLN A 123 -8.95 -68.33 59.44
C GLN A 123 -10.03 -68.67 58.40
N PRO A 124 -10.04 -68.08 57.19
CA PRO A 124 -11.08 -68.42 56.21
C PRO A 124 -10.96 -69.86 55.67
N VAL A 125 -9.78 -70.50 55.76
CA VAL A 125 -9.62 -71.93 55.46
C VAL A 125 -10.33 -72.78 56.51
N GLU A 126 -10.13 -72.50 57.80
CA GLU A 126 -10.79 -73.23 58.88
C GLU A 126 -12.32 -73.01 58.87
N ASP A 127 -12.80 -71.80 58.58
CA ASP A 127 -14.23 -71.51 58.46
C ASP A 127 -14.89 -72.33 57.32
N ALA A 128 -14.21 -72.42 56.16
CA ALA A 128 -14.66 -73.23 55.04
C ALA A 128 -14.65 -74.73 55.32
N VAL A 129 -13.60 -75.22 55.98
CA VAL A 129 -13.46 -76.63 56.39
C VAL A 129 -14.56 -77.01 57.40
N ARG A 130 -14.82 -76.16 58.39
CA ARG A 130 -15.90 -76.39 59.35
C ARG A 130 -17.26 -76.47 58.68
N LEU A 131 -17.55 -75.54 57.77
CA LEU A 131 -18.85 -75.53 57.08
C LEU A 131 -19.06 -76.76 56.20
N ILE A 132 -18.05 -77.24 55.47
CA ILE A 132 -18.17 -78.46 54.64
C ILE A 132 -18.14 -79.77 55.47
N LEU A 133 -17.67 -79.70 56.72
CA LEU A 133 -17.80 -80.81 57.67
C LEU A 133 -19.22 -80.88 58.23
N ASP A 134 -19.81 -79.73 58.58
CA ASP A 134 -21.17 -79.61 59.12
C ASP A 134 -22.26 -79.77 58.04
N GLN A 135 -21.98 -79.36 56.81
CA GLN A 135 -22.89 -79.39 55.66
C GLN A 135 -22.24 -80.12 54.48
N ARG A 136 -23.01 -80.88 53.70
CA ARG A 136 -22.49 -81.57 52.50
C ARG A 136 -22.29 -80.65 51.30
N PHE A 137 -22.78 -79.41 51.36
CA PHE A 137 -22.65 -78.42 50.30
C PHE A 137 -22.18 -77.09 50.91
N ALA A 138 -21.11 -76.49 50.38
CA ALA A 138 -20.59 -75.20 50.83
C ALA A 138 -20.11 -74.32 49.67
N VAL A 139 -20.18 -73.01 49.84
CA VAL A 139 -19.88 -72.02 48.80
C VAL A 139 -18.95 -70.95 49.35
N LEU A 140 -17.79 -70.78 48.72
CA LEU A 140 -16.84 -69.70 48.97
C LEU A 140 -17.16 -68.53 48.04
N THR A 141 -17.48 -67.37 48.61
CA THR A 141 -17.85 -66.17 47.83
C THR A 141 -16.97 -64.98 48.16
N GLY A 142 -16.60 -64.18 47.17
CA GLY A 142 -15.82 -62.97 47.38
C GLY A 142 -15.56 -62.24 46.06
N ALA A 143 -15.08 -61.00 46.12
CA ALA A 143 -14.79 -60.22 44.92
C ALA A 143 -13.67 -60.83 44.05
N SER A 144 -13.59 -60.44 42.78
CA SER A 144 -12.57 -60.95 41.87
C SER A 144 -11.17 -60.58 42.35
N GLY A 145 -10.23 -61.53 42.27
CA GLY A 145 -8.84 -61.33 42.67
C GLY A 145 -8.57 -61.34 44.18
N THR A 146 -9.52 -61.73 45.04
CA THR A 146 -9.28 -61.92 46.49
C THR A 146 -8.57 -63.24 46.86
N GLY A 147 -8.25 -64.08 45.87
CA GLY A 147 -7.52 -65.33 46.04
C GLY A 147 -8.40 -66.57 46.30
N LYS A 148 -9.67 -66.56 45.88
CA LYS A 148 -10.63 -67.67 46.07
C LYS A 148 -10.11 -69.02 45.56
N SER A 149 -9.61 -69.07 44.32
CA SER A 149 -9.07 -70.30 43.72
C SER A 149 -7.84 -70.81 44.48
N SER A 150 -6.92 -69.93 44.87
CA SER A 150 -5.77 -70.29 45.70
C SER A 150 -6.19 -70.81 47.07
N LEU A 151 -7.18 -70.17 47.71
CA LEU A 151 -7.72 -70.59 48.99
C LEU A 151 -8.40 -71.96 48.91
N LEU A 152 -9.16 -72.21 47.84
CA LEU A 152 -9.81 -73.49 47.59
C LEU A 152 -8.78 -74.61 47.37
N ARG A 153 -7.82 -74.39 46.46
CA ARG A 153 -6.87 -75.42 45.98
C ARG A 153 -5.72 -75.67 46.94
N ALA A 154 -5.07 -74.63 47.46
CA ALA A 154 -3.87 -74.74 48.29
C ALA A 154 -4.17 -74.68 49.80
N GLY A 155 -5.35 -74.18 50.20
CA GLY A 155 -5.75 -74.06 51.61
C GLY A 155 -6.77 -75.12 52.03
N VAL A 156 -8.00 -75.01 51.54
CA VAL A 156 -9.14 -75.82 52.02
C VAL A 156 -9.02 -77.30 51.63
N VAL A 157 -8.69 -77.59 50.38
CA VAL A 157 -8.57 -78.98 49.90
C VAL A 157 -7.49 -79.78 50.64
N PRO A 158 -6.24 -79.29 50.80
CA PRO A 158 -5.19 -80.01 51.53
C PRO A 158 -5.51 -80.18 53.02
N ARG A 159 -6.07 -79.13 53.65
CA ARG A 159 -6.48 -79.17 55.06
C ARG A 159 -7.59 -80.20 55.31
N LEU A 160 -8.61 -80.24 54.47
CA LEU A 160 -9.70 -81.21 54.58
C LEU A 160 -9.21 -82.64 54.31
N LYS A 161 -8.32 -82.83 53.33
CA LYS A 161 -7.69 -84.13 53.05
C LYS A 161 -6.91 -84.64 54.27
N THR A 162 -6.21 -83.76 54.98
CA THR A 162 -5.48 -84.10 56.20
C THR A 162 -6.41 -84.53 57.33
N LEU A 163 -7.50 -83.79 57.57
CA LEU A 163 -8.48 -84.13 58.61
C LEU A 163 -9.23 -85.43 58.31
N LEU A 164 -9.62 -85.67 57.06
CA LEU A 164 -10.33 -86.90 56.65
C LEU A 164 -9.42 -88.14 56.78
N ARG A 165 -8.13 -88.02 56.45
CA ARG A 165 -7.13 -89.07 56.70
C ARG A 165 -6.95 -89.36 58.18
N GLN A 166 -6.93 -88.34 59.04
CA GLN A 166 -6.83 -88.50 60.50
C GLN A 166 -8.08 -89.19 61.09
N ALA A 167 -9.24 -89.00 60.47
CA ALA A 167 -10.48 -89.68 60.81
C ALA A 167 -10.61 -91.11 60.22
N GLY A 168 -9.59 -91.62 59.52
CA GLY A 168 -9.54 -92.98 58.98
C GLY A 168 -10.20 -93.19 57.60
N GLY A 169 -10.60 -92.12 56.91
CA GLY A 169 -11.23 -92.19 55.57
C GLY A 169 -10.34 -91.61 54.47
N ASP A 170 -10.04 -92.40 53.44
CA ASP A 170 -9.39 -91.90 52.21
C ASP A 170 -10.47 -91.46 51.20
N VAL A 171 -10.84 -90.18 51.25
CA VAL A 171 -11.89 -89.59 50.42
C VAL A 171 -11.24 -88.97 49.16
N PRO A 172 -11.52 -89.47 47.94
CA PRO A 172 -11.04 -88.86 46.71
C PRO A 172 -11.57 -87.43 46.52
N VAL A 173 -10.64 -86.51 46.19
CA VAL A 173 -10.91 -85.07 46.01
C VAL A 173 -10.68 -84.62 44.56
N HIS A 174 -11.74 -84.17 43.90
CA HIS A 174 -11.70 -83.66 42.53
C HIS A 174 -11.89 -82.14 42.51
N VAL A 175 -10.98 -81.40 41.86
CA VAL A 175 -11.17 -79.97 41.57
C VAL A 175 -11.57 -79.84 40.11
N VAL A 176 -12.66 -79.14 39.86
CA VAL A 176 -13.30 -79.02 38.54
C VAL A 176 -13.52 -77.55 38.24
N THR A 177 -13.14 -77.12 37.04
CA THR A 177 -13.52 -75.80 36.51
C THR A 177 -14.60 -76.01 35.45
N PRO A 178 -15.77 -75.36 35.55
CA PRO A 178 -16.86 -75.59 34.60
C PRO A 178 -16.48 -75.19 33.18
N GLY A 179 -16.69 -76.08 32.20
CA GLY A 179 -16.48 -75.80 30.78
C GLY A 179 -17.74 -75.32 30.05
N PRO A 180 -17.76 -75.31 28.70
CA PRO A 180 -18.91 -74.90 27.90
C PRO A 180 -20.11 -75.86 27.98
N THR A 181 -19.88 -77.14 28.34
CA THR A 181 -20.91 -78.18 28.52
C THR A 181 -20.69 -78.93 29.85
N PRO A 182 -20.88 -78.26 31.00
CA PRO A 182 -20.42 -78.76 32.29
C PRO A 182 -21.22 -79.95 32.81
N ALA A 183 -22.51 -80.07 32.49
CA ALA A 183 -23.34 -81.20 32.94
C ALA A 183 -22.94 -82.48 32.20
N ALA A 184 -22.85 -82.43 30.87
CA ALA A 184 -22.46 -83.56 30.04
C ALA A 184 -21.06 -84.06 30.39
N THR A 185 -20.12 -83.14 30.65
CA THR A 185 -18.72 -83.50 30.95
C THR A 185 -18.53 -84.10 32.34
N HIS A 186 -19.35 -83.71 33.33
CA HIS A 186 -19.10 -84.06 34.75
C HIS A 186 -20.24 -84.84 35.43
N ALA A 187 -21.31 -85.21 34.72
CA ALA A 187 -22.45 -85.93 35.30
C ALA A 187 -22.07 -87.22 36.07
N GLY A 188 -21.13 -88.01 35.54
CA GLY A 188 -20.69 -89.25 36.22
C GLY A 188 -19.99 -89.00 37.56
N LEU A 189 -19.28 -87.88 37.68
CA LEU A 189 -18.56 -87.48 38.89
C LEU A 189 -19.52 -86.93 39.96
N LEU A 190 -20.58 -86.25 39.54
CA LEU A 190 -21.54 -85.56 40.40
C LEU A 190 -22.77 -86.40 40.78
N ALA A 191 -22.97 -87.56 40.18
CA ALA A 191 -24.07 -88.45 40.55
C ALA A 191 -23.90 -89.00 41.97
N ALA A 192 -24.80 -88.64 42.89
CA ALA A 192 -24.89 -89.21 44.22
C ALA A 192 -25.32 -90.69 44.13
N ARG A 193 -24.52 -91.61 44.67
CA ARG A 193 -24.84 -93.05 44.78
C ARG A 193 -24.86 -93.43 46.26
N PRO A 194 -25.92 -94.11 46.76
CA PRO A 194 -25.99 -94.54 48.16
C PRO A 194 -24.86 -95.51 48.56
N ASP A 195 -24.50 -96.41 47.66
CA ASP A 195 -23.51 -97.48 47.90
C ASP A 195 -22.07 -97.14 47.45
N GLY A 196 -21.80 -95.88 47.07
CA GLY A 196 -20.48 -95.45 46.59
C GLY A 196 -19.49 -95.08 47.70
N PRO A 197 -18.18 -94.95 47.41
CA PRO A 197 -17.24 -94.32 48.34
C PRO A 197 -17.58 -92.83 48.51
N GLU A 198 -17.29 -92.27 49.69
CA GLU A 198 -17.41 -90.84 49.94
C GLU A 198 -16.50 -90.06 48.98
N ARG A 199 -17.01 -89.00 48.37
CA ARG A 199 -16.31 -88.17 47.38
C ARG A 199 -16.45 -86.70 47.70
N LEU A 200 -15.37 -85.93 47.52
CA LEU A 200 -15.39 -84.48 47.58
C LEU A 200 -15.16 -83.89 46.19
N VAL A 201 -16.05 -82.99 45.77
CA VAL A 201 -15.93 -82.27 44.51
C VAL A 201 -15.87 -80.77 44.79
N ALA A 202 -14.76 -80.15 44.42
CA ALA A 202 -14.51 -78.73 44.53
C ALA A 202 -14.66 -78.07 43.16
N ILE A 203 -15.70 -77.26 42.99
CA ILE A 203 -15.93 -76.47 41.77
C ILE A 203 -15.20 -75.14 41.91
N ASP A 204 -14.15 -74.93 41.12
CA ASP A 204 -13.42 -73.67 41.03
C ASP A 204 -13.94 -72.82 39.87
N ARG A 205 -14.03 -71.51 40.06
CA ARG A 205 -14.60 -70.56 39.08
C ARG A 205 -16.00 -70.97 38.62
N PHE A 206 -16.89 -71.19 39.57
CA PHE A 206 -18.28 -71.57 39.29
C PHE A 206 -18.99 -70.60 38.33
N GLU A 207 -18.61 -69.32 38.33
CA GLU A 207 -19.10 -68.32 37.38
C GLU A 207 -18.91 -68.68 35.89
N GLU A 208 -18.04 -69.64 35.56
CA GLU A 208 -17.90 -70.14 34.18
C GLU A 208 -19.17 -70.80 33.64
N ILE A 209 -20.09 -71.26 34.50
CA ILE A 209 -21.40 -71.74 34.03
C ILE A 209 -22.25 -70.60 33.44
N PHE A 210 -22.05 -69.37 33.90
CA PHE A 210 -22.76 -68.19 33.40
C PHE A 210 -22.04 -67.57 32.20
N THR A 211 -20.71 -67.56 32.25
CA THR A 211 -19.87 -66.85 31.30
C THR A 211 -19.37 -67.70 30.11
N VAL A 212 -19.19 -69.02 30.29
CA VAL A 212 -18.66 -69.93 29.26
C VAL A 212 -19.75 -70.86 28.71
N CYS A 213 -20.61 -71.42 29.57
CA CYS A 213 -21.72 -72.27 29.13
C CYS A 213 -22.87 -71.43 28.56
N ARG A 214 -23.02 -71.45 27.23
CA ARG A 214 -24.06 -70.70 26.50
C ARG A 214 -25.44 -71.34 26.57
N ASP A 215 -25.53 -72.66 26.76
CA ASP A 215 -26.81 -73.37 26.87
C ASP A 215 -27.38 -73.29 28.30
N ARG A 216 -28.54 -72.64 28.43
CA ARG A 216 -29.26 -72.48 29.70
C ARG A 216 -29.75 -73.80 30.26
N ARG A 217 -30.16 -74.76 29.43
CA ARG A 217 -30.63 -76.08 29.91
C ARG A 217 -29.48 -76.90 30.47
N GLU A 218 -28.36 -76.91 29.76
CA GLU A 218 -27.12 -77.56 30.19
C GLU A 218 -26.59 -76.97 31.51
N ARG A 219 -26.61 -75.64 31.65
CA ARG A 219 -26.25 -74.92 32.88
C ARG A 219 -27.05 -75.38 34.09
N TRP A 220 -28.39 -75.38 33.99
CA TRP A 220 -29.23 -75.71 35.13
C TRP A 220 -29.19 -77.20 35.47
N ARG A 221 -29.04 -78.07 34.46
CA ARG A 221 -28.77 -79.50 34.69
C ARG A 221 -27.50 -79.73 35.51
N PHE A 222 -26.44 -78.96 35.27
CA PHE A 222 -25.21 -79.05 36.06
C PHE A 222 -25.44 -78.63 37.52
N VAL A 223 -26.22 -77.56 37.74
CA VAL A 223 -26.60 -77.10 39.08
C VAL A 223 -27.42 -78.14 39.82
N ASP A 224 -28.41 -78.77 39.16
CA ASP A 224 -29.21 -79.84 39.77
C ASP A 224 -28.35 -81.02 40.23
N LEU A 225 -27.35 -81.41 39.42
CA LEU A 225 -26.40 -82.46 39.80
C LEU A 225 -25.57 -82.08 41.04
N LEU A 226 -25.15 -80.82 41.17
CA LEU A 226 -24.42 -80.34 42.35
C LEU A 226 -25.30 -80.33 43.60
N LEU A 227 -26.58 -79.96 43.47
CA LEU A 227 -27.54 -79.92 44.57
C LEU A 227 -27.92 -81.32 45.07
N SER A 228 -27.72 -82.37 44.27
CA SER A 228 -27.93 -83.77 44.72
C SER A 228 -27.08 -84.16 45.94
N ALA A 229 -25.98 -83.44 46.21
CA ALA A 229 -25.13 -83.63 47.39
C ALA A 229 -25.85 -83.33 48.72
N GLN A 230 -27.01 -82.68 48.69
CA GLN A 230 -27.80 -82.40 49.90
C GLN A 230 -28.55 -83.62 50.43
N ASP A 231 -28.69 -84.67 49.62
CA ASP A 231 -29.30 -85.91 50.07
C ASP A 231 -28.40 -86.55 51.16
N PRO A 232 -28.89 -86.71 52.40
CA PRO A 232 -28.10 -87.29 53.49
C PRO A 232 -27.71 -88.76 53.25
N THR A 233 -28.45 -89.47 52.38
CA THR A 233 -28.15 -90.85 51.98
C THR A 233 -27.03 -90.92 50.93
N GLY A 234 -26.80 -89.82 50.20
CA GLY A 234 -25.73 -89.71 49.22
C GLY A 234 -24.36 -89.53 49.87
N ARG A 235 -23.32 -90.16 49.32
CA ARG A 235 -21.93 -90.03 49.79
C ARG A 235 -21.12 -89.01 48.97
N LEU A 236 -21.69 -87.82 48.73
CA LEU A 236 -21.07 -86.73 47.97
C LEU A 236 -21.01 -85.45 48.81
N ARG A 237 -19.86 -84.76 48.79
CA ARG A 237 -19.69 -83.41 49.32
C ARG A 237 -19.26 -82.45 48.20
N VAL A 238 -19.84 -81.26 48.16
CA VAL A 238 -19.58 -80.27 47.10
C VAL A 238 -19.15 -78.94 47.71
N LEU A 239 -18.01 -78.42 47.25
CA LEU A 239 -17.49 -77.12 47.63
C LEU A 239 -17.40 -76.23 46.38
N VAL A 240 -17.95 -75.03 46.41
CA VAL A 240 -18.05 -74.16 45.22
C VAL A 240 -17.35 -72.84 45.48
N ALA A 241 -16.34 -72.48 44.69
CA ALA A 241 -15.78 -71.13 44.69
C ALA A 241 -16.42 -70.30 43.57
N MET A 242 -17.07 -69.20 43.95
CA MET A 242 -17.73 -68.30 43.01
C MET A 242 -17.40 -66.83 43.29
N ASP A 243 -17.45 -65.99 42.26
CA ASP A 243 -17.45 -64.55 42.48
C ASP A 243 -18.78 -64.05 43.07
N GLY A 244 -18.70 -63.14 44.04
CA GLY A 244 -19.86 -62.60 44.74
C GLY A 244 -20.82 -61.81 43.84
N THR A 245 -20.32 -61.31 42.70
CA THR A 245 -21.14 -60.60 41.70
C THR A 245 -22.12 -61.51 40.97
N PHE A 246 -21.91 -62.83 40.93
CA PHE A 246 -22.82 -63.78 40.26
C PHE A 246 -23.92 -64.33 41.18
N ARG A 247 -23.95 -63.91 42.45
CA ARG A 247 -25.00 -64.32 43.39
C ARG A 247 -26.43 -64.00 42.92
N PRO A 248 -26.72 -62.83 42.30
CA PRO A 248 -28.03 -62.55 41.73
C PRO A 248 -28.41 -63.54 40.60
N ARG A 249 -27.46 -63.96 39.78
CA ARG A 249 -27.68 -64.95 38.71
C ARG A 249 -28.02 -66.33 39.25
N CYS A 250 -27.43 -66.72 40.37
CA CYS A 250 -27.81 -67.95 41.07
C CYS A 250 -29.26 -67.92 41.58
N ALA A 251 -29.87 -66.73 41.77
CA ALA A 251 -31.25 -66.61 42.18
C ALA A 251 -32.26 -67.03 41.09
N GLU A 252 -31.82 -67.12 39.83
CA GLU A 252 -32.64 -67.63 38.72
C GLU A 252 -33.01 -69.12 38.89
N HIS A 253 -32.28 -69.86 39.75
CA HIS A 253 -32.57 -71.26 40.08
C HIS A 253 -33.09 -71.39 41.53
N PRO A 254 -34.39 -71.64 41.76
CA PRO A 254 -35.00 -71.57 43.08
C PRO A 254 -34.32 -72.44 44.16
N ALA A 255 -33.95 -73.68 43.81
CA ALA A 255 -33.31 -74.61 44.75
C ALA A 255 -31.87 -74.19 45.12
N LEU A 256 -31.14 -73.58 44.17
CA LEU A 256 -29.79 -73.09 44.44
C LEU A 256 -29.84 -71.83 45.31
N ALA A 257 -30.82 -70.95 45.07
CA ALA A 257 -31.04 -69.72 45.82
C ALA A 257 -31.29 -70.00 47.31
N GLU A 258 -32.12 -71.00 47.66
CA GLU A 258 -32.37 -71.37 49.06
C GLU A 258 -31.12 -71.98 49.72
N THR A 259 -30.41 -72.84 48.98
CA THR A 259 -29.15 -73.45 49.44
C THR A 259 -28.10 -72.41 49.81
N LEU A 260 -27.93 -71.40 48.95
CA LEU A 260 -26.96 -70.31 49.13
C LEU A 260 -27.26 -69.42 50.35
N ARG A 261 -28.45 -69.48 50.95
CA ARG A 261 -28.74 -68.73 52.17
C ARG A 261 -28.05 -69.33 53.40
N ARG A 262 -27.80 -70.64 53.40
CA ARG A 262 -27.35 -71.39 54.59
C ARG A 262 -25.91 -71.90 54.50
N THR A 263 -25.32 -71.90 53.29
CA THR A 263 -24.08 -72.64 52.99
C THR A 263 -22.94 -71.77 52.45
N VAL A 264 -22.93 -70.46 52.74
CA VAL A 264 -21.96 -69.51 52.16
C VAL A 264 -20.91 -69.03 53.17
N VAL A 265 -19.64 -69.10 52.78
CA VAL A 265 -18.49 -68.48 53.47
C VAL A 265 -18.01 -67.27 52.66
N PRO A 266 -18.16 -66.04 53.19
CA PRO A 266 -17.61 -64.85 52.56
C PRO A 266 -16.10 -64.78 52.78
N ILE A 267 -15.36 -64.52 51.70
CA ILE A 267 -13.91 -64.34 51.69
C ILE A 267 -13.60 -62.85 51.60
N PRO A 268 -13.24 -62.19 52.71
CA PRO A 268 -12.90 -60.77 52.72
C PRO A 268 -11.56 -60.50 52.03
N SER A 269 -11.31 -59.23 51.73
CA SER A 269 -9.96 -58.75 51.39
C SER A 269 -9.00 -59.07 52.53
N MET A 270 -7.73 -59.34 52.19
CA MET A 270 -6.72 -59.67 53.19
C MET A 270 -6.48 -58.47 54.12
N SER A 271 -6.41 -58.74 55.42
CA SER A 271 -5.96 -57.76 56.40
C SER A 271 -4.48 -57.42 56.23
N ARG A 272 -4.03 -56.34 56.87
CA ARG A 272 -2.60 -55.96 56.88
C ARG A 272 -1.69 -57.09 57.37
N GLN A 273 -2.12 -57.83 58.39
CA GLN A 273 -1.35 -58.95 58.95
C GLN A 273 -1.30 -60.15 58.00
N GLU A 274 -2.43 -60.46 57.37
CA GLU A 274 -2.53 -61.53 56.37
C GLU A 274 -1.66 -61.25 55.14
N LEU A 275 -1.66 -60.00 54.63
CA LEU A 275 -0.80 -59.57 53.53
C LEU A 275 0.69 -59.67 53.88
N ARG A 276 1.09 -59.26 55.10
CA ARG A 276 2.47 -59.44 55.57
C ARG A 276 2.88 -60.91 55.55
N ALA A 277 2.02 -61.79 56.05
CA ALA A 277 2.29 -63.23 56.06
C ALA A 277 2.39 -63.79 54.63
N ALA A 278 1.50 -63.38 53.72
CA ALA A 278 1.53 -63.80 52.31
C ALA A 278 2.78 -63.32 51.55
N VAL A 279 3.37 -62.18 51.93
CA VAL A 279 4.61 -61.66 51.33
C VAL A 279 5.84 -62.33 51.94
N VAL A 280 5.95 -62.36 53.28
CA VAL A 280 7.17 -62.80 53.98
C VAL A 280 7.26 -64.32 54.10
N GLY A 281 6.13 -65.01 54.25
CA GLY A 281 6.06 -66.46 54.45
C GLY A 281 6.73 -67.27 53.32
N PRO A 282 6.34 -67.10 52.04
CA PRO A 282 6.91 -67.85 50.93
C PRO A 282 8.42 -67.59 50.75
N ALA A 283 8.86 -66.34 50.93
CA ALA A 283 10.28 -65.99 50.88
C ALA A 283 11.07 -66.69 51.99
N THR A 284 10.56 -66.68 53.22
CA THR A 284 11.22 -67.31 54.37
C THR A 284 11.29 -68.83 54.20
N ALA A 285 10.21 -69.46 53.72
CA ALA A 285 10.16 -70.89 53.42
C ALA A 285 11.17 -71.32 52.33
N SER A 286 11.56 -70.39 51.45
CA SER A 286 12.56 -70.60 50.40
C SER A 286 13.94 -70.01 50.71
N GLY A 287 14.22 -69.69 51.99
CA GLY A 287 15.53 -69.20 52.45
C GLY A 287 15.86 -67.74 52.10
N LEU A 288 14.90 -66.96 51.60
CA LEU A 288 15.08 -65.55 51.23
C LEU A 288 14.72 -64.61 52.39
N ARG A 289 15.35 -63.44 52.42
CA ARG A 289 15.00 -62.35 53.35
C ARG A 289 14.23 -61.25 52.63
N VAL A 290 13.21 -60.70 53.29
CA VAL A 290 12.44 -59.55 52.77
C VAL A 290 12.74 -58.33 53.64
N GLU A 291 13.09 -57.21 53.00
CA GLU A 291 13.27 -55.96 53.73
C GLU A 291 11.98 -55.55 54.46
N ARG A 292 12.13 -55.06 55.71
CA ARG A 292 11.00 -54.61 56.53
C ARG A 292 10.29 -53.40 55.91
N THR A 293 11.05 -52.50 55.30
CA THR A 293 10.54 -51.31 54.59
C THR A 293 9.77 -51.70 53.34
N LEU A 294 10.27 -52.67 52.54
CA LEU A 294 9.56 -53.25 51.41
C LEU A 294 8.20 -53.84 51.82
N THR A 295 8.20 -54.62 52.90
CA THR A 295 6.97 -55.27 53.39
C THR A 295 5.91 -54.23 53.80
N THR A 296 6.32 -53.17 54.50
CA THR A 296 5.40 -52.07 54.89
C THR A 296 4.85 -51.36 53.66
N ARG A 297 5.71 -51.06 52.67
CA ARG A 297 5.31 -50.35 51.46
C ARG A 297 4.32 -51.16 50.61
N ILE A 298 4.60 -52.44 50.41
CA ILE A 298 3.70 -53.36 49.70
C ILE A 298 2.32 -53.42 50.37
N VAL A 299 2.28 -53.48 51.70
CA VAL A 299 1.02 -53.54 52.44
C VAL A 299 0.23 -52.24 52.26
N GLU A 300 0.88 -51.08 52.30
CA GLU A 300 0.22 -49.80 52.03
C GLU A 300 -0.34 -49.70 50.61
N ASP A 301 0.39 -50.19 49.61
CA ASP A 301 -0.01 -50.11 48.20
C ASP A 301 -1.16 -51.08 47.84
N VAL A 302 -1.37 -52.15 48.62
CA VAL A 302 -2.30 -53.25 48.30
C VAL A 302 -3.54 -53.29 49.21
N VAL A 303 -3.44 -52.83 50.46
CA VAL A 303 -4.55 -52.93 51.43
C VAL A 303 -5.78 -52.17 50.95
N GLY A 304 -6.94 -52.84 50.99
CA GLY A 304 -8.22 -52.24 50.59
C GLY A 304 -8.41 -52.09 49.07
N GLN A 305 -7.42 -52.46 48.26
CA GLN A 305 -7.50 -52.40 46.81
C GLN A 305 -8.11 -53.69 46.22
N PRO A 306 -9.27 -53.63 45.54
CA PRO A 306 -9.85 -54.80 44.90
C PRO A 306 -8.95 -55.31 43.77
N GLY A 307 -8.78 -56.63 43.65
CA GLY A 307 -8.02 -57.24 42.55
C GLY A 307 -6.48 -57.10 42.61
N ALA A 308 -5.91 -56.61 43.71
CA ALA A 308 -4.47 -56.29 43.79
C ALA A 308 -3.53 -57.50 43.99
N LEU A 309 -4.03 -58.64 44.50
CA LEU A 309 -3.19 -59.82 44.85
C LEU A 309 -2.43 -60.43 43.65
N PRO A 310 -3.02 -60.58 42.45
CA PRO A 310 -2.28 -61.10 41.30
C PRO A 310 -1.17 -60.17 40.81
N ASN A 311 -1.38 -58.84 40.89
CA ASN A 311 -0.36 -57.85 40.55
C ASN A 311 0.75 -57.84 41.60
N LEU A 312 0.41 -58.01 42.87
CA LEU A 312 1.38 -58.21 43.94
C LEU A 312 2.26 -59.44 43.70
N SER A 313 1.66 -60.60 43.40
CA SER A 313 2.41 -61.84 43.11
C SER A 313 3.33 -61.70 41.88
N CYS A 314 2.88 -60.99 40.83
CA CYS A 314 3.73 -60.67 39.67
C CYS A 314 4.90 -59.75 40.05
N THR A 315 4.63 -58.72 40.84
CA THR A 315 5.65 -57.74 41.27
C THR A 315 6.70 -58.43 42.14
N LEU A 316 6.29 -59.25 43.10
CA LEU A 316 7.19 -60.03 43.95
C LEU A 316 8.05 -61.02 43.15
N ARG A 317 7.50 -61.65 42.11
CA ARG A 317 8.27 -62.51 41.21
C ARG A 317 9.32 -61.74 40.42
N GLU A 318 9.02 -60.52 39.98
CA GLU A 318 10.00 -59.68 39.26
C GLU A 318 11.05 -59.08 40.20
N ILE A 319 10.69 -58.69 41.43
CA ILE A 319 11.68 -58.34 42.46
C ILE A 319 12.58 -59.54 42.74
N TRP A 320 12.01 -60.74 42.83
CA TRP A 320 12.77 -61.97 43.02
C TRP A 320 13.76 -62.19 41.86
N ARG A 321 13.36 -62.00 40.61
CA ARG A 321 14.28 -62.12 39.46
C ARG A 321 15.42 -61.08 39.48
N ARG A 322 15.15 -59.88 39.97
CA ARG A 322 16.10 -58.75 40.00
C ARG A 322 16.90 -58.68 41.30
N ARG A 323 16.73 -59.65 42.20
CA ARG A 323 17.28 -59.58 43.55
C ARG A 323 18.82 -59.64 43.52
N PRO A 324 19.52 -58.73 44.22
CA PRO A 324 20.91 -58.96 44.60
C PRO A 324 20.93 -60.08 45.65
N SER A 325 21.61 -61.20 45.33
CA SER A 325 21.80 -62.43 46.14
C SER A 325 20.96 -62.54 47.43
N GLY A 326 19.80 -63.20 47.35
CA GLY A 326 19.06 -63.70 48.52
C GLY A 326 18.14 -62.73 49.27
N VAL A 327 18.06 -61.44 48.89
CA VAL A 327 17.22 -60.43 49.58
C VAL A 327 16.28 -59.71 48.61
N LEU A 328 14.98 -59.63 48.94
CA LEU A 328 14.01 -58.80 48.23
C LEU A 328 14.05 -57.37 48.79
N THR A 329 14.41 -56.40 47.94
CA THR A 329 14.72 -55.02 48.34
C THR A 329 13.64 -54.02 47.93
N LEU A 330 13.50 -52.93 48.70
CA LEU A 330 12.63 -51.81 48.36
C LEU A 330 13.11 -51.11 47.08
N ALA A 331 14.43 -51.02 46.87
CA ALA A 331 14.99 -50.40 45.66
C ALA A 331 14.52 -51.09 44.37
N ALA A 332 14.53 -52.44 44.34
CA ALA A 332 14.03 -53.20 43.20
C ALA A 332 12.51 -53.04 43.01
N TYR A 333 11.76 -52.83 44.10
CA TYR A 333 10.32 -52.56 44.06
C TYR A 333 10.01 -51.17 43.48
N GLU A 334 10.78 -50.14 43.87
CA GLU A 334 10.61 -48.77 43.38
C GLU A 334 11.06 -48.62 41.91
N GLU A 335 12.13 -49.30 41.49
CA GLU A 335 12.56 -49.35 40.08
C GLU A 335 11.50 -49.99 39.16
N LEU A 336 10.71 -50.92 39.69
CA LEU A 336 9.57 -51.52 38.98
C LEU A 336 8.32 -50.61 38.97
N GLY A 337 8.36 -49.47 39.66
CA GLY A 337 7.20 -48.59 39.83
C GLY A 337 6.18 -49.12 40.85
N GLY A 338 6.61 -49.98 41.77
CA GLY A 338 5.76 -50.66 42.75
C GLY A 338 4.75 -51.63 42.12
N VAL A 339 3.73 -52.06 42.89
CA VAL A 339 2.66 -52.94 42.38
C VAL A 339 1.92 -52.30 41.19
N HIS A 340 1.85 -50.96 41.15
CA HIS A 340 1.14 -50.22 40.11
C HIS A 340 1.91 -50.10 38.78
N GLY A 341 3.24 -50.10 38.81
CA GLY A 341 4.09 -49.99 37.62
C GLY A 341 3.97 -51.23 36.71
N MET A 342 3.87 -52.42 37.30
CA MET A 342 3.63 -53.65 36.54
C MET A 342 2.26 -53.69 35.87
N ALA A 343 1.24 -53.07 36.48
CA ALA A 343 -0.09 -52.94 35.87
C ALA A 343 -0.04 -52.01 34.65
N ALA A 344 0.65 -50.87 34.75
CA ALA A 344 0.82 -49.93 33.64
C ALA A 344 1.65 -50.52 32.49
N ALA A 345 2.73 -51.25 32.80
CA ALA A 345 3.55 -51.92 31.79
C ALA A 345 2.75 -52.98 31.01
N ARG A 346 1.88 -53.75 31.69
CA ARG A 346 0.99 -54.72 31.06
C ARG A 346 -0.06 -54.04 30.16
N ALA A 347 -0.61 -52.92 30.61
CA ALA A 347 -1.56 -52.13 29.81
C ALA A 347 -0.90 -51.55 28.55
N GLU A 348 0.33 -51.05 28.64
CA GLU A 348 1.08 -50.53 27.48
C GLU A 348 1.48 -51.64 26.50
N GLU A 349 1.85 -52.83 26.99
CA GLU A 349 2.17 -53.97 26.13
C GLU A 349 0.94 -54.46 25.35
N LEU A 350 -0.21 -54.58 26.02
CA LEU A 350 -1.47 -54.89 25.33
C LEU A 350 -1.77 -53.85 24.27
N TYR A 351 -1.71 -52.55 24.63
CA TYR A 351 -2.04 -51.46 23.73
C TYR A 351 -1.15 -51.46 22.47
N ARG A 352 0.15 -51.76 22.60
CA ARG A 352 1.06 -51.88 21.45
C ARG A 352 0.71 -53.02 20.48
N GLY A 353 -0.03 -54.03 20.94
CA GLY A 353 -0.47 -55.16 20.12
C GLY A 353 -1.83 -54.96 19.43
N LEU A 354 -2.57 -53.88 19.71
CA LEU A 354 -3.89 -53.63 19.13
C LEU A 354 -3.79 -53.04 17.71
N SER A 355 -4.77 -53.36 16.86
CA SER A 355 -4.92 -52.68 15.56
C SER A 355 -5.25 -51.19 15.74
N PRO A 356 -5.04 -50.31 14.74
CA PRO A 356 -5.38 -48.90 14.87
C PRO A 356 -6.84 -48.62 15.24
N ALA A 357 -7.79 -49.42 14.74
CA ALA A 357 -9.20 -49.32 15.09
C ALA A 357 -9.44 -49.79 16.54
N GLN A 358 -8.90 -50.95 16.91
CA GLN A 358 -8.99 -51.49 18.27
C GLN A 358 -8.31 -50.59 19.31
N ALA A 359 -7.23 -49.90 18.94
CA ALA A 359 -6.50 -48.97 19.80
C ALA A 359 -7.31 -47.69 20.07
N ASP A 360 -8.06 -47.20 19.08
CA ASP A 360 -8.97 -46.06 19.24
C ASP A 360 -10.18 -46.44 20.11
N THR A 361 -10.79 -47.60 19.85
CA THR A 361 -11.86 -48.16 20.70
C THR A 361 -11.39 -48.39 22.14
N ALA A 362 -10.18 -48.91 22.33
CA ALA A 362 -9.57 -49.10 23.66
C ALA A 362 -9.39 -47.77 24.39
N GLN A 363 -8.88 -46.74 23.71
CA GLN A 363 -8.72 -45.41 24.29
C GLN A 363 -10.06 -44.84 24.76
N ARG A 364 -11.13 -44.98 23.95
CA ARG A 364 -12.46 -44.48 24.28
C ARG A 364 -13.10 -45.21 25.48
N ILE A 365 -13.02 -46.55 25.50
CA ILE A 365 -13.48 -47.38 26.63
C ILE A 365 -12.76 -46.98 27.92
N LEU A 366 -11.43 -46.81 27.88
CA LEU A 366 -10.62 -46.43 29.03
C LEU A 366 -10.96 -45.02 29.53
N LEU A 367 -11.13 -44.04 28.64
CA LEU A 367 -11.54 -42.68 28.99
C LEU A 367 -12.95 -42.60 29.59
N ALA A 368 -13.89 -43.42 29.11
CA ALA A 368 -15.24 -43.47 29.66
C ALA A 368 -15.29 -43.96 31.12
N MET A 369 -14.28 -44.72 31.56
CA MET A 369 -14.10 -45.13 32.96
C MET A 369 -13.41 -44.08 33.84
N ILE A 370 -13.08 -42.89 33.32
CA ILE A 370 -12.44 -41.81 34.08
C ILE A 370 -13.47 -40.74 34.50
N ARG A 371 -13.33 -40.31 35.75
CA ARG A 371 -13.99 -39.14 36.31
C ARG A 371 -12.95 -38.05 36.55
N PRO A 372 -12.91 -37.01 35.69
CA PRO A 372 -11.96 -35.92 35.88
C PRO A 372 -12.27 -35.17 37.18
N GLY A 373 -11.24 -34.91 37.99
CA GLY A 373 -11.37 -34.10 39.20
C GLY A 373 -11.48 -32.61 38.90
N GLU A 374 -12.19 -31.87 39.74
CA GLU A 374 -12.16 -30.40 39.79
C GLU A 374 -11.14 -29.97 40.84
N GLY A 375 -9.85 -29.99 40.46
CA GLY A 375 -8.75 -29.69 41.39
C GLY A 375 -8.38 -30.80 42.37
N ARG A 376 -8.97 -31.99 42.24
CA ARG A 376 -8.59 -33.23 42.94
C ARG A 376 -8.03 -34.26 41.94
N ALA A 377 -7.37 -35.30 42.43
CA ALA A 377 -6.88 -36.39 41.58
C ALA A 377 -8.03 -37.05 40.80
N ASP A 378 -7.77 -37.40 39.54
CA ASP A 378 -8.76 -38.06 38.68
C ASP A 378 -9.09 -39.44 39.25
N ALA A 379 -10.38 -39.76 39.31
CA ALA A 379 -10.88 -40.98 39.92
C ALA A 379 -11.42 -41.92 38.85
N CYS A 380 -11.30 -43.23 39.04
CA CYS A 380 -12.01 -44.19 38.19
C CYS A 380 -13.50 -44.19 38.53
N ARG A 381 -14.33 -44.55 37.56
CA ARG A 381 -15.73 -44.90 37.76
C ARG A 381 -16.01 -46.25 37.10
N PRO A 382 -16.86 -47.10 37.71
CA PRO A 382 -17.44 -48.22 37.01
C PRO A 382 -18.34 -47.71 35.87
N LEU A 383 -18.28 -48.38 34.74
CA LEU A 383 -19.09 -48.14 33.55
C LEU A 383 -20.02 -49.34 33.35
N PRO A 384 -21.34 -49.15 33.31
CA PRO A 384 -22.27 -50.25 33.04
C PRO A 384 -21.98 -50.92 31.69
N ARG A 385 -22.06 -52.24 31.62
CA ARG A 385 -21.90 -52.98 30.34
C ARG A 385 -22.99 -52.63 29.35
N THR A 386 -24.19 -52.35 29.84
CA THR A 386 -25.33 -51.90 29.02
C THR A 386 -24.99 -50.65 28.22
N ASP A 387 -24.27 -49.70 28.83
CA ASP A 387 -23.92 -48.44 28.18
C ASP A 387 -22.91 -48.68 27.04
N LEU A 388 -21.94 -49.57 27.25
CA LEU A 388 -20.97 -49.99 26.22
C LEU A 388 -21.61 -50.78 25.08
N CYS A 389 -22.66 -51.55 25.34
CA CYS A 389 -23.40 -52.27 24.29
C CYS A 389 -24.22 -51.33 23.40
N GLU A 390 -24.57 -50.14 23.91
CA GLU A 390 -25.26 -49.11 23.12
C GLU A 390 -24.30 -48.31 22.23
N TRP A 391 -22.98 -48.45 22.43
CA TRP A 391 -21.99 -47.83 21.57
C TRP A 391 -22.05 -48.44 20.18
N SER A 392 -22.09 -47.59 19.16
CA SER A 392 -22.21 -48.03 17.76
C SER A 392 -20.89 -48.51 17.14
N ASP A 393 -19.91 -48.87 17.96
CA ASP A 393 -18.58 -49.35 17.55
C ASP A 393 -18.54 -50.89 17.59
N PRO A 394 -18.29 -51.56 16.44
CA PRO A 394 -18.29 -53.02 16.37
C PRO A 394 -17.13 -53.69 17.12
N ASP A 395 -16.04 -52.97 17.40
CA ASP A 395 -14.83 -53.54 18.03
C ASP A 395 -14.93 -53.58 19.56
N VAL A 396 -15.94 -52.95 20.16
CA VAL A 396 -16.11 -52.84 21.63
C VAL A 396 -16.13 -54.20 22.34
N PRO A 397 -16.88 -55.23 21.89
CA PRO A 397 -16.90 -56.52 22.57
C PRO A 397 -15.53 -57.22 22.57
N GLU A 398 -14.83 -57.18 21.43
CA GLU A 398 -13.52 -57.83 21.27
C GLU A 398 -12.44 -57.10 22.07
N VAL A 399 -12.38 -55.76 21.98
CA VAL A 399 -11.41 -54.94 22.72
C VAL A 399 -11.65 -55.03 24.23
N LEU A 400 -12.91 -55.05 24.67
CA LEU A 400 -13.25 -55.22 26.07
C LEU A 400 -12.82 -56.61 26.58
N GLU A 401 -12.98 -57.66 25.79
CA GLU A 401 -12.49 -59.00 26.12
C GLU A 401 -10.95 -59.03 26.24
N LEU A 402 -10.24 -58.37 25.31
CA LEU A 402 -8.78 -58.23 25.36
C LEU A 402 -8.29 -57.47 26.61
N LEU A 403 -8.96 -56.37 26.96
CA LEU A 403 -8.67 -55.58 28.18
C LEU A 403 -8.94 -56.36 29.47
N VAL A 404 -10.01 -57.18 29.49
CA VAL A 404 -10.34 -58.06 30.61
C VAL A 404 -9.35 -59.22 30.72
N ARG A 405 -9.00 -59.86 29.61
CA ARG A 405 -8.02 -60.95 29.56
C ARG A 405 -6.65 -60.50 30.02
N ALA A 406 -6.23 -59.29 29.64
CA ALA A 406 -4.99 -58.68 30.11
C ALA A 406 -5.06 -58.13 31.55
N ARG A 407 -6.24 -58.17 32.20
CA ARG A 407 -6.49 -57.65 33.55
C ARG A 407 -6.13 -56.16 33.69
N VAL A 408 -6.36 -55.38 32.63
CA VAL A 408 -6.35 -53.91 32.66
C VAL A 408 -7.70 -53.40 33.15
N VAL A 409 -8.74 -54.15 32.83
CA VAL A 409 -10.13 -53.90 33.19
C VAL A 409 -10.68 -55.13 33.91
N THR A 410 -11.42 -54.91 34.98
CA THR A 410 -12.21 -55.93 35.68
C THR A 410 -13.68 -55.62 35.51
N GLY A 411 -14.50 -56.60 35.18
CA GLY A 411 -15.94 -56.40 35.08
C GLY A 411 -16.71 -57.64 35.51
N ASP A 412 -17.89 -57.41 36.04
CA ASP A 412 -18.94 -58.42 36.14
C ASP A 412 -19.86 -58.32 34.91
N GLU A 413 -21.03 -58.93 34.93
CA GLU A 413 -21.99 -58.85 33.81
C GLU A 413 -22.66 -57.47 33.69
N ASP A 414 -22.69 -56.68 34.77
CA ASP A 414 -23.45 -55.43 34.83
C ASP A 414 -22.56 -54.21 34.66
N LYS A 415 -21.29 -54.26 35.11
CA LYS A 415 -20.35 -53.14 35.12
C LYS A 415 -18.91 -53.56 34.86
N VAL A 416 -18.17 -52.61 34.31
CA VAL A 416 -16.77 -52.68 33.89
C VAL A 416 -16.03 -51.56 34.58
N GLN A 417 -14.90 -51.84 35.21
CA GLN A 417 -14.07 -50.83 35.88
C GLN A 417 -12.59 -51.12 35.64
N LEU A 418 -11.75 -50.08 35.72
CA LEU A 418 -10.31 -50.26 35.69
C LEU A 418 -9.87 -51.19 36.82
N SER A 419 -8.94 -52.11 36.54
CA SER A 419 -8.47 -53.08 37.53
C SER A 419 -7.73 -52.42 38.69
N HIS A 420 -7.21 -51.21 38.48
CA HIS A 420 -6.58 -50.42 39.53
C HIS A 420 -6.61 -48.92 39.23
N ASP A 421 -7.01 -48.11 40.20
CA ASP A 421 -7.01 -46.63 40.09
C ASP A 421 -5.62 -46.04 39.85
N ALA A 422 -4.57 -46.76 40.24
CA ALA A 422 -3.21 -46.33 40.01
C ALA A 422 -2.83 -46.30 38.52
N LEU A 423 -3.56 -47.00 37.63
CA LEU A 423 -3.35 -46.89 36.18
C LEU A 423 -3.55 -45.44 35.68
N VAL A 424 -4.41 -44.67 36.34
CA VAL A 424 -4.67 -43.27 36.01
C VAL A 424 -3.42 -42.40 36.24
N THR A 425 -2.63 -42.72 37.27
CA THR A 425 -1.43 -41.95 37.64
C THR A 425 -0.14 -42.53 37.09
N SER A 426 -0.01 -43.86 37.01
CA SER A 426 1.21 -44.57 36.63
C SER A 426 1.34 -44.88 35.15
N TRP A 427 0.26 -44.83 34.35
CA TRP A 427 0.31 -45.05 32.90
C TRP A 427 0.39 -43.73 32.13
N PRO A 428 1.56 -43.34 31.56
CA PRO A 428 1.75 -42.00 30.99
C PRO A 428 0.81 -41.70 29.81
N ARG A 429 0.45 -42.72 29.02
CA ARG A 429 -0.43 -42.60 27.86
C ARG A 429 -1.87 -42.27 28.27
N LEU A 430 -2.41 -42.99 29.25
CA LEU A 430 -3.76 -42.73 29.78
C LEU A 430 -3.85 -41.33 30.40
N ARG A 431 -2.82 -40.90 31.14
CA ARG A 431 -2.77 -39.55 31.71
C ARG A 431 -2.83 -38.47 30.63
N ARG A 432 -2.06 -38.62 29.55
CA ARG A 432 -2.07 -37.69 28.42
C ARG A 432 -3.46 -37.61 27.78
N TRP A 433 -4.11 -38.76 27.57
CA TRP A 433 -5.46 -38.80 27.02
C TRP A 433 -6.50 -38.10 27.89
N ILE A 434 -6.41 -38.25 29.22
CA ILE A 434 -7.30 -37.58 30.18
C ILE A 434 -7.12 -36.06 30.10
N GLU A 435 -5.88 -35.58 30.00
CA GLU A 435 -5.58 -34.16 29.96
C GLU A 435 -6.06 -33.50 28.65
N GLU A 436 -5.84 -34.16 27.51
CA GLU A 436 -6.31 -33.71 26.19
C GLU A 436 -7.86 -33.70 26.07
N ASN A 437 -8.57 -34.56 26.82
CA ASN A 437 -10.03 -34.74 26.70
C ASN A 437 -10.84 -34.24 27.91
N ARG A 438 -10.23 -33.44 28.80
CA ARG A 438 -10.83 -33.10 30.11
C ARG A 438 -12.18 -32.39 30.00
N ASP A 439 -12.30 -31.43 29.09
CA ASP A 439 -13.54 -30.67 28.90
C ASP A 439 -14.65 -31.52 28.26
N ARG A 440 -14.28 -32.43 27.35
CA ARG A 440 -15.21 -33.39 26.72
C ARG A 440 -15.73 -34.41 27.74
N LEU A 441 -14.88 -34.95 28.61
CA LEU A 441 -15.27 -35.89 29.67
C LEU A 441 -16.26 -35.28 30.68
N ARG A 442 -16.05 -34.00 31.05
CA ARG A 442 -16.99 -33.27 31.92
C ARG A 442 -18.33 -33.05 31.23
N ALA A 443 -18.31 -32.57 29.99
CA ALA A 443 -19.52 -32.33 29.22
C ALA A 443 -20.34 -33.60 28.97
N HIS A 444 -19.67 -34.73 28.66
CA HIS A 444 -20.33 -36.03 28.46
C HIS A 444 -21.03 -36.52 29.73
N ARG A 445 -20.46 -36.23 30.91
CA ARG A 445 -21.11 -36.59 32.17
C ARG A 445 -22.37 -35.77 32.44
N HIS A 446 -22.31 -34.46 32.22
CA HIS A 446 -23.51 -33.62 32.35
C HIS A 446 -24.59 -34.09 31.37
N LEU A 447 -24.19 -34.43 30.15
CA LEU A 447 -25.08 -34.98 29.14
C LEU A 447 -25.79 -36.27 29.61
N ALA A 448 -25.04 -37.23 30.16
CA ALA A 448 -25.59 -38.50 30.66
C ALA A 448 -26.62 -38.30 31.78
N VAL A 449 -26.33 -37.40 32.73
CA VAL A 449 -27.23 -37.10 33.86
C VAL A 449 -28.48 -36.40 33.38
N ASP A 450 -28.32 -35.44 32.47
CA ASP A 450 -29.44 -34.64 31.97
C ASP A 450 -30.34 -35.48 31.03
N SER A 451 -29.77 -36.42 30.26
CA SER A 451 -30.55 -37.35 29.42
C SER A 451 -31.37 -38.35 30.25
N LEU A 452 -30.83 -38.85 31.37
CA LEU A 452 -31.57 -39.70 32.30
C LEU A 452 -32.69 -38.93 33.01
N THR A 453 -32.41 -37.69 33.44
CA THR A 453 -33.40 -36.81 34.07
C THR A 453 -34.56 -36.49 33.11
N TRP A 454 -34.23 -36.27 31.84
CA TRP A 454 -35.22 -36.06 30.78
C TRP A 454 -36.11 -37.28 30.55
N GLN A 455 -35.53 -38.49 30.51
CA GLN A 455 -36.29 -39.72 30.34
C GLN A 455 -37.21 -40.00 31.54
N ALA A 456 -36.68 -39.84 32.76
CA ALA A 456 -37.44 -40.02 33.99
C ALA A 456 -38.59 -39.00 34.11
N GLY A 457 -38.42 -37.80 33.58
CA GLY A 457 -39.44 -36.76 33.46
C GLY A 457 -40.45 -36.97 32.33
N GLY A 458 -40.50 -38.15 31.69
CA GLY A 458 -41.44 -38.45 30.61
C GLY A 458 -41.06 -37.82 29.27
N ASN A 459 -39.76 -37.60 29.03
CA ASN A 459 -39.22 -36.88 27.89
C ASN A 459 -39.71 -35.43 27.80
N ASP A 460 -39.92 -34.76 28.94
CA ASP A 460 -40.38 -33.37 29.02
C ASP A 460 -39.49 -32.44 28.17
N PRO A 461 -40.05 -31.74 27.15
CA PRO A 461 -39.32 -30.77 26.36
C PRO A 461 -38.62 -29.67 27.18
N GLY A 462 -39.08 -29.40 28.41
CA GLY A 462 -38.49 -28.43 29.33
C GLY A 462 -37.07 -28.78 29.82
N GLY A 463 -36.73 -30.07 29.87
CA GLY A 463 -35.41 -30.57 30.31
C GLY A 463 -34.33 -30.60 29.22
N LEU A 464 -34.68 -30.32 27.96
CA LEU A 464 -33.76 -30.38 26.81
C LEU A 464 -32.73 -29.24 26.82
N TYR A 465 -31.53 -29.48 26.30
CA TYR A 465 -30.48 -28.47 26.20
C TYR A 465 -30.87 -27.33 25.24
N ARG A 466 -30.68 -26.08 25.69
CA ARG A 466 -30.94 -24.86 24.91
C ARG A 466 -29.81 -23.84 25.06
N GLY A 467 -29.67 -22.96 24.07
CA GLY A 467 -28.72 -21.85 24.10
C GLY A 467 -27.26 -22.29 24.26
N ALA A 468 -26.52 -21.63 25.16
CA ALA A 468 -25.10 -21.87 25.38
C ALA A 468 -24.76 -23.33 25.76
N ARG A 469 -25.64 -24.02 26.51
CA ARG A 469 -25.43 -25.44 26.87
C ARG A 469 -25.46 -26.36 25.64
N LEU A 470 -26.40 -26.13 24.71
CA LEU A 470 -26.43 -26.88 23.46
C LEU A 470 -25.25 -26.53 22.55
N ALA A 471 -24.82 -25.26 22.51
CA ALA A 471 -23.67 -24.83 21.72
C ALA A 471 -22.34 -25.46 22.19
N VAL A 472 -22.14 -25.57 23.51
CA VAL A 472 -20.98 -26.28 24.08
C VAL A 472 -21.06 -27.79 23.79
N ALA A 473 -22.25 -28.39 23.90
CA ALA A 473 -22.46 -29.80 23.53
C ALA A 473 -22.19 -30.06 22.03
N ASP A 474 -22.67 -29.19 21.13
CA ASP A 474 -22.39 -29.33 19.70
C ASP A 474 -20.90 -29.11 19.38
N ALA A 475 -20.22 -28.14 20.00
CA ALA A 475 -18.79 -27.94 19.76
C ALA A 475 -17.94 -29.16 20.16
N LEU A 476 -18.32 -29.85 21.23
CA LEU A 476 -17.59 -30.99 21.77
C LEU A 476 -17.98 -32.31 21.11
N PHE A 477 -19.20 -32.46 20.59
CA PHE A 477 -19.73 -33.73 20.05
C PHE A 477 -20.15 -33.70 18.56
N ALA A 478 -20.01 -32.60 17.80
CA ALA A 478 -20.53 -32.49 16.41
C ALA A 478 -19.50 -32.64 15.26
N ARG A 479 -18.22 -32.98 15.52
CA ARG A 479 -17.25 -33.24 14.43
C ARG A 479 -17.13 -34.73 14.13
N HIS A 480 -17.53 -35.08 12.91
CA HIS A 480 -17.44 -36.39 12.24
C HIS A 480 -16.27 -37.27 12.71
N SER A 481 -16.59 -38.39 13.37
CA SER A 481 -15.84 -39.66 13.59
C SER A 481 -15.98 -40.26 15.00
N GLN A 482 -16.53 -39.52 16.00
CA GLN A 482 -16.56 -39.95 17.41
C GLN A 482 -17.97 -39.96 18.06
N ASP A 483 -19.03 -40.22 17.29
CA ASP A 483 -20.40 -40.41 17.81
C ASP A 483 -20.64 -41.84 18.32
N HIS A 484 -19.65 -42.72 18.18
CA HIS A 484 -19.78 -44.12 18.56
C HIS A 484 -19.80 -44.35 20.07
N ASP A 485 -19.50 -43.33 20.89
CA ASP A 485 -19.28 -43.45 22.33
C ASP A 485 -20.48 -42.96 23.16
N LEU A 486 -21.53 -42.49 22.46
CA LEU A 486 -22.76 -42.00 23.07
C LEU A 486 -23.81 -43.12 23.10
N THR A 487 -24.48 -43.27 24.24
CA THR A 487 -25.64 -44.17 24.40
C THR A 487 -26.79 -43.76 23.46
N CYS A 488 -27.72 -44.68 23.23
CA CYS A 488 -28.92 -44.39 22.42
C CYS A 488 -29.74 -43.28 23.07
N LEU A 489 -29.83 -43.28 24.41
CA LEU A 489 -30.52 -42.25 25.18
C LEU A 489 -29.85 -40.88 25.03
N GLU A 490 -28.53 -40.77 25.18
CA GLU A 490 -27.79 -39.50 25.02
C GLU A 490 -27.91 -38.95 23.58
N ARG A 491 -27.84 -39.83 22.57
CA ARG A 491 -28.08 -39.46 21.16
C ARG A 491 -29.52 -38.98 20.96
N SER A 492 -30.50 -39.67 21.54
CA SER A 492 -31.91 -39.27 21.49
C SER A 492 -32.14 -37.92 22.18
N PHE A 493 -31.48 -37.65 23.31
CA PHE A 493 -31.56 -36.39 24.03
C PHE A 493 -30.90 -35.24 23.27
N LEU A 494 -29.72 -35.45 22.66
CA LEU A 494 -29.05 -34.42 21.84
C LEU A 494 -29.83 -34.16 20.55
N SER A 495 -30.32 -35.20 19.88
CA SER A 495 -31.14 -35.05 18.68
C SER A 495 -32.49 -34.39 19.01
N ALA A 496 -33.14 -34.76 20.11
CA ALA A 496 -34.34 -34.09 20.60
C ALA A 496 -34.05 -32.64 21.01
N SER A 497 -32.90 -32.35 21.63
CA SER A 497 -32.47 -30.98 21.96
C SER A 497 -32.17 -30.16 20.70
N ARG A 498 -31.58 -30.76 19.66
CA ARG A 498 -31.36 -30.12 18.34
C ARG A 498 -32.67 -29.92 17.57
N VAL A 499 -33.62 -30.85 17.66
CA VAL A 499 -34.96 -30.74 17.06
C VAL A 499 -35.79 -29.72 17.83
N ALA A 500 -35.78 -29.72 19.16
CA ALA A 500 -36.44 -28.74 20.01
C ALA A 500 -35.82 -27.36 19.85
N CYS A 501 -34.49 -27.22 19.72
CA CYS A 501 -33.86 -25.94 19.38
C CYS A 501 -34.25 -25.48 17.96
N ARG A 502 -34.37 -26.40 16.98
CA ARG A 502 -34.90 -26.06 15.65
C ARG A 502 -36.40 -25.71 15.68
N MET A 503 -37.20 -26.36 16.51
CA MET A 503 -38.63 -26.12 16.70
C MET A 503 -38.91 -24.86 17.53
N ASP A 504 -38.08 -24.54 18.52
CA ASP A 504 -38.09 -23.30 19.28
C ASP A 504 -37.54 -22.17 18.44
N ARG A 505 -36.56 -22.41 17.56
CA ARG A 505 -36.21 -21.47 16.48
C ARG A 505 -37.37 -21.31 15.51
N TRP A 506 -38.17 -22.36 15.23
CA TRP A 506 -39.37 -22.32 14.36
C TRP A 506 -40.61 -21.65 15.02
N ARG A 507 -40.79 -21.78 16.35
CA ARG A 507 -41.87 -21.18 17.15
C ARG A 507 -41.51 -19.77 17.59
N ALA A 508 -40.24 -19.52 17.91
CA ALA A 508 -39.63 -18.20 17.84
C ALA A 508 -39.90 -17.69 16.43
N ASP A 509 -39.52 -18.33 15.32
CA ASP A 509 -39.95 -17.98 13.96
C ASP A 509 -41.49 -18.00 13.71
N ARG A 510 -42.40 -17.93 14.69
CA ARG A 510 -43.78 -17.44 14.44
C ARG A 510 -44.08 -16.16 15.23
N ALA A 511 -43.66 -16.06 16.49
CA ALA A 511 -43.68 -14.81 17.25
C ALA A 511 -42.60 -13.83 16.74
N ASP A 512 -41.40 -14.35 16.57
CA ASP A 512 -40.26 -13.93 15.76
C ASP A 512 -40.43 -14.23 14.26
N GLN A 513 -41.56 -14.68 13.66
CA GLN A 513 -41.83 -14.36 12.23
C GLN A 513 -42.80 -13.20 12.09
N ARG A 514 -43.59 -12.82 13.10
CA ARG A 514 -44.16 -11.46 13.10
C ARG A 514 -43.08 -10.47 13.52
N LEU A 515 -42.27 -10.79 14.51
CA LEU A 515 -41.12 -9.99 14.92
C LEU A 515 -39.92 -10.15 13.99
N ARG A 516 -39.57 -11.29 13.35
CA ARG A 516 -38.59 -11.35 12.22
C ARG A 516 -39.21 -11.11 10.86
N LYS A 517 -40.52 -11.12 10.59
CA LYS A 517 -40.99 -10.40 9.39
C LYS A 517 -40.96 -8.90 9.65
N LEU A 518 -41.22 -8.43 10.87
CA LEU A 518 -40.99 -7.02 11.24
C LEU A 518 -39.51 -6.69 11.46
N VAL A 519 -38.63 -7.60 11.84
CA VAL A 519 -37.19 -7.40 12.12
C VAL A 519 -36.35 -7.81 10.93
N LEU A 520 -36.78 -8.74 10.08
CA LEU A 520 -36.19 -8.91 8.75
C LEU A 520 -36.77 -7.87 7.78
N ALA A 521 -38.03 -7.43 7.91
CA ALA A 521 -38.45 -6.20 7.22
C ALA A 521 -37.78 -4.98 7.85
N LEU A 522 -37.65 -4.84 9.17
CA LEU A 522 -36.94 -3.71 9.79
C LEU A 522 -35.44 -3.83 9.56
N CYS A 523 -34.81 -5.00 9.46
CA CYS A 523 -33.40 -5.18 9.09
C CYS A 523 -33.20 -5.07 7.60
N LEU A 524 -34.16 -5.42 6.73
CA LEU A 524 -34.09 -5.10 5.31
C LEU A 524 -34.45 -3.63 5.05
N VAL A 525 -35.24 -2.99 5.91
CA VAL A 525 -35.57 -1.55 5.88
C VAL A 525 -34.49 -0.75 6.58
N THR A 526 -33.78 -1.25 7.60
CA THR A 526 -32.65 -0.58 8.26
C THR A 526 -31.34 -0.92 7.60
N ALA A 527 -31.10 -2.14 7.10
CA ALA A 527 -30.03 -2.37 6.13
C ALA A 527 -30.39 -1.68 4.82
N GLY A 528 -31.65 -1.65 4.41
CA GLY A 528 -32.12 -0.84 3.29
C GLY A 528 -31.98 0.66 3.53
N ALA A 529 -32.14 1.16 4.76
CA ALA A 529 -31.98 2.58 5.13
C ALA A 529 -30.56 2.93 5.56
N LEU A 530 -29.72 1.95 5.92
CA LEU A 530 -28.28 2.09 6.10
C LEU A 530 -27.58 2.00 4.76
N VAL A 531 -28.02 1.11 3.87
CA VAL A 531 -27.57 1.09 2.48
C VAL A 531 -28.13 2.29 1.76
N ALA A 532 -29.42 2.66 1.91
CA ALA A 532 -29.93 3.92 1.36
C ALA A 532 -29.38 5.14 2.09
N GLY A 533 -28.93 5.02 3.35
CA GLY A 533 -28.31 6.10 4.12
C GLY A 533 -26.85 6.28 3.77
N VAL A 534 -26.11 5.20 3.51
CA VAL A 534 -24.75 5.19 2.97
C VAL A 534 -24.79 5.56 1.49
N LEU A 535 -25.75 5.08 0.72
CA LEU A 535 -26.00 5.52 -0.65
C LEU A 535 -26.50 6.96 -0.67
N ALA A 536 -27.30 7.43 0.29
CA ALA A 536 -27.69 8.83 0.38
C ALA A 536 -26.52 9.70 0.87
N TRP A 537 -25.63 9.18 1.71
CA TRP A 537 -24.40 9.87 2.13
C TRP A 537 -23.39 9.93 1.00
N ASP A 538 -23.21 8.83 0.25
CA ASP A 538 -22.39 8.75 -0.96
C ASP A 538 -23.01 9.59 -2.07
N GLN A 539 -24.33 9.52 -2.29
CA GLN A 539 -25.07 10.39 -3.19
C GLN A 539 -25.02 11.85 -2.74
N ASN A 540 -25.02 12.16 -1.44
CA ASN A 540 -24.89 13.53 -0.94
C ASN A 540 -23.45 14.02 -1.10
N GLY A 541 -22.45 13.15 -0.89
CA GLY A 541 -21.05 13.45 -1.20
C GLY A 541 -20.82 13.67 -2.70
N LEU A 542 -21.41 12.83 -3.54
CA LEU A 542 -21.42 12.96 -5.00
C LEU A 542 -22.23 14.18 -5.45
N ALA A 543 -23.34 14.50 -4.78
CA ALA A 543 -24.16 15.68 -5.05
C ALA A 543 -23.44 16.96 -4.63
N ASP A 544 -22.73 16.98 -3.50
CA ASP A 544 -21.90 18.10 -3.06
C ASP A 544 -20.69 18.30 -3.96
N GLN A 545 -20.09 17.22 -4.46
CA GLN A 545 -19.05 17.30 -5.49
C GLN A 545 -19.63 17.81 -6.80
N ALA A 546 -20.76 17.27 -7.27
CA ALA A 546 -21.43 17.70 -8.50
C ALA A 546 -21.89 19.16 -8.41
N ARG A 547 -22.38 19.61 -7.24
CA ARG A 547 -22.78 20.99 -6.98
C ARG A 547 -21.58 21.93 -7.01
N ARG A 548 -20.46 21.57 -6.36
CA ARG A 548 -19.21 22.35 -6.45
C ARG A 548 -18.66 22.42 -7.87
N GLN A 549 -18.71 21.31 -8.60
CA GLN A 549 -18.30 21.28 -10.01
C GLN A 549 -19.22 22.15 -10.89
N ALA A 550 -20.54 22.07 -10.70
CA ALA A 550 -21.50 22.91 -11.41
C ALA A 550 -21.30 24.40 -11.11
N GLN A 551 -21.03 24.75 -9.85
CA GLN A 551 -20.70 26.12 -9.43
C GLN A 551 -19.37 26.59 -10.01
N SER A 552 -18.35 25.74 -10.06
CA SER A 552 -17.07 26.04 -10.74
C SER A 552 -17.29 26.32 -12.24
N ARG A 553 -18.06 25.47 -12.95
CA ARG A 553 -18.42 25.72 -14.35
C ARG A 553 -19.23 27.00 -14.53
N GLN A 554 -20.18 27.29 -13.64
CA GLN A 554 -20.95 28.54 -13.66
C GLN A 554 -20.05 29.75 -13.43
N ALA A 555 -19.13 29.68 -12.47
CA ALA A 555 -18.15 30.73 -12.20
C ALA A 555 -17.23 30.97 -13.41
N ALA A 556 -16.74 29.90 -14.05
CA ALA A 556 -15.94 29.97 -15.27
C ALA A 556 -16.72 30.60 -16.44
N ALA A 557 -17.99 30.22 -16.63
CA ALA A 557 -18.85 30.79 -17.67
C ALA A 557 -19.21 32.26 -17.40
N LEU A 558 -19.44 32.65 -16.13
CA LEU A 558 -19.63 34.05 -15.75
C LEU A 558 -18.35 34.86 -15.98
N ALA A 559 -17.18 34.32 -15.61
CA ALA A 559 -15.90 34.95 -15.90
C ALA A 559 -15.73 35.19 -17.40
N GLY A 560 -16.00 34.19 -18.25
CA GLY A 560 -15.94 34.33 -19.71
C GLY A 560 -16.85 35.44 -20.26
N ARG A 561 -18.10 35.54 -19.78
CA ARG A 561 -19.04 36.61 -20.20
C ARG A 561 -18.64 38.00 -19.71
N MET A 562 -17.96 38.09 -18.57
CA MET A 562 -17.56 39.36 -17.97
C MET A 562 -16.24 39.91 -18.51
N ARG A 563 -15.44 39.12 -19.26
CA ARG A 563 -14.11 39.56 -19.73
C ARG A 563 -14.12 40.94 -20.41
N LEU A 564 -15.07 41.15 -21.33
CA LEU A 564 -15.19 42.40 -22.11
C LEU A 564 -15.87 43.55 -21.34
N THR A 565 -16.60 43.26 -20.26
CA THR A 565 -17.45 44.29 -19.58
C THR A 565 -16.90 44.69 -18.22
N ASP A 566 -16.36 43.74 -17.47
CA ASP A 566 -15.69 43.93 -16.18
C ASP A 566 -14.57 42.88 -16.04
N PRO A 567 -13.39 43.12 -16.66
CA PRO A 567 -12.27 42.18 -16.65
C PRO A 567 -11.72 41.93 -15.23
N ARG A 568 -11.82 42.90 -14.32
CA ARG A 568 -11.41 42.75 -12.92
C ARG A 568 -12.28 41.72 -12.20
N THR A 569 -13.60 41.82 -12.34
CA THR A 569 -14.52 40.82 -11.77
C THR A 569 -14.40 39.48 -12.49
N ALA A 570 -14.17 39.47 -13.80
CA ALA A 570 -13.91 38.24 -14.56
C ALA A 570 -12.68 37.47 -14.02
N ALA A 571 -11.58 38.18 -13.74
CA ALA A 571 -10.37 37.59 -13.14
C ALA A 571 -10.65 37.01 -11.74
N LEU A 572 -11.44 37.69 -10.90
CA LEU A 572 -11.82 37.16 -9.60
C LEU A 572 -12.75 35.94 -9.70
N LEU A 573 -13.68 35.94 -10.65
CA LEU A 573 -14.58 34.80 -10.90
C LEU A 573 -13.83 33.59 -11.49
N SER A 574 -12.80 33.80 -12.31
CA SER A 574 -11.96 32.70 -12.80
C SER A 574 -11.13 32.08 -11.67
N VAL A 575 -10.56 32.89 -10.77
CA VAL A 575 -9.91 32.39 -9.55
C VAL A 575 -10.92 31.65 -8.64
N ALA A 576 -12.14 32.17 -8.50
CA ALA A 576 -13.19 31.52 -7.74
C ALA A 576 -13.56 30.15 -8.33
N ALA A 577 -13.71 30.06 -9.66
CA ALA A 577 -13.96 28.81 -10.37
C ALA A 577 -12.89 27.75 -10.05
N TRP A 578 -11.61 28.13 -10.17
CA TRP A 578 -10.49 27.23 -9.89
C TRP A 578 -10.44 26.76 -8.44
N ARG A 579 -10.73 27.65 -7.48
CA ARG A 579 -10.76 27.29 -6.05
C ARG A 579 -11.98 26.44 -5.65
N LEU A 580 -13.12 26.59 -6.34
CA LEU A 580 -14.31 25.76 -6.11
C LEU A 580 -14.09 24.32 -6.57
N ALA A 581 -13.58 24.15 -7.79
CA ALA A 581 -13.15 22.85 -8.31
C ALA A 581 -12.17 23.05 -9.48
N PRO A 582 -11.00 22.38 -9.50
CA PRO A 582 -10.04 22.43 -10.61
C PRO A 582 -10.55 21.58 -11.79
N LEU A 583 -11.37 22.20 -12.63
CA LEU A 583 -11.94 21.63 -13.85
C LEU A 583 -11.26 22.22 -15.10
N PRO A 584 -11.31 21.55 -16.26
CA PRO A 584 -10.79 22.12 -17.51
C PRO A 584 -11.36 23.50 -17.84
N GLU A 585 -12.66 23.72 -17.61
CA GLU A 585 -13.34 25.00 -17.84
C GLU A 585 -12.82 26.09 -16.88
N SER A 586 -12.53 25.73 -15.63
CA SER A 586 -11.94 26.66 -14.67
C SER A 586 -10.47 26.97 -14.98
N ARG A 587 -9.73 26.00 -15.54
CA ARG A 587 -8.36 26.18 -16.02
C ARG A 587 -8.34 27.14 -17.22
N ASP A 588 -9.23 26.92 -18.19
CA ASP A 588 -9.43 27.83 -19.31
C ASP A 588 -9.83 29.23 -18.85
N ALA A 589 -10.74 29.35 -17.87
CA ALA A 589 -11.12 30.65 -17.34
C ALA A 589 -9.93 31.41 -16.73
N VAL A 590 -9.09 30.73 -15.93
CA VAL A 590 -7.91 31.34 -15.28
C VAL A 590 -6.84 31.71 -16.32
N LEU A 591 -6.53 30.82 -17.26
CA LEU A 591 -5.57 31.10 -18.32
C LEU A 591 -6.09 32.16 -19.30
N GLY A 592 -7.39 32.14 -19.59
CA GLY A 592 -8.07 33.16 -20.38
C GLY A 592 -7.94 34.55 -19.78
N SER A 593 -8.22 34.71 -18.48
CA SER A 593 -8.00 35.99 -17.77
C SER A 593 -6.52 36.39 -17.69
N LEU A 594 -5.58 35.45 -17.71
CA LEU A 594 -4.15 35.77 -17.77
C LEU A 594 -3.74 36.31 -19.14
N THR A 595 -4.24 35.70 -20.21
CA THR A 595 -3.94 36.09 -21.60
C THR A 595 -4.71 37.32 -22.06
N ASP A 596 -5.73 37.72 -21.32
CA ASP A 596 -6.55 38.87 -21.66
C ASP A 596 -5.75 40.17 -21.45
N PRO A 597 -5.49 40.94 -22.52
CA PRO A 597 -4.80 42.22 -22.38
C PRO A 597 -5.66 43.24 -21.63
N GLU A 598 -6.98 43.09 -21.58
CA GLU A 598 -7.86 44.10 -20.99
C GLU A 598 -7.81 44.07 -19.45
N LEU A 599 -7.12 45.04 -18.85
CA LEU A 599 -6.91 45.16 -17.40
C LEU A 599 -8.16 45.63 -16.66
N ASP A 600 -8.85 46.61 -17.25
CA ASP A 600 -9.91 47.37 -16.59
C ASP A 600 -10.78 48.10 -17.61
N THR A 601 -12.06 48.23 -17.27
CA THR A 601 -13.05 49.03 -18.00
C THR A 601 -13.70 50.00 -17.03
N PHE A 602 -13.82 51.26 -17.43
CA PHE A 602 -14.43 52.28 -16.59
C PHE A 602 -15.37 53.17 -17.39
N THR A 603 -16.62 53.24 -16.94
CA THR A 603 -17.64 54.16 -17.47
C THR A 603 -18.12 55.04 -16.33
N ALA A 604 -18.18 56.36 -16.57
CA ALA A 604 -18.69 57.29 -15.57
C ALA A 604 -20.16 56.99 -15.21
N PRO A 605 -20.58 57.05 -13.94
CA PRO A 605 -21.96 56.77 -13.53
C PRO A 605 -22.97 57.78 -14.08
N ARG A 606 -24.19 57.30 -14.44
CA ARG A 606 -25.35 58.09 -14.94
C ARG A 606 -25.12 58.78 -16.28
N ARG A 607 -25.01 57.99 -17.36
CA ARG A 607 -24.89 58.53 -18.71
C ARG A 607 -26.26 58.84 -19.32
N THR A 608 -26.45 60.05 -19.82
CA THR A 608 -27.54 60.40 -20.74
C THR A 608 -27.03 60.49 -22.18
N SER A 609 -27.91 60.60 -23.17
CA SER A 609 -27.54 60.68 -24.59
C SER A 609 -26.78 61.96 -24.97
N THR A 610 -26.69 62.96 -24.08
CA THR A 610 -26.03 64.25 -24.33
C THR A 610 -24.66 64.37 -23.68
N ALA A 611 -24.18 63.33 -22.99
CA ALA A 611 -22.89 63.35 -22.32
C ALA A 611 -21.72 63.28 -23.31
N GLN A 612 -20.67 64.04 -23.04
CA GLN A 612 -19.39 63.99 -23.77
C GLN A 612 -18.27 63.55 -22.82
N ASP A 613 -17.41 62.66 -23.30
CA ASP A 613 -16.31 62.08 -22.52
C ASP A 613 -14.98 62.38 -23.22
N PHE A 614 -13.96 62.75 -22.45
CA PHE A 614 -12.61 63.03 -22.93
C PHE A 614 -11.57 62.33 -22.05
N LEU A 615 -10.54 61.77 -22.67
CA LEU A 615 -9.43 61.14 -21.96
C LEU A 615 -8.25 62.13 -21.93
N THR A 616 -7.64 62.33 -20.77
CA THR A 616 -6.42 63.15 -20.71
C THR A 616 -5.27 62.46 -21.44
N GLY A 617 -4.26 63.21 -21.92
CA GLY A 617 -3.11 62.63 -22.62
C GLY A 617 -2.29 61.63 -21.80
N SER A 618 -2.40 61.66 -20.46
CA SER A 618 -1.81 60.63 -19.58
C SER A 618 -2.60 59.31 -19.51
N GLY A 619 -3.88 59.35 -19.93
CA GLY A 619 -4.85 58.28 -19.75
C GLY A 619 -5.34 58.08 -18.31
N HIS A 620 -4.85 58.83 -17.32
CA HIS A 620 -5.21 58.60 -15.90
C HIS A 620 -6.55 59.19 -15.50
N THR A 621 -7.00 60.23 -16.21
CA THR A 621 -8.22 60.96 -15.87
C THR A 621 -9.22 60.90 -17.01
N LEU A 622 -10.46 60.49 -16.69
CA LEU A 622 -11.63 60.62 -17.55
C LEU A 622 -12.40 61.88 -17.15
N LEU A 623 -12.61 62.77 -18.12
CA LEU A 623 -13.46 63.94 -17.96
C LEU A 623 -14.82 63.67 -18.58
N HIS A 624 -15.84 63.72 -17.72
CA HIS A 624 -17.23 63.50 -18.09
C HIS A 624 -17.99 64.82 -18.01
N MET A 625 -18.61 65.18 -19.13
CA MET A 625 -19.32 66.44 -19.33
C MET A 625 -20.81 66.18 -19.54
N GLU A 626 -21.66 66.74 -18.67
CA GLU A 626 -23.11 66.59 -18.77
C GLU A 626 -23.83 67.85 -18.27
N GLY A 627 -24.76 68.41 -19.06
CA GLY A 627 -25.64 69.49 -18.62
C GLY A 627 -24.91 70.72 -18.04
N GLY A 628 -23.79 71.11 -18.65
CA GLY A 628 -22.95 72.22 -18.16
C GLY A 628 -22.18 71.92 -16.87
N HIS A 629 -22.14 70.67 -16.42
CA HIS A 629 -21.30 70.22 -15.32
C HIS A 629 -20.19 69.32 -15.86
N TRP A 630 -19.02 69.43 -15.23
CA TRP A 630 -17.89 68.55 -15.48
C TRP A 630 -17.61 67.72 -14.25
N SER A 631 -17.15 66.50 -14.46
CA SER A 631 -16.61 65.64 -13.41
C SER A 631 -15.35 64.96 -13.90
N SER A 632 -14.31 64.95 -13.05
CA SER A 632 -13.07 64.22 -13.31
C SER A 632 -13.07 62.95 -12.48
N TRP A 633 -12.64 61.86 -13.11
CA TRP A 633 -12.58 60.54 -12.52
C TRP A 633 -11.21 59.93 -12.77
N ASP A 634 -10.62 59.37 -11.72
CA ASP A 634 -9.44 58.53 -11.82
C ASP A 634 -9.86 57.19 -12.43
N VAL A 635 -9.34 56.91 -13.63
CA VAL A 635 -9.65 55.71 -14.42
C VAL A 635 -9.20 54.43 -13.71
N THR A 636 -8.18 54.49 -12.86
CA THR A 636 -7.63 53.31 -12.18
C THR A 636 -8.35 52.99 -10.86
N THR A 637 -8.68 54.02 -10.08
CA THR A 637 -9.34 53.86 -8.78
C THR A 637 -10.86 53.93 -8.85
N HIS A 638 -11.41 54.33 -10.00
CA HIS A 638 -12.84 54.56 -10.26
C HIS A 638 -13.44 55.61 -9.30
N ARG A 639 -12.60 56.52 -8.78
CA ARG A 639 -13.02 57.56 -7.84
C ARG A 639 -13.10 58.91 -8.53
N ARG A 640 -14.12 59.68 -8.15
CA ARG A 640 -14.26 61.08 -8.59
C ARG A 640 -13.20 61.93 -7.91
N THR A 641 -12.34 62.57 -8.69
CA THR A 641 -11.25 63.45 -8.22
C THR A 641 -11.70 64.91 -8.13
N GLY A 642 -12.69 65.33 -8.91
CA GLY A 642 -13.20 66.69 -8.92
C GLY A 642 -14.51 66.83 -9.70
N SER A 643 -15.20 67.94 -9.50
CA SER A 643 -16.40 68.30 -10.26
C SER A 643 -16.67 69.79 -10.16
N GLY A 644 -17.30 70.36 -11.19
CA GLY A 644 -17.69 71.77 -11.18
C GLY A 644 -18.68 72.11 -12.29
N ARG A 645 -18.93 73.40 -12.48
CA ARG A 645 -19.75 73.93 -13.57
C ARG A 645 -18.88 74.54 -14.66
N LEU A 646 -19.23 74.27 -15.91
CA LEU A 646 -18.75 74.99 -17.08
C LEU A 646 -19.86 75.93 -17.59
N PRO A 647 -19.49 76.99 -18.33
CA PRO A 647 -20.47 77.80 -19.08
C PRO A 647 -21.33 76.93 -20.01
N ASP A 648 -22.55 77.37 -20.31
CA ASP A 648 -23.44 76.69 -21.27
C ASP A 648 -22.96 76.86 -22.73
N ALA A 649 -21.84 76.22 -23.04
CA ALA A 649 -21.19 76.18 -24.34
C ALA A 649 -20.65 74.76 -24.60
N PRO A 650 -20.76 74.24 -25.83
CA PRO A 650 -20.25 72.91 -26.14
C PRO A 650 -18.71 72.90 -26.11
N VAL A 651 -18.15 71.91 -25.42
CA VAL A 651 -16.71 71.66 -25.38
C VAL A 651 -16.29 71.05 -26.72
N THR A 652 -15.25 71.59 -27.34
CA THR A 652 -14.70 71.11 -28.62
C THR A 652 -13.43 70.30 -28.46
N ALA A 653 -12.60 70.63 -27.47
CA ALA A 653 -11.35 69.94 -27.17
C ALA A 653 -10.98 70.18 -25.71
N VAL A 654 -10.12 69.30 -25.18
CA VAL A 654 -9.55 69.42 -23.84
C VAL A 654 -8.04 69.35 -23.95
N GLY A 655 -7.34 70.14 -23.12
CA GLY A 655 -5.89 70.14 -23.04
C GLY A 655 -5.34 68.80 -22.52
N PRO A 656 -4.09 68.43 -22.87
CA PRO A 656 -3.47 67.17 -22.45
C PRO A 656 -3.45 66.96 -20.92
N ASP A 657 -3.45 68.04 -20.15
CA ASP A 657 -3.47 68.07 -18.68
C ASP A 657 -4.86 67.82 -18.05
N GLY A 658 -5.93 67.90 -18.86
CA GLY A 658 -7.31 67.84 -18.39
C GLY A 658 -7.77 69.05 -17.58
N GLN A 659 -7.00 70.15 -17.55
CA GLN A 659 -7.34 71.36 -16.80
C GLN A 659 -7.87 72.47 -17.70
N THR A 660 -7.55 72.42 -19.00
CA THR A 660 -7.92 73.45 -19.97
C THR A 660 -8.97 72.95 -20.96
N PHE A 661 -10.06 73.68 -21.15
CA PHE A 661 -11.17 73.33 -22.05
C PHE A 661 -11.32 74.37 -23.14
N ALA A 662 -11.45 73.92 -24.40
CA ALA A 662 -11.85 74.77 -25.51
C ALA A 662 -13.37 74.72 -25.66
N LEU A 663 -14.01 75.88 -25.56
CA LEU A 663 -15.46 76.06 -25.69
C LEU A 663 -15.77 76.75 -27.01
N ARG A 664 -16.73 76.20 -27.76
CA ARG A 664 -17.24 76.84 -28.97
C ARG A 664 -18.19 77.97 -28.58
N GLY A 665 -17.99 79.14 -29.17
CA GLY A 665 -18.98 80.20 -29.15
C GLY A 665 -20.28 79.77 -29.83
N ARG A 666 -21.42 80.28 -29.37
CA ARG A 666 -22.72 80.15 -30.04
C ARG A 666 -22.99 81.44 -30.85
N GLY A 667 -23.26 81.29 -32.15
CA GLY A 667 -23.56 82.44 -33.02
C GLY A 667 -22.37 83.39 -33.16
N SER A 668 -22.54 84.66 -32.79
CA SER A 668 -21.51 85.72 -32.86
C SER A 668 -20.61 85.81 -31.62
N THR A 669 -20.83 84.98 -30.60
CA THR A 669 -19.94 84.96 -29.43
C THR A 669 -18.60 84.30 -29.79
N PRO A 670 -17.45 84.90 -29.46
CA PRO A 670 -16.15 84.29 -29.69
C PRO A 670 -15.99 83.01 -28.85
N GLY A 671 -15.13 82.09 -29.32
CA GLY A 671 -14.71 80.93 -28.54
C GLY A 671 -14.08 81.34 -27.21
N ALA A 672 -13.98 80.39 -26.28
CA ALA A 672 -13.32 80.64 -25.01
C ALA A 672 -12.46 79.44 -24.60
N LEU A 673 -11.30 79.74 -24.02
CA LEU A 673 -10.55 78.78 -23.23
C LEU A 673 -10.98 78.91 -21.77
N TRP A 674 -11.17 77.77 -21.12
CA TRP A 674 -11.52 77.70 -19.70
C TRP A 674 -10.49 76.86 -18.96
N GLN A 675 -9.76 77.47 -18.05
CA GLN A 675 -8.79 76.80 -17.16
C GLN A 675 -9.38 76.58 -15.77
N LEU A 676 -9.22 75.39 -15.22
CA LEU A 676 -9.65 75.07 -13.86
C LEU A 676 -8.67 75.65 -12.81
N PRO A 677 -9.18 76.18 -11.67
CA PRO A 677 -10.54 75.99 -11.15
C PRO A 677 -11.62 76.98 -11.65
N SER A 678 -11.28 78.12 -12.26
CA SER A 678 -12.29 79.17 -12.57
C SER A 678 -11.92 80.20 -13.65
N GLY A 679 -10.79 80.06 -14.36
CA GLY A 679 -10.30 81.08 -15.29
C GLY A 679 -10.89 80.96 -16.70
N ARG A 680 -11.77 81.89 -17.10
CA ARG A 680 -12.20 82.03 -18.51
C ARG A 680 -11.32 83.03 -19.23
N ARG A 681 -10.79 82.65 -20.39
CA ARG A 681 -10.12 83.54 -21.35
C ARG A 681 -10.90 83.53 -22.66
N ALA A 682 -11.33 84.71 -23.13
CA ALA A 682 -11.94 84.82 -24.45
C ALA A 682 -10.86 84.62 -25.52
N VAL A 683 -11.18 83.83 -26.54
CA VAL A 683 -10.30 83.56 -27.68
C VAL A 683 -11.01 84.04 -28.95
N SER A 684 -10.41 84.98 -29.64
CA SER A 684 -10.90 85.48 -30.93
C SER A 684 -10.57 84.49 -32.03
N GLY A 685 -11.44 83.51 -32.28
CA GLY A 685 -11.23 82.53 -33.35
C GLY A 685 -11.77 81.14 -33.01
N HIS A 686 -11.50 80.18 -33.88
CA HIS A 686 -11.84 78.77 -33.69
C HIS A 686 -10.61 77.99 -33.24
N VAL A 687 -10.66 77.35 -32.06
CA VAL A 687 -9.56 76.52 -31.57
C VAL A 687 -9.48 75.25 -32.42
N LEU A 688 -8.37 75.07 -33.14
CA LEU A 688 -8.10 73.90 -34.00
C LEU A 688 -7.64 72.69 -33.20
N GLY A 689 -7.03 72.90 -32.03
CA GLY A 689 -6.54 71.85 -31.16
C GLY A 689 -5.55 72.37 -30.12
N PHE A 690 -5.06 71.46 -29.29
CA PHE A 690 -3.96 71.72 -28.34
C PHE A 690 -2.65 71.17 -28.91
N GLY A 691 -1.53 71.73 -28.48
CA GLY A 691 -0.20 71.18 -28.81
C GLY A 691 0.05 69.84 -28.09
N ALA A 692 1.18 69.19 -28.40
CA ALA A 692 1.55 67.95 -27.70
C ALA A 692 1.82 68.16 -26.20
N GLY A 693 2.18 69.37 -25.79
CA GLY A 693 2.30 69.78 -24.39
C GLY A 693 1.07 70.55 -23.88
N PRO A 694 0.88 70.66 -22.56
CA PRO A 694 -0.26 71.36 -21.95
C PRO A 694 -0.21 72.89 -22.06
N ASP A 695 0.88 73.45 -22.60
CA ASP A 695 1.18 74.88 -22.52
C ASP A 695 0.88 75.66 -23.81
N SER A 696 0.35 75.00 -24.86
CA SER A 696 0.08 75.64 -26.14
C SER A 696 -1.23 75.17 -26.79
N TYR A 697 -1.83 76.06 -27.58
CA TYR A 697 -3.05 75.77 -28.35
C TYR A 697 -3.00 76.44 -29.73
N ALA A 698 -3.64 75.80 -30.71
CA ALA A 698 -3.77 76.31 -32.06
C ALA A 698 -5.14 76.95 -32.27
N VAL A 699 -5.17 78.15 -32.85
CA VAL A 699 -6.39 78.89 -33.16
C VAL A 699 -6.38 79.37 -34.60
N LEU A 700 -7.52 79.21 -35.27
CA LEU A 700 -7.81 79.86 -36.54
C LEU A 700 -8.50 81.20 -36.23
N ASP A 701 -7.76 82.28 -36.41
CA ASP A 701 -8.26 83.63 -36.20
C ASP A 701 -9.29 84.00 -37.32
N PRO A 702 -10.23 84.92 -37.07
CA PRO A 702 -11.21 85.36 -38.07
C PRO A 702 -10.60 85.97 -39.35
N ASP A 703 -9.33 86.37 -39.30
CA ASP A 703 -8.57 86.89 -40.44
C ASP A 703 -8.02 85.78 -41.36
N GLY A 704 -8.30 84.51 -41.04
CA GLY A 704 -7.88 83.34 -41.82
C GLY A 704 -6.46 82.86 -41.51
N ARG A 705 -5.77 83.45 -40.52
CA ARG A 705 -4.46 82.98 -40.05
C ARG A 705 -4.61 81.92 -38.96
N ALA A 706 -3.87 80.83 -39.10
CA ALA A 706 -3.72 79.83 -38.07
C ALA A 706 -2.51 80.17 -37.20
N ARG A 707 -2.72 80.35 -35.90
CA ARG A 707 -1.69 80.70 -34.92
C ARG A 707 -1.57 79.64 -33.85
N LEU A 708 -0.34 79.23 -33.55
CA LEU A 708 -0.02 78.51 -32.32
C LEU A 708 0.28 79.55 -31.24
N ARG A 709 -0.38 79.47 -30.09
CA ARG A 709 -0.23 80.42 -28.97
C ARG A 709 0.04 79.69 -27.67
N ALA A 710 0.81 80.32 -26.79
CA ALA A 710 1.01 79.82 -25.43
C ALA A 710 -0.25 80.03 -24.58
N ILE A 711 -0.58 79.09 -23.70
CA ILE A 711 -1.83 79.10 -22.92
C ILE A 711 -1.79 80.17 -21.82
N ASP A 712 -0.65 80.31 -21.14
CA ASP A 712 -0.49 81.21 -19.99
C ASP A 712 -0.56 82.69 -20.39
N ASP A 713 0.26 83.12 -21.35
CA ASP A 713 0.41 84.52 -21.75
C ASP A 713 -0.28 84.87 -23.09
N ASP A 714 -0.76 83.89 -23.87
CA ASP A 714 -1.27 84.06 -25.25
C ASP A 714 -0.25 84.62 -26.24
N ARG A 715 1.05 84.42 -25.94
CA ARG A 715 2.10 84.77 -26.88
C ARG A 715 1.99 83.90 -28.13
N VAL A 716 2.03 84.52 -29.31
CA VAL A 716 2.11 83.81 -30.58
C VAL A 716 3.47 83.11 -30.68
N LEU A 717 3.45 81.78 -30.77
CA LEU A 717 4.62 80.91 -30.92
C LEU A 717 4.92 80.64 -32.40
N PHE A 718 3.89 80.57 -33.24
CA PHE A 718 3.99 80.35 -34.67
C PHE A 718 2.74 80.87 -35.39
N GLU A 719 2.85 81.38 -36.61
CA GLU A 719 1.71 81.77 -37.43
C GLU A 719 1.88 81.35 -38.90
N THR A 720 0.77 80.97 -39.53
CA THR A 720 0.72 80.60 -40.95
C THR A 720 -0.68 80.89 -41.53
N THR A 721 -0.82 80.82 -42.85
CA THR A 721 -2.09 81.00 -43.58
C THR A 721 -2.56 79.70 -44.20
N GLY A 722 -3.86 79.42 -44.14
CA GLY A 722 -4.45 78.27 -44.86
C GLY A 722 -4.11 76.90 -44.28
N ALA A 723 -3.91 76.80 -42.96
CA ALA A 723 -3.70 75.53 -42.27
C ALA A 723 -5.02 75.00 -41.68
N ASP A 724 -5.32 73.73 -41.94
CA ASP A 724 -6.48 73.03 -41.37
C ASP A 724 -6.16 72.41 -40.01
N ALA A 725 -4.90 72.00 -39.79
CA ALA A 725 -4.41 71.50 -38.52
C ALA A 725 -2.96 71.96 -38.26
N LEU A 726 -2.67 72.26 -36.98
CA LEU A 726 -1.35 72.58 -36.47
C LEU A 726 -1.03 71.66 -35.31
N VAL A 727 0.08 70.92 -35.40
CA VAL A 727 0.57 70.06 -34.32
C VAL A 727 1.98 70.52 -33.94
N SER A 728 2.20 70.82 -32.67
CA SER A 728 3.50 71.25 -32.15
C SER A 728 4.20 70.15 -31.37
N SER A 729 5.53 70.14 -31.38
CA SER A 729 6.33 69.36 -30.44
C SER A 729 6.13 69.86 -29.00
N VAL A 730 6.45 69.02 -28.01
CA VAL A 730 6.28 69.34 -26.59
C VAL A 730 7.11 70.57 -26.18
N ASP A 731 8.29 70.76 -26.78
CA ASP A 731 9.16 71.91 -26.57
C ASP A 731 8.83 73.12 -27.46
N HIS A 732 7.78 73.00 -28.29
CA HIS A 732 7.32 73.99 -29.27
C HIS A 732 8.35 74.39 -30.33
N ARG A 733 9.49 73.69 -30.45
CA ARG A 733 10.52 74.00 -31.45
C ARG A 733 10.12 73.62 -32.85
N LEU A 734 9.31 72.57 -32.99
CA LEU A 734 8.83 72.08 -34.27
C LEU A 734 7.32 72.19 -34.37
N VAL A 735 6.83 72.62 -35.54
CA VAL A 735 5.41 72.67 -35.85
C VAL A 735 5.15 72.02 -37.20
N ALA A 736 4.28 71.02 -37.21
CA ALA A 736 3.76 70.43 -38.43
C ALA A 736 2.48 71.18 -38.83
N VAL A 737 2.47 71.66 -40.08
CA VAL A 737 1.35 72.36 -40.69
C VAL A 737 0.74 71.45 -41.75
N CYS A 738 -0.54 71.13 -41.56
CA CYS A 738 -1.31 70.28 -42.45
C CYS A 738 -2.46 71.08 -43.07
N SER A 739 -2.58 71.01 -44.40
CA SER A 739 -3.72 71.53 -45.16
C SER A 739 -4.19 70.46 -46.15
N ALA A 740 -5.49 70.21 -46.22
CA ALA A 740 -6.06 69.18 -47.06
C ALA A 740 -5.69 69.41 -48.54
N GLY A 741 -5.19 68.37 -49.21
CA GLY A 741 -4.77 68.45 -50.61
C GLY A 741 -3.40 69.09 -50.87
N HIS A 742 -2.72 69.60 -49.82
CA HIS A 742 -1.36 70.14 -49.91
C HIS A 742 -0.34 69.23 -49.22
N PRO A 743 0.96 69.34 -49.56
CA PRO A 743 2.00 68.61 -48.86
C PRO A 743 2.16 69.09 -47.41
N LEU A 744 2.50 68.16 -46.53
CA LEU A 744 2.83 68.49 -45.14
C LEU A 744 4.10 69.36 -45.10
N SER A 745 4.07 70.42 -44.30
CA SER A 745 5.26 71.24 -44.03
C SER A 745 5.60 71.23 -42.54
N VAL A 746 6.89 71.11 -42.23
CA VAL A 746 7.39 71.10 -40.85
C VAL A 746 8.29 72.31 -40.67
N TRP A 747 8.05 73.10 -39.64
CA TRP A 747 8.70 74.37 -39.39
C TRP A 747 9.47 74.35 -38.08
N ASP A 748 10.65 74.94 -38.09
CA ASP A 748 11.38 75.31 -36.87
C ASP A 748 10.89 76.69 -36.41
N THR A 749 10.31 76.76 -35.21
CA THR A 749 9.67 77.97 -34.69
C THR A 749 10.67 79.03 -34.24
N ALA A 750 11.87 78.62 -33.82
CA ALA A 750 12.91 79.53 -33.38
C ALA A 750 13.53 80.32 -34.56
N SER A 751 13.70 79.64 -35.70
CA SER A 751 14.28 80.20 -36.92
C SER A 751 13.22 80.70 -37.92
N GLY A 752 11.96 80.29 -37.77
CA GLY A 752 10.88 80.59 -38.71
C GLY A 752 11.09 79.97 -40.09
N ARG A 753 11.87 78.89 -40.19
CA ARG A 753 12.20 78.22 -41.46
C ARG A 753 11.51 76.88 -41.59
N GLU A 754 11.04 76.59 -42.79
CA GLU A 754 10.55 75.26 -43.15
C GLU A 754 11.73 74.29 -43.28
N LEU A 755 11.64 73.13 -42.62
CA LEU A 755 12.59 72.05 -42.69
C LEU A 755 12.40 71.24 -43.98
N ALA A 756 13.51 70.94 -44.65
CA ALA A 756 13.51 70.05 -45.81
C ALA A 756 13.36 68.58 -45.35
N GLY A 757 12.42 67.85 -45.96
CA GLY A 757 12.24 66.43 -45.69
C GLY A 757 11.32 65.75 -46.69
N GLY A 758 11.30 64.41 -46.65
CA GLY A 758 10.49 63.57 -47.53
C GLY A 758 8.97 63.72 -47.35
N TRP A 759 8.51 64.44 -46.32
CA TRP A 759 7.11 64.81 -46.12
C TRP A 759 6.58 65.83 -47.15
N ARG A 760 7.47 66.59 -47.81
CA ARG A 760 7.09 67.64 -48.79
C ARG A 760 6.50 67.10 -50.10
N THR A 761 6.60 65.80 -50.35
CA THR A 761 6.07 65.17 -51.56
C THR A 761 4.75 64.45 -51.32
N LEU A 762 4.23 64.46 -50.09
CA LEU A 762 3.06 63.67 -49.69
C LEU A 762 1.81 64.54 -49.58
N PRO A 763 0.88 64.47 -50.55
CA PRO A 763 -0.40 65.14 -50.44
C PRO A 763 -1.22 64.52 -49.30
N MET A 764 -1.79 65.37 -48.45
CA MET A 764 -2.56 64.93 -47.29
C MET A 764 -4.04 64.71 -47.68
N PRO A 765 -4.59 63.48 -47.50
CA PRO A 765 -5.99 63.20 -47.86
C PRO A 765 -6.99 63.87 -46.91
N ALA A 766 -6.64 63.98 -45.62
CA ALA A 766 -7.40 64.69 -44.61
C ALA A 766 -6.45 65.19 -43.51
N CYS A 767 -6.73 66.38 -42.97
CA CYS A 767 -5.94 66.98 -41.90
C CYS A 767 -6.77 67.08 -40.62
N SER A 768 -6.26 66.49 -39.55
CA SER A 768 -6.78 66.65 -38.19
C SER A 768 -5.62 66.59 -37.20
N SER A 769 -5.83 67.14 -36.01
CA SER A 769 -4.85 67.05 -34.91
C SER A 769 -4.62 65.60 -34.44
N ALA A 770 -5.53 64.67 -34.73
CA ALA A 770 -5.38 63.25 -34.40
C ALA A 770 -4.58 62.44 -35.44
N ALA A 771 -4.51 62.94 -36.69
CA ALA A 771 -3.86 62.27 -37.82
C ALA A 771 -2.34 62.51 -37.91
N SER A 772 -1.77 63.34 -37.03
CA SER A 772 -0.32 63.57 -36.97
C SER A 772 0.12 63.83 -35.54
N THR A 773 1.29 63.31 -35.16
CA THR A 773 1.83 63.48 -33.81
C THR A 773 3.36 63.47 -33.81
N PHE A 774 3.96 64.23 -32.90
CA PHE A 774 5.38 64.18 -32.61
C PHE A 774 5.63 63.24 -31.42
N ASP A 775 6.80 62.60 -31.41
CA ASP A 775 7.26 61.97 -30.18
C ASP A 775 7.61 63.04 -29.13
N ARG A 776 7.73 62.62 -27.86
CA ARG A 776 7.99 63.55 -26.75
C ARG A 776 9.30 64.35 -26.91
N SER A 777 10.28 63.79 -27.63
CA SER A 777 11.57 64.46 -27.89
C SER A 777 11.57 65.35 -29.14
N GLY A 778 10.52 65.31 -29.96
CA GLY A 778 10.46 66.01 -31.24
C GLY A 778 11.44 65.47 -32.30
N THR A 779 12.03 64.30 -32.09
CA THR A 779 12.95 63.64 -33.04
C THR A 779 12.23 62.85 -34.12
N ARG A 780 10.95 62.51 -33.88
CA ARG A 780 10.14 61.70 -34.80
C ARG A 780 8.77 62.32 -35.01
N LEU A 781 8.29 62.20 -36.24
CA LEU A 781 6.96 62.63 -36.65
C LEU A 781 6.23 61.46 -37.30
N ALA A 782 5.05 61.13 -36.80
CA ALA A 782 4.14 60.15 -37.41
C ALA A 782 2.96 60.86 -38.04
N VAL A 783 2.58 60.43 -39.25
CA VAL A 783 1.51 61.05 -40.04
C VAL A 783 0.73 59.99 -40.79
N VAL A 784 -0.60 60.10 -40.75
CA VAL A 784 -1.52 59.31 -41.58
C VAL A 784 -1.48 59.84 -43.02
N THR A 785 -1.13 58.98 -43.96
CA THR A 785 -1.02 59.25 -45.40
C THR A 785 -2.08 58.47 -46.19
N ALA A 786 -2.18 58.69 -47.50
CA ALA A 786 -3.09 57.92 -48.36
C ALA A 786 -2.75 56.42 -48.44
N ASP A 787 -1.46 56.08 -48.30
CA ASP A 787 -0.94 54.70 -48.45
C ASP A 787 -0.74 53.98 -47.11
N GLY A 788 -1.13 54.58 -45.97
CA GLY A 788 -0.87 54.05 -44.63
C GLY A 788 -0.27 55.11 -43.71
N ILE A 789 0.64 54.73 -42.81
CA ILE A 789 1.21 55.64 -41.81
C ILE A 789 2.72 55.73 -41.98
N GLY A 790 3.23 56.93 -42.23
CA GLY A 790 4.67 57.15 -42.29
C GLY A 790 5.22 57.67 -40.97
N VAL A 791 6.46 57.27 -40.68
CA VAL A 791 7.24 57.83 -39.57
C VAL A 791 8.54 58.39 -40.14
N TRP A 792 8.83 59.65 -39.81
CA TRP A 792 10.04 60.34 -40.24
C TRP A 792 10.91 60.72 -39.06
N ASP A 793 12.22 60.73 -39.30
CA ASP A 793 13.19 61.41 -38.46
C ASP A 793 13.16 62.91 -38.79
N THR A 794 12.87 63.75 -37.80
CA THR A 794 12.63 65.19 -37.99
C THR A 794 13.91 65.97 -38.31
N ALA A 795 15.07 65.47 -37.86
CA ALA A 795 16.36 66.12 -38.08
C ALA A 795 16.89 65.89 -39.50
N THR A 796 16.74 64.67 -40.02
CA THR A 796 17.24 64.28 -41.36
C THR A 796 16.18 64.39 -42.45
N GLY A 797 14.90 64.46 -42.09
CA GLY A 797 13.80 64.45 -43.05
C GLY A 797 13.56 63.09 -43.71
N ARG A 798 14.25 62.04 -43.28
CA ARG A 798 14.18 60.71 -43.90
C ARG A 798 13.04 59.90 -43.28
N ARG A 799 12.28 59.20 -44.13
CA ARG A 799 11.28 58.21 -43.71
C ARG A 799 12.01 57.01 -43.08
N ILE A 800 11.72 56.70 -41.83
CA ILE A 800 12.34 55.62 -41.06
C ILE A 800 11.44 54.39 -40.91
N ALA A 801 10.12 54.57 -41.03
CA ALA A 801 9.16 53.48 -41.08
C ALA A 801 7.96 53.79 -41.98
N ASP A 802 7.41 52.74 -42.56
CA ASP A 802 6.17 52.72 -43.32
C ASP A 802 5.30 51.62 -42.75
N ILE A 803 4.13 51.97 -42.24
CA ILE A 803 3.21 51.07 -41.55
C ILE A 803 1.95 50.93 -42.40
N ASP A 804 1.72 49.71 -42.87
CA ASP A 804 0.53 49.35 -43.65
C ASP A 804 -0.69 49.21 -42.73
N HIS A 805 -1.35 50.34 -42.49
CA HIS A 805 -2.58 50.43 -41.71
C HIS A 805 -3.48 51.55 -42.26
N PRO A 806 -4.35 51.27 -43.24
CA PRO A 806 -5.08 52.29 -44.02
C PRO A 806 -6.14 53.07 -43.22
N ASP A 807 -6.54 52.57 -42.04
CA ASP A 807 -7.69 53.06 -41.27
C ASP A 807 -7.31 53.84 -39.99
N GLY A 808 -6.08 54.34 -39.86
CA GLY A 808 -5.60 55.00 -38.63
C GLY A 808 -6.22 56.39 -38.40
N ALA A 809 -6.84 56.59 -37.23
CA ALA A 809 -7.47 57.86 -36.85
C ALA A 809 -6.76 58.59 -35.68
N HIS A 810 -6.16 57.83 -34.75
CA HIS A 810 -5.42 58.39 -33.62
C HIS A 810 -4.05 57.72 -33.49
N LEU A 811 -3.03 58.54 -33.24
CA LEU A 811 -1.62 58.17 -33.15
C LEU A 811 -1.05 58.60 -31.79
N ASP A 812 -0.30 57.73 -31.12
CA ASP A 812 0.45 58.12 -29.91
C ASP A 812 1.77 57.35 -29.79
N PHE A 813 2.84 58.04 -29.42
CA PHE A 813 4.17 57.43 -29.26
C PHE A 813 4.40 56.97 -27.82
N THR A 814 5.17 55.89 -27.65
CA THR A 814 5.74 55.60 -26.33
C THR A 814 6.70 56.70 -25.90
N ALA A 815 6.89 56.88 -24.59
CA ALA A 815 7.75 57.92 -24.04
C ALA A 815 9.21 57.87 -24.56
N ASP A 816 9.69 56.68 -24.98
CA ASP A 816 11.01 56.48 -25.59
C ASP A 816 11.03 56.61 -27.13
N GLY A 817 9.89 56.90 -27.73
CA GLY A 817 9.70 57.03 -29.18
C GLY A 817 9.95 55.76 -29.97
N ARG A 818 10.13 54.58 -29.34
CA ARG A 818 10.45 53.32 -30.04
C ARG A 818 9.24 52.61 -30.62
N PHE A 819 8.07 52.83 -30.04
CA PHE A 819 6.82 52.23 -30.47
C PHE A 819 5.78 53.31 -30.77
N LEU A 820 4.87 52.97 -31.68
CA LEU A 820 3.75 53.81 -32.09
C LEU A 820 2.45 53.03 -31.88
N ALA A 821 1.55 53.56 -31.06
CA ALA A 821 0.20 53.05 -30.90
C ALA A 821 -0.72 53.69 -31.94
N LEU A 822 -1.55 52.86 -32.56
CA LEU A 822 -2.42 53.20 -33.65
C LEU A 822 -3.83 52.74 -33.31
N ALA A 823 -4.80 53.63 -33.41
CA ALA A 823 -6.21 53.27 -33.35
C ALA A 823 -6.83 53.33 -34.74
N GLY A 824 -7.26 52.17 -35.22
CA GLY A 824 -8.04 52.02 -36.43
C GLY A 824 -9.55 52.06 -36.18
N ARG A 825 -10.33 51.80 -37.24
CA ARG A 825 -11.79 51.61 -37.12
C ARG A 825 -12.18 50.37 -36.32
N ASN A 826 -11.40 49.31 -36.43
CA ASN A 826 -11.75 47.98 -35.92
C ASN A 826 -10.73 47.42 -34.92
N ASP A 827 -9.56 48.02 -34.76
CA ASP A 827 -8.55 47.56 -33.82
C ASP A 827 -7.68 48.69 -33.28
N VAL A 828 -7.04 48.41 -32.16
CA VAL A 828 -5.93 49.17 -31.60
C VAL A 828 -4.68 48.31 -31.72
N SER A 829 -3.63 48.85 -32.31
CA SER A 829 -2.38 48.13 -32.54
C SER A 829 -1.15 48.90 -32.08
N LEU A 830 -0.11 48.18 -31.69
CA LEU A 830 1.18 48.74 -31.29
C LEU A 830 2.25 48.27 -32.28
N TRP A 831 3.03 49.19 -32.80
CA TRP A 831 4.01 48.95 -33.85
C TRP A 831 5.40 49.33 -33.37
N ARG A 832 6.38 48.49 -33.71
CA ARG A 832 7.79 48.77 -33.45
C ARG A 832 8.40 49.45 -34.66
N ILE A 833 8.90 50.67 -34.49
CA ILE A 833 9.35 51.51 -35.62
C ILE A 833 10.59 50.93 -36.30
N SER A 834 11.44 50.20 -35.56
CA SER A 834 12.63 49.56 -36.14
C SER A 834 12.31 48.36 -37.06
N THR A 835 11.11 47.79 -36.97
CA THR A 835 10.64 46.63 -37.74
C THR A 835 9.14 46.78 -38.00
N PRO A 836 8.73 47.65 -38.94
CA PRO A 836 7.34 48.05 -39.12
C PRO A 836 6.51 47.05 -39.95
N ASP A 837 7.04 45.86 -40.25
CA ASP A 837 6.38 44.89 -41.13
C ASP A 837 5.11 44.27 -40.50
N ALA A 838 5.04 44.21 -39.17
CA ALA A 838 3.89 43.66 -38.43
C ALA A 838 3.72 44.32 -37.05
N PRO A 839 2.48 44.40 -36.53
CA PRO A 839 2.24 44.93 -35.20
C PRO A 839 2.74 43.95 -34.13
N VAL A 840 3.37 44.46 -33.08
CA VAL A 840 3.77 43.66 -31.90
C VAL A 840 2.60 43.38 -30.96
N PHE A 841 1.50 44.13 -31.12
CA PHE A 841 0.26 43.95 -30.37
C PHE A 841 -0.92 44.42 -31.23
N ARG A 842 -2.03 43.70 -31.18
CA ARG A 842 -3.30 44.10 -31.80
C ARG A 842 -4.45 43.67 -30.89
N HIS A 843 -5.40 44.56 -30.68
CA HIS A 843 -6.60 44.34 -29.89
C HIS A 843 -7.82 44.81 -30.69
N PRO A 844 -8.79 43.93 -30.99
CA PRO A 844 -9.98 44.31 -31.75
C PRO A 844 -10.88 45.23 -30.92
N LEU A 845 -11.50 46.20 -31.57
CA LEU A 845 -12.47 47.11 -30.96
C LEU A 845 -13.88 46.50 -31.04
N THR A 846 -14.57 46.44 -29.90
CA THR A 846 -15.94 45.91 -29.78
C THR A 846 -17.02 46.98 -29.66
N ASP A 847 -16.69 48.18 -29.19
CA ASP A 847 -17.65 49.14 -28.63
C ASP A 847 -17.82 50.44 -29.44
N GLY A 848 -17.90 50.32 -30.77
CA GLY A 848 -18.12 51.46 -31.66
C GLY A 848 -16.84 52.27 -31.94
N PRO A 849 -16.94 53.44 -32.61
CA PRO A 849 -15.78 54.21 -33.00
C PRO A 849 -15.06 54.78 -31.77
N LEU A 850 -13.74 54.68 -31.80
CA LEU A 850 -12.85 55.26 -30.81
C LEU A 850 -12.86 56.78 -30.91
N THR A 851 -12.88 57.46 -29.77
CA THR A 851 -12.83 58.93 -29.69
C THR A 851 -11.50 59.45 -29.17
N ASP A 852 -10.77 58.64 -28.40
CA ASP A 852 -9.51 59.05 -27.79
C ASP A 852 -8.58 57.86 -27.52
N LEU A 853 -7.26 58.10 -27.57
CA LEU A 853 -6.19 57.12 -27.38
C LEU A 853 -5.06 57.76 -26.56
N ALA A 854 -4.63 57.10 -25.49
CA ALA A 854 -3.55 57.60 -24.64
C ALA A 854 -2.66 56.46 -24.15
N LEU A 855 -1.35 56.58 -24.37
CA LEU A 855 -0.33 55.76 -23.74
C LEU A 855 0.06 56.32 -22.38
N ASP A 856 0.08 55.47 -21.36
CA ASP A 856 0.56 55.83 -20.05
C ASP A 856 2.09 56.03 -20.10
N PRO A 857 2.62 57.23 -19.79
CA PRO A 857 4.05 57.49 -19.89
C PRO A 857 4.87 56.78 -18.80
N GLY A 858 4.24 56.40 -17.68
CA GLY A 858 4.91 55.79 -16.53
C GLY A 858 4.67 54.28 -16.38
N ARG A 859 3.70 53.73 -17.11
CA ARG A 859 3.33 52.31 -17.04
C ARG A 859 3.08 51.76 -18.44
N PRO A 860 3.31 50.47 -18.70
CA PRO A 860 3.03 49.87 -20.00
C PRO A 860 1.52 49.60 -20.17
N VAL A 861 0.71 50.65 -20.15
CA VAL A 861 -0.75 50.58 -20.29
C VAL A 861 -1.19 51.49 -21.43
N LEU A 862 -1.93 50.93 -22.37
CA LEU A 862 -2.58 51.67 -23.44
C LEU A 862 -4.05 51.85 -23.10
N ARG A 863 -4.56 53.08 -23.16
CA ARG A 863 -5.97 53.36 -22.88
C ARG A 863 -6.65 53.93 -24.11
N TYR A 864 -7.87 53.47 -24.33
CA TYR A 864 -8.71 54.06 -25.36
C TYR A 864 -10.10 54.33 -24.82
N LEU A 865 -10.74 55.37 -25.37
CA LEU A 865 -12.10 55.76 -25.06
C LEU A 865 -12.98 55.39 -26.25
N ALA A 866 -13.95 54.49 -26.02
CA ALA A 866 -14.95 54.09 -27.01
C ALA A 866 -16.33 54.12 -26.36
N SER A 867 -17.29 54.76 -27.00
CA SER A 867 -18.66 54.88 -26.50
C SER A 867 -18.79 55.36 -25.03
N GLY A 868 -17.84 56.17 -24.54
CA GLY A 868 -17.81 56.68 -23.17
C GLY A 868 -17.23 55.74 -22.11
N THR A 869 -16.73 54.59 -22.53
CA THR A 869 -16.03 53.64 -21.67
C THR A 869 -14.54 53.73 -21.95
N VAL A 870 -13.75 53.90 -20.90
CA VAL A 870 -12.29 53.82 -20.98
C VAL A 870 -11.89 52.37 -20.78
N HIS A 871 -11.23 51.82 -21.78
CA HIS A 871 -10.63 50.49 -21.74
C HIS A 871 -9.13 50.62 -21.48
N SER A 872 -8.60 49.85 -20.53
CA SER A 872 -7.18 49.83 -20.19
C SER A 872 -6.55 48.51 -20.62
N LEU A 873 -5.59 48.56 -21.55
CA LEU A 873 -4.91 47.40 -22.11
C LEU A 873 -3.48 47.27 -21.55
N ASP A 874 -3.10 46.07 -21.14
CA ASP A 874 -1.75 45.70 -20.75
C ASP A 874 -0.88 45.47 -21.99
N ILE A 875 0.13 46.32 -22.15
CA ILE A 875 1.14 46.21 -23.21
C ILE A 875 2.53 45.89 -22.62
N SER A 876 2.59 45.42 -21.37
CA SER A 876 3.84 45.05 -20.71
C SER A 876 4.61 43.96 -21.47
N GLY A 877 3.92 42.92 -21.95
CA GLY A 877 4.52 41.85 -22.75
C GLY A 877 5.29 42.38 -23.97
N PRO A 878 4.63 43.10 -24.90
CA PRO A 878 5.26 43.75 -26.06
C PRO A 878 6.50 44.61 -25.73
N LEU A 879 6.46 45.33 -24.60
CA LEU A 879 7.50 46.28 -24.19
C LEU A 879 8.61 45.67 -23.32
N SER A 880 8.39 44.49 -22.73
CA SER A 880 9.22 43.93 -21.65
C SER A 880 10.62 43.47 -22.06
N ALA A 881 10.83 43.13 -23.33
CA ALA A 881 12.05 42.44 -23.75
C ALA A 881 13.07 43.36 -24.43
N THR A 882 14.34 43.20 -24.06
CA THR A 882 15.46 43.87 -24.71
C THR A 882 15.65 43.32 -26.12
N TRP A 883 15.47 44.18 -27.12
CA TRP A 883 15.62 43.79 -28.52
C TRP A 883 17.09 43.78 -28.94
N ARG A 884 17.51 42.76 -29.69
CA ARG A 884 18.85 42.69 -30.28
C ARG A 884 18.85 43.33 -31.66
N ASP A 885 19.77 44.25 -31.89
CA ASP A 885 19.95 44.91 -33.20
C ASP A 885 20.32 43.88 -34.28
N ARG A 886 21.18 42.92 -33.93
CA ARG A 886 21.54 41.77 -34.79
C ARG A 886 20.76 40.52 -34.36
N PRO A 887 20.01 39.88 -35.28
CA PRO A 887 19.33 38.64 -34.99
C PRO A 887 20.35 37.52 -34.76
N VAL A 888 20.05 36.61 -33.84
CA VAL A 888 20.79 35.35 -33.73
C VAL A 888 20.57 34.54 -35.00
N GLY A 889 21.62 33.88 -35.49
CA GLY A 889 21.55 33.05 -36.68
C GLY A 889 20.47 31.97 -36.54
N ASP A 890 20.54 31.17 -35.48
CA ASP A 890 19.50 30.20 -35.14
C ASP A 890 19.47 29.86 -33.63
N GLN A 891 18.35 29.29 -33.16
CA GLN A 891 18.14 28.94 -31.75
C GLN A 891 17.28 27.69 -31.59
N LEU A 892 17.62 26.83 -30.64
CA LEU A 892 16.87 25.62 -30.35
C LEU A 892 16.81 25.33 -28.85
N LEU A 893 15.62 25.11 -28.32
CA LEU A 893 15.42 24.63 -26.95
C LEU A 893 15.54 23.11 -26.88
N SER A 894 16.12 22.61 -25.79
CA SER A 894 16.06 21.19 -25.47
C SER A 894 14.62 20.77 -25.16
N PRO A 895 14.21 19.52 -25.48
CA PRO A 895 12.86 19.03 -25.20
C PRO A 895 12.41 19.17 -23.74
N ASP A 896 13.35 19.11 -22.78
CA ASP A 896 13.08 19.30 -21.35
C ASP A 896 13.02 20.78 -20.89
N GLY A 897 13.24 21.72 -21.83
CA GLY A 897 13.23 23.15 -21.60
C GLY A 897 14.34 23.68 -20.70
N ARG A 898 15.39 22.89 -20.40
CA ARG A 898 16.49 23.29 -19.50
C ARG A 898 17.64 24.00 -20.19
N VAL A 899 17.85 23.73 -21.47
CA VAL A 899 18.98 24.23 -22.25
C VAL A 899 18.50 24.92 -23.52
N LEU A 900 19.04 26.09 -23.79
CA LEU A 900 18.92 26.81 -25.06
C LEU A 900 20.24 26.71 -25.81
N ALA A 901 20.21 26.15 -27.01
CA ALA A 901 21.30 26.26 -27.97
C ALA A 901 21.13 27.52 -28.82
N THR A 902 22.19 28.29 -29.00
CA THR A 902 22.21 29.47 -29.87
C THR A 902 23.38 29.38 -30.84
N ALA A 903 23.15 29.76 -32.10
CA ALA A 903 24.16 29.92 -33.13
C ALA A 903 24.25 31.40 -33.53
N ASP A 904 25.24 32.11 -32.99
CA ASP A 904 25.53 33.49 -33.35
C ASP A 904 26.44 33.52 -34.58
N GLN A 905 26.12 34.34 -35.59
CA GLN A 905 26.98 34.52 -36.76
C GLN A 905 27.87 35.74 -36.58
N ASP A 906 29.19 35.55 -36.68
CA ASP A 906 30.17 36.63 -36.64
C ASP A 906 31.26 36.39 -37.68
N GLY A 907 31.56 37.40 -38.52
CA GLY A 907 32.65 37.33 -39.51
C GLY A 907 32.65 36.13 -40.46
N GLY A 908 31.49 35.52 -40.77
CA GLY A 908 31.41 34.30 -41.58
C GLY A 908 31.66 32.99 -40.82
N GLN A 909 31.68 33.01 -39.49
CA GLN A 909 31.69 31.82 -38.63
C GLN A 909 30.42 31.76 -37.77
N TYR A 910 29.99 30.54 -37.43
CA TYR A 910 28.96 30.29 -36.44
C TYR A 910 29.58 29.92 -35.09
N HIS A 911 29.21 30.70 -34.08
CA HIS A 911 29.54 30.47 -32.67
C HIS A 911 28.36 29.79 -31.98
N PHE A 912 28.53 28.52 -31.64
CA PHE A 912 27.49 27.75 -30.94
C PHE A 912 27.67 27.85 -29.43
N ARG A 913 26.59 28.10 -28.70
CA ARG A 913 26.57 28.16 -27.22
C ARG A 913 25.41 27.35 -26.69
N LEU A 914 25.63 26.70 -25.56
CA LEU A 914 24.58 26.08 -24.74
C LEU A 914 24.38 26.93 -23.50
N VAL A 915 23.15 27.33 -23.22
CA VAL A 915 22.77 28.27 -22.15
C VAL A 915 21.69 27.65 -21.29
N ALA A 916 21.80 27.75 -19.97
CA ALA A 916 20.76 27.30 -19.06
C ALA A 916 19.57 28.26 -19.11
N THR A 917 18.36 27.75 -19.39
CA THR A 917 17.15 28.57 -19.62
C THR A 917 16.70 29.34 -18.38
N THR A 918 16.88 28.77 -17.19
CA THR A 918 16.44 29.37 -15.91
C THR A 918 17.35 30.48 -15.41
N THR A 919 18.65 30.41 -15.71
CA THR A 919 19.66 31.36 -15.19
C THR A 919 20.27 32.25 -16.25
N GLY A 920 20.10 31.93 -17.54
CA GLY A 920 20.78 32.59 -18.65
C GLY A 920 22.29 32.35 -18.69
N ARG A 921 22.85 31.48 -17.83
CA ARG A 921 24.29 31.23 -17.78
C ARG A 921 24.72 30.26 -18.89
N THR A 922 25.84 30.56 -19.55
CA THR A 922 26.45 29.67 -20.53
C THR A 922 26.96 28.40 -19.86
N ILE A 923 26.44 27.24 -20.29
CA ILE A 923 26.84 25.90 -19.87
C ILE A 923 28.12 25.48 -20.59
N ALA A 924 28.17 25.69 -21.90
CA ALA A 924 29.30 25.35 -22.75
C ALA A 924 29.35 26.29 -23.96
N GLN A 925 30.57 26.70 -24.34
CA GLN A 925 30.85 27.34 -25.61
C GLN A 925 31.47 26.29 -26.52
N LEU A 926 30.82 26.03 -27.65
CA LEU A 926 31.17 24.95 -28.55
C LEU A 926 32.16 25.45 -29.63
N PRO A 927 33.00 24.55 -30.19
CA PRO A 927 33.87 24.87 -31.32
C PRO A 927 33.15 25.59 -32.46
N THR A 928 33.78 26.65 -33.00
CA THR A 928 33.23 27.42 -34.12
C THR A 928 33.23 26.62 -35.41
N ARG A 929 32.27 26.91 -36.28
CA ARG A 929 32.19 26.30 -37.63
C ARG A 929 32.14 27.42 -38.67
N THR A 930 32.97 27.31 -39.70
CA THR A 930 32.97 28.25 -40.83
C THR A 930 31.67 28.14 -41.62
N ALA A 931 30.99 29.26 -41.81
CA ALA A 931 29.89 29.35 -42.76
C ALA A 931 30.46 29.32 -44.18
N VAL A 932 29.90 28.50 -45.05
CA VAL A 932 30.25 28.53 -46.49
C VAL A 932 29.49 29.70 -47.10
N GLY A 933 30.19 30.73 -47.56
CA GLY A 933 29.57 31.93 -48.12
C GLY A 933 29.04 31.73 -49.55
N PRO A 934 28.04 32.51 -49.99
CA PRO A 934 27.58 32.50 -51.37
C PRO A 934 28.63 33.19 -52.26
N GLU A 935 29.07 32.53 -53.33
CA GLU A 935 29.81 33.23 -54.39
C GLU A 935 28.91 34.31 -55.00
N ARG A 936 29.43 35.55 -55.08
CA ARG A 936 28.74 36.70 -55.67
C ARG A 936 28.25 36.40 -57.09
N ARG A 937 26.93 36.27 -57.29
CA ARG A 937 26.26 36.71 -58.52
C ARG A 937 24.87 37.28 -58.19
N GLN A 938 24.63 38.49 -58.69
CA GLN A 938 23.38 39.24 -58.62
C GLN A 938 22.26 38.47 -59.33
N THR A 939 21.08 38.34 -58.71
CA THR A 939 19.77 38.88 -59.18
C THR A 939 18.60 38.36 -58.33
N THR A 940 17.79 39.29 -57.83
CA THR A 940 16.35 39.22 -57.52
C THR A 940 15.76 38.05 -56.72
N ALA A 941 15.34 38.37 -55.49
CA ALA A 941 14.15 37.89 -54.77
C ALA A 941 13.85 36.37 -54.77
N VAL A 942 14.44 35.64 -53.82
CA VAL A 942 13.81 34.91 -52.68
C VAL A 942 14.99 34.31 -51.88
N ALA A 943 15.32 34.87 -50.72
CA ALA A 943 16.25 34.23 -49.77
C ALA A 943 15.49 33.11 -49.01
N SER A 944 15.96 31.88 -48.82
CA SER A 944 17.34 31.37 -48.79
C SER A 944 17.50 30.02 -49.51
N PRO A 945 18.34 29.93 -50.54
CA PRO A 945 19.34 28.88 -50.69
C PRO A 945 20.60 29.25 -49.88
N ASP A 946 21.39 28.26 -49.43
CA ASP A 946 22.79 28.36 -48.92
C ASP A 946 23.03 28.46 -47.38
N GLY A 947 23.67 27.43 -46.79
CA GLY A 947 24.72 27.63 -45.77
C GLY A 947 24.39 27.80 -44.27
N GLY A 948 23.18 27.53 -43.79
CA GLY A 948 22.78 27.79 -42.38
C GLY A 948 23.37 26.85 -41.31
N PRO A 949 23.30 27.22 -40.01
CA PRO A 949 23.67 26.34 -38.91
C PRO A 949 22.66 25.19 -38.78
N LEU A 950 23.14 23.98 -38.53
CA LEU A 950 22.34 22.79 -38.30
C LEU A 950 22.41 22.45 -36.82
N MET A 951 21.28 22.28 -36.16
CA MET A 951 21.21 21.99 -34.72
C MET A 951 20.08 21.00 -34.41
N SER A 952 20.33 20.07 -33.49
CA SER A 952 19.30 19.15 -33.00
C SER A 952 19.64 18.59 -31.62
N PHE A 953 18.67 18.55 -30.71
CA PHE A 953 18.80 17.81 -29.45
C PHE A 953 18.27 16.38 -29.59
N SER A 954 18.84 15.46 -28.82
CA SER A 954 18.23 14.16 -28.60
C SER A 954 16.98 14.28 -27.72
N PRO A 955 16.03 13.32 -27.79
CA PRO A 955 14.76 13.35 -27.05
C PRO A 955 14.93 13.42 -25.53
N ASP A 956 15.96 12.74 -25.04
CA ASP A 956 16.33 12.70 -23.62
C ASP A 956 17.06 13.96 -23.18
N SER A 957 17.24 14.96 -24.06
CA SER A 957 17.96 16.21 -23.83
C SER A 957 19.42 16.03 -23.39
N ARG A 958 20.01 14.84 -23.59
CA ARG A 958 21.38 14.51 -23.15
C ARG A 958 22.44 14.84 -24.18
N PHE A 959 22.11 14.72 -25.46
CA PHE A 959 23.02 14.92 -26.56
C PHE A 959 22.53 16.05 -27.47
N PHE A 960 23.48 16.78 -28.03
CA PHE A 960 23.23 17.90 -28.93
C PHE A 960 24.11 17.75 -30.16
N SER A 961 23.51 17.69 -31.34
CA SER A 961 24.21 17.67 -32.61
C SER A 961 24.24 19.08 -33.21
N TYR A 962 25.40 19.48 -33.72
CA TYR A 962 25.55 20.78 -34.37
C TYR A 962 26.56 20.75 -35.52
N GLY A 963 26.38 21.66 -36.47
CA GLY A 963 27.29 21.86 -37.60
C GLY A 963 26.79 22.92 -38.56
N THR A 964 27.31 22.93 -39.77
CA THR A 964 26.94 23.88 -40.84
C THR A 964 26.58 23.11 -42.09
N SER A 965 25.57 23.56 -42.83
CA SER A 965 25.26 23.00 -44.15
C SER A 965 26.27 23.51 -45.18
N GLY A 966 27.00 22.60 -45.83
CA GLY A 966 27.99 22.94 -46.86
C GLY A 966 28.46 21.72 -47.64
N VAL A 967 29.34 21.94 -48.64
CA VAL A 967 29.85 20.89 -49.54
C VAL A 967 30.55 19.77 -48.75
N SER A 968 31.34 20.10 -47.73
CA SER A 968 31.83 19.14 -46.73
C SER A 968 31.31 19.57 -45.35
N SER A 969 30.33 18.84 -44.82
CA SER A 969 29.67 19.21 -43.57
C SER A 969 30.21 18.36 -42.42
N ARG A 970 30.91 19.00 -41.47
CA ARG A 970 31.37 18.34 -40.24
C ARG A 970 30.32 18.51 -39.14
N LEU A 971 29.64 17.43 -38.79
CA LEU A 971 28.60 17.38 -37.76
C LEU A 971 29.19 16.80 -36.47
N ALA A 972 29.04 17.51 -35.35
CA ALA A 972 29.52 17.03 -34.05
C ALA A 972 28.36 16.70 -33.11
N VAL A 973 28.49 15.63 -32.35
CA VAL A 973 27.57 15.20 -31.30
C VAL A 973 28.22 15.49 -29.94
N TRP A 974 27.60 16.40 -29.20
CA TRP A 974 28.04 16.90 -27.91
C TRP A 974 27.24 16.26 -26.76
N ASP A 975 27.91 15.90 -25.67
CA ASP A 975 27.28 15.50 -24.42
C ASP A 975 27.03 16.74 -23.55
N VAL A 976 25.76 17.11 -23.39
CA VAL A 976 25.34 18.37 -22.75
C VAL A 976 25.73 18.41 -21.27
N TYR A 977 25.63 17.28 -20.58
CA TYR A 977 25.86 17.19 -19.14
C TYR A 977 27.34 17.01 -18.80
N ASN A 978 28.04 16.14 -19.54
CA ASN A 978 29.48 15.93 -19.36
C ASN A 978 30.34 17.02 -20.01
N ARG A 979 29.73 17.92 -20.78
CA ARG A 979 30.36 19.07 -21.45
C ARG A 979 31.56 18.67 -22.30
N ARG A 980 31.39 17.63 -23.12
CA ARG A 980 32.43 17.15 -24.03
C ARG A 980 31.85 16.66 -25.36
N GLU A 981 32.66 16.73 -26.40
CA GLU A 981 32.35 16.14 -27.70
C GLU A 981 32.43 14.61 -27.59
N ARG A 982 31.39 13.92 -28.05
CA ARG A 982 31.31 12.46 -28.07
C ARG A 982 31.74 11.88 -29.42
N ALA A 983 31.31 12.52 -30.50
CA ALA A 983 31.62 12.10 -31.86
C ALA A 983 31.64 13.30 -32.82
N SER A 984 32.43 13.19 -33.88
CA SER A 984 32.40 14.08 -35.04
C SER A 984 32.31 13.23 -36.28
N LEU A 985 31.39 13.57 -37.17
CA LEU A 985 31.14 12.92 -38.45
C LEU A 985 31.46 13.91 -39.56
N ASP A 986 32.32 13.49 -40.48
CA ASP A 986 32.58 14.20 -41.72
C ASP A 986 31.66 13.61 -42.79
N VAL A 987 30.72 14.42 -43.26
CA VAL A 987 29.62 14.00 -44.13
C VAL A 987 29.87 14.57 -45.52
N ASP A 988 30.30 13.70 -46.43
CA ASP A 988 30.52 14.03 -47.84
C ASP A 988 29.19 14.30 -48.58
N PRO A 989 29.19 15.12 -49.64
CA PRO A 989 28.00 15.38 -50.43
C PRO A 989 27.77 14.21 -51.39
N ARG A 990 26.75 13.39 -51.12
CA ARG A 990 26.33 12.29 -52.01
C ARG A 990 24.82 12.37 -52.24
N PRO A 991 24.34 12.65 -53.47
CA PRO A 991 25.08 12.99 -54.70
C PRO A 991 25.81 14.36 -54.64
N PRO A 992 26.80 14.62 -55.52
CA PRO A 992 27.50 15.90 -55.58
C PRO A 992 26.53 17.07 -55.83
N GLY A 993 26.71 18.19 -55.11
CA GLY A 993 25.79 19.34 -55.18
C GLY A 993 24.55 19.24 -54.27
N SER A 994 24.36 18.13 -53.55
CA SER A 994 23.34 18.04 -52.50
C SER A 994 23.75 18.82 -51.24
N THR A 995 22.76 19.44 -50.59
CA THR A 995 22.96 20.18 -49.33
C THR A 995 22.17 19.54 -48.20
N ILE A 996 22.69 19.64 -46.97
CA ILE A 996 21.99 19.13 -45.79
C ILE A 996 20.93 20.16 -45.38
N ARG A 997 19.68 19.74 -45.33
CA ARG A 997 18.55 20.61 -44.98
C ARG A 997 18.24 20.58 -43.48
N SER A 998 18.30 19.39 -42.88
CA SER A 998 18.01 19.18 -41.46
C SER A 998 18.71 17.94 -40.91
N ILE A 999 18.87 17.91 -39.59
CA ILE A 999 19.51 16.81 -38.84
C ILE A 999 18.66 16.43 -37.63
N ALA A 1000 18.74 15.18 -37.17
CA ALA A 1000 18.09 14.72 -35.94
C ALA A 1000 18.84 13.59 -35.23
N LEU A 1001 18.89 13.63 -33.90
CA LEU A 1001 19.59 12.64 -33.06
C LEU A 1001 18.64 11.64 -32.43
N SER A 1002 18.91 10.34 -32.52
CA SER A 1002 18.13 9.33 -31.81
C SER A 1002 18.23 9.46 -30.27
N PRO A 1003 17.33 8.79 -29.50
CA PRO A 1003 17.50 8.60 -28.06
C PRO A 1003 18.88 8.08 -27.72
N GLY A 1004 19.52 8.63 -26.68
CA GLY A 1004 20.88 8.29 -26.31
C GLY A 1004 21.96 8.68 -27.33
N GLY A 1005 21.61 9.43 -28.39
CA GLY A 1005 22.52 9.99 -29.38
C GLY A 1005 23.32 8.97 -30.20
N ARG A 1006 22.79 7.74 -30.41
CA ARG A 1006 23.49 6.64 -31.11
C ARG A 1006 23.36 6.71 -32.64
N LYS A 1007 22.25 7.25 -33.16
CA LYS A 1007 22.04 7.45 -34.58
C LYS A 1007 21.80 8.93 -34.89
N LEU A 1008 22.33 9.40 -36.01
CA LEU A 1008 22.11 10.73 -36.55
C LEU A 1008 21.41 10.58 -37.91
N LEU A 1009 20.20 11.10 -38.02
CA LEU A 1009 19.47 11.16 -39.27
C LEU A 1009 19.75 12.49 -39.96
N ILE A 1010 19.94 12.43 -41.27
CA ILE A 1010 20.25 13.58 -42.11
C ILE A 1010 19.25 13.59 -43.27
N ALA A 1011 18.63 14.74 -43.53
CA ALA A 1011 17.82 14.95 -44.72
C ALA A 1011 18.58 15.86 -45.69
N ARG A 1012 18.73 15.40 -46.94
CA ARG A 1012 19.38 16.12 -48.02
C ARG A 1012 18.38 16.60 -49.05
N LEU A 1013 18.70 17.76 -49.61
CA LEU A 1013 18.01 18.31 -50.76
C LEU A 1013 19.00 18.37 -51.92
N THR A 1014 18.65 17.70 -53.02
CA THR A 1014 19.37 17.78 -54.29
C THR A 1014 18.57 18.70 -55.22
N PRO A 1015 19.17 19.70 -55.85
CA PRO A 1015 18.45 20.58 -56.77
C PRO A 1015 17.78 19.78 -57.91
N GLY A 1016 16.46 19.90 -58.05
CA GLY A 1016 15.69 19.24 -59.13
C GLY A 1016 15.24 17.81 -58.84
N ASP A 1017 15.70 17.18 -57.75
CA ASP A 1017 15.36 15.80 -57.38
C ASP A 1017 14.51 15.74 -56.09
N ALA A 1018 13.86 14.59 -55.88
CA ALA A 1018 13.23 14.29 -54.61
C ALA A 1018 14.30 14.27 -53.49
N PRO A 1019 14.00 14.84 -52.31
CA PRO A 1019 14.95 14.88 -51.21
C PRO A 1019 15.31 13.44 -50.76
N THR A 1020 16.56 13.19 -50.32
CA THR A 1020 17.08 11.87 -49.87
C THR A 1020 17.53 11.85 -48.41
N GLY A 1021 17.43 10.68 -47.77
CA GLY A 1021 17.67 10.51 -46.34
C GLY A 1021 18.85 9.59 -46.02
N GLU A 1022 19.54 9.87 -44.93
CA GLU A 1022 20.69 9.08 -44.47
C GLU A 1022 20.62 8.84 -42.96
N VAL A 1023 21.00 7.63 -42.53
CA VAL A 1023 21.12 7.26 -41.12
C VAL A 1023 22.56 6.88 -40.80
N TRP A 1024 23.19 7.67 -39.95
CA TRP A 1024 24.57 7.49 -39.50
C TRP A 1024 24.61 6.92 -38.09
N ASP A 1025 25.48 5.93 -37.86
CA ASP A 1025 25.84 5.50 -36.51
C ASP A 1025 26.90 6.45 -35.94
N THR A 1026 26.61 7.08 -34.80
CA THR A 1026 27.50 8.09 -34.21
C THR A 1026 28.70 7.49 -33.49
N ALA A 1027 28.61 6.23 -33.03
CA ALA A 1027 29.70 5.55 -32.35
C ALA A 1027 30.72 5.02 -33.36
N HIS A 1028 30.24 4.45 -34.46
CA HIS A 1028 31.08 3.88 -35.52
C HIS A 1028 31.44 4.86 -36.64
N ARG A 1029 30.74 6.01 -36.71
CA ARG A 1029 30.92 7.07 -37.74
C ARG A 1029 30.70 6.55 -39.16
N THR A 1030 29.77 5.63 -39.32
CA THR A 1030 29.46 4.98 -40.60
C THR A 1030 28.01 5.20 -40.99
N LEU A 1031 27.77 5.35 -42.29
CA LEU A 1031 26.43 5.31 -42.87
C LEU A 1031 25.88 3.88 -42.71
N THR A 1032 24.69 3.75 -42.14
CA THR A 1032 24.04 2.46 -41.86
C THR A 1032 22.80 2.19 -42.69
N ASP A 1033 22.09 3.23 -43.14
CA ASP A 1033 20.86 3.10 -43.91
C ASP A 1033 20.60 4.37 -44.76
N GLN A 1034 19.84 4.24 -45.85
CA GLN A 1034 19.46 5.32 -46.76
C GLN A 1034 17.96 5.29 -47.07
N PRO A 1035 17.11 5.69 -46.11
CA PRO A 1035 15.67 5.73 -46.31
C PRO A 1035 15.24 6.93 -47.17
N ASP A 1036 14.13 6.80 -47.91
CA ASP A 1036 13.49 7.92 -48.62
C ASP A 1036 13.18 9.09 -47.67
N VAL A 1037 13.14 10.34 -48.15
CA VAL A 1037 13.03 11.51 -47.24
C VAL A 1037 11.79 11.56 -46.40
N VAL A 1038 10.68 11.02 -46.85
CA VAL A 1038 9.51 10.90 -45.99
C VAL A 1038 9.85 10.01 -44.79
N THR A 1039 10.51 8.88 -45.02
CA THR A 1039 10.95 7.94 -43.98
C THR A 1039 12.08 8.50 -43.12
N ALA A 1040 13.00 9.29 -43.70
CA ALA A 1040 14.10 9.93 -42.98
C ALA A 1040 13.65 11.13 -42.16
N THR A 1041 12.73 11.95 -42.66
CA THR A 1041 12.11 13.07 -41.94
C THR A 1041 11.14 12.57 -40.88
N ARG A 1042 10.41 11.48 -41.16
CA ARG A 1042 9.62 10.74 -40.17
C ARG A 1042 10.55 10.18 -39.10
N GLY A 1043 11.66 9.54 -39.46
CA GLY A 1043 12.70 9.06 -38.53
C GLY A 1043 13.37 10.19 -37.73
N ALA A 1044 13.55 11.35 -38.32
CA ALA A 1044 14.17 12.53 -37.72
C ALA A 1044 13.22 13.26 -36.74
N ALA A 1045 11.94 13.40 -37.10
CA ALA A 1045 10.91 13.90 -36.19
C ALA A 1045 10.66 12.92 -35.02
N LEU A 1046 10.71 11.60 -35.29
CA LEU A 1046 10.63 10.53 -34.27
C LEU A 1046 11.86 10.50 -33.36
N ALA A 1047 13.02 10.84 -33.90
CA ALA A 1047 14.26 11.00 -33.15
C ALA A 1047 14.31 12.30 -32.33
N ALA A 1048 13.40 13.26 -32.49
CA ALA A 1048 13.43 14.51 -31.71
C ALA A 1048 12.61 14.49 -30.40
N GLY A 1049 11.92 13.39 -30.05
CA GLY A 1049 11.15 13.33 -28.78
C GLY A 1049 10.72 11.97 -28.20
N PHE A 1050 11.05 10.81 -28.79
CA PHE A 1050 10.56 9.49 -28.30
C PHE A 1050 11.54 8.77 -27.36
N GLY A 1051 11.10 8.28 -26.19
CA GLY A 1051 11.93 7.54 -25.21
C GLY A 1051 11.78 6.01 -25.20
N GLY A 1052 11.09 5.39 -26.17
CA GLY A 1052 10.84 3.94 -26.23
C GLY A 1052 11.71 3.13 -27.22
N PRO A 1053 11.65 1.79 -27.20
CA PRO A 1053 12.38 0.95 -28.14
C PRO A 1053 11.88 1.15 -29.59
N ALA A 1054 12.79 1.22 -30.55
CA ALA A 1054 12.48 1.50 -31.96
C ALA A 1054 11.49 0.50 -32.61
N THR A 1055 11.33 -0.69 -32.03
CA THR A 1055 10.38 -1.74 -32.46
C THR A 1055 8.97 -1.58 -31.88
N SER A 1056 8.76 -0.74 -30.86
CA SER A 1056 7.44 -0.46 -30.29
C SER A 1056 6.78 0.79 -30.88
N LEU A 1057 7.33 1.32 -31.96
CA LEU A 1057 6.70 2.36 -32.74
C LEU A 1057 5.40 1.81 -33.35
N PRO A 1058 4.25 2.51 -33.27
CA PRO A 1058 3.03 2.11 -33.99
C PRO A 1058 3.18 2.16 -35.52
N PHE A 1059 4.34 2.60 -36.03
CA PHE A 1059 4.57 2.92 -37.44
C PHE A 1059 4.94 1.68 -38.29
N GLY A 1060 4.20 0.59 -38.07
CA GLY A 1060 4.08 -0.52 -39.01
C GLY A 1060 3.06 -0.26 -40.12
N GLN A 1061 2.24 0.80 -40.07
CA GLN A 1061 1.28 1.14 -41.11
C GLN A 1061 1.15 2.65 -41.34
N ASP A 1062 0.99 3.01 -42.61
CA ASP A 1062 0.82 4.36 -43.14
C ASP A 1062 -0.23 5.18 -42.38
N ILE A 1063 0.17 6.33 -41.82
CA ILE A 1063 -0.74 7.25 -41.13
C ILE A 1063 -1.61 8.02 -42.15
N GLY A 1064 -1.33 7.96 -43.46
CA GLY A 1064 -2.13 8.63 -44.49
C GLY A 1064 -2.22 10.16 -44.35
N VAL A 1065 -1.36 10.78 -43.54
CA VAL A 1065 -1.27 12.24 -43.35
C VAL A 1065 -0.15 12.76 -44.27
N PRO A 1066 -0.43 13.71 -45.19
CA PRO A 1066 0.60 14.30 -46.04
C PRO A 1066 1.54 15.18 -45.19
N LEU A 1067 2.77 14.70 -44.99
CA LEU A 1067 3.83 15.37 -44.21
C LEU A 1067 4.67 16.35 -45.06
N VAL A 1068 4.34 16.49 -46.35
CA VAL A 1068 5.01 17.36 -47.33
C VAL A 1068 3.97 18.32 -47.92
N ARG A 1069 4.24 19.62 -47.87
CA ARG A 1069 3.42 20.66 -48.48
C ARG A 1069 4.13 21.30 -49.69
N PRO A 1070 3.39 21.99 -50.57
CA PRO A 1070 3.98 22.80 -51.64
C PRO A 1070 4.96 23.89 -51.15
N HIS A 1071 4.91 24.29 -49.88
CA HIS A 1071 5.78 25.33 -49.29
C HIS A 1071 6.84 24.82 -48.29
N GLY A 1072 6.99 23.49 -48.12
CA GLY A 1072 8.03 22.92 -47.24
C GLY A 1072 7.56 21.75 -46.36
N PRO A 1073 8.47 21.22 -45.50
CA PRO A 1073 8.14 20.15 -44.55
C PRO A 1073 7.22 20.65 -43.43
N ALA A 1074 6.25 19.83 -43.02
CA ALA A 1074 5.34 20.12 -41.91
C ALA A 1074 6.09 20.24 -40.56
N VAL A 1075 5.69 21.19 -39.70
CA VAL A 1075 6.16 21.27 -38.31
C VAL A 1075 5.50 20.16 -37.50
N VAL A 1076 6.30 19.31 -36.86
CA VAL A 1076 5.82 18.14 -36.10
C VAL A 1076 6.37 18.15 -34.68
N ALA A 1077 5.50 17.87 -33.71
CA ALA A 1077 5.90 17.59 -32.33
C ALA A 1077 5.30 16.26 -31.86
N LEU A 1078 6.02 15.57 -30.97
CA LEU A 1078 5.57 14.34 -30.35
C LEU A 1078 5.46 14.52 -28.84
N SER A 1079 4.48 13.83 -28.25
CA SER A 1079 4.41 13.67 -26.79
C SER A 1079 5.55 12.79 -26.27
N ALA A 1080 5.97 12.99 -25.01
CA ALA A 1080 7.06 12.25 -24.40
C ALA A 1080 6.84 10.72 -24.37
N ASP A 1081 5.59 10.28 -24.33
CA ASP A 1081 5.20 8.86 -24.37
C ASP A 1081 5.06 8.30 -25.80
N GLY A 1082 5.16 9.14 -26.84
CA GLY A 1082 5.02 8.76 -28.25
C GLY A 1082 3.60 8.41 -28.69
N THR A 1083 2.59 8.63 -27.85
CA THR A 1083 1.19 8.26 -28.17
C THR A 1083 0.48 9.31 -29.00
N LEU A 1084 0.86 10.57 -28.84
CA LEU A 1084 0.32 11.73 -29.54
C LEU A 1084 1.37 12.38 -30.46
N ALA A 1085 0.90 12.80 -31.63
CA ALA A 1085 1.65 13.62 -32.57
C ALA A 1085 0.85 14.88 -32.91
N ALA A 1086 1.50 16.04 -32.93
CA ALA A 1086 0.90 17.27 -33.43
C ALA A 1086 1.58 17.64 -34.75
N THR A 1087 0.76 18.03 -35.73
CA THR A 1087 1.23 18.58 -37.00
C THR A 1087 0.59 19.93 -37.21
N ASP A 1088 1.30 20.84 -37.84
CA ASP A 1088 0.68 22.03 -38.40
C ASP A 1088 -0.33 21.64 -39.51
N GLY A 1089 -1.31 22.50 -39.76
CA GLY A 1089 -2.32 22.39 -40.82
C GLY A 1089 -2.30 23.63 -41.74
N GLU A 1090 -3.20 23.67 -42.73
CA GLU A 1090 -3.38 24.88 -43.56
C GLU A 1090 -3.82 26.08 -42.70
N LEU A 1091 -3.42 27.29 -43.10
CA LEU A 1091 -3.82 28.55 -42.45
C LEU A 1091 -3.49 28.67 -40.95
N GLY A 1092 -2.46 27.96 -40.46
CA GLY A 1092 -2.03 28.07 -39.06
C GLY A 1092 -2.83 27.22 -38.06
N ALA A 1093 -3.68 26.32 -38.54
CA ALA A 1093 -4.29 25.31 -37.69
C ALA A 1093 -3.25 24.33 -37.16
N VAL A 1094 -3.52 23.67 -36.02
CA VAL A 1094 -2.69 22.57 -35.51
C VAL A 1094 -3.57 21.36 -35.26
N THR A 1095 -3.17 20.22 -35.82
CA THR A 1095 -3.92 18.97 -35.70
C THR A 1095 -3.16 17.99 -34.81
N VAL A 1096 -3.85 17.41 -33.83
CA VAL A 1096 -3.30 16.39 -32.94
C VAL A 1096 -3.85 15.02 -33.33
N TRP A 1097 -2.95 14.05 -33.44
CA TRP A 1097 -3.18 12.67 -33.83
C TRP A 1097 -2.84 11.73 -32.68
N ARG A 1098 -3.51 10.58 -32.59
CA ARG A 1098 -3.24 9.53 -31.59
C ARG A 1098 -2.92 8.20 -32.29
N GLY A 1099 -1.88 7.50 -31.86
CA GLY A 1099 -1.43 6.25 -32.46
C GLY A 1099 -2.49 5.12 -32.49
N ASN A 1100 -2.44 4.29 -33.54
CA ASN A 1100 -3.31 3.12 -33.84
C ASN A 1100 -4.75 3.35 -34.34
N ARG A 1101 -5.23 4.58 -34.55
CA ARG A 1101 -6.55 4.81 -35.19
C ARG A 1101 -6.45 5.71 -36.42
N VAL A 1102 -6.66 5.08 -37.58
CA VAL A 1102 -6.72 5.70 -38.90
C VAL A 1102 -7.98 6.57 -39.03
N ARG A 1103 -7.80 7.80 -39.58
CA ARG A 1103 -8.78 8.77 -40.14
C ARG A 1103 -9.45 9.87 -39.29
N SER A 1104 -9.28 9.97 -37.97
CA SER A 1104 -9.93 11.08 -37.23
C SER A 1104 -8.95 11.87 -36.34
N PRO A 1105 -8.87 13.20 -36.50
CA PRO A 1105 -8.04 14.04 -35.64
C PRO A 1105 -8.54 13.96 -34.19
N THR A 1106 -7.61 13.83 -33.24
CA THR A 1106 -7.91 13.79 -31.80
C THR A 1106 -8.27 15.17 -31.28
N ALA A 1107 -7.60 16.21 -31.75
CA ALA A 1107 -7.92 17.60 -31.47
C ALA A 1107 -7.49 18.46 -32.67
N VAL A 1108 -8.18 19.58 -32.89
CA VAL A 1108 -7.77 20.60 -33.85
C VAL A 1108 -7.76 21.92 -33.10
N LEU A 1109 -6.59 22.57 -33.02
CA LEU A 1109 -6.52 23.97 -32.70
C LEU A 1109 -6.85 24.73 -33.99
N PRO A 1110 -8.03 25.39 -34.07
CA PRO A 1110 -8.36 26.14 -35.27
C PRO A 1110 -7.35 27.28 -35.48
N ALA A 1111 -7.16 27.63 -36.75
CA ALA A 1111 -6.48 28.86 -37.15
C ALA A 1111 -7.01 30.04 -36.32
N ALA A 1112 -6.15 31.02 -36.02
CA ALA A 1112 -6.59 32.20 -35.31
C ALA A 1112 -7.72 32.89 -36.10
N PRO A 1113 -8.78 33.42 -35.43
CA PRO A 1113 -9.80 34.20 -36.12
C PRO A 1113 -9.18 35.43 -36.81
N ALA A 1114 -9.78 35.80 -37.95
CA ALA A 1114 -9.21 36.56 -39.06
C ALA A 1114 -8.51 37.89 -38.71
N GLY A 1115 -7.46 38.20 -39.50
CA GLY A 1115 -6.78 39.50 -39.52
C GLY A 1115 -5.42 39.53 -40.23
N CYS A 1116 -4.79 38.37 -40.45
CA CYS A 1116 -3.60 38.21 -41.29
C CYS A 1116 -3.45 36.71 -41.64
N ALA A 1117 -4.32 36.17 -42.51
CA ALA A 1117 -4.32 34.75 -42.89
C ALA A 1117 -2.95 34.23 -43.44
N PRO A 1118 -2.09 35.06 -44.08
CA PRO A 1118 -0.73 34.65 -44.46
C PRO A 1118 0.29 34.64 -43.30
N CYS A 1119 -0.01 35.29 -42.18
CA CYS A 1119 0.94 35.68 -41.11
C CYS A 1119 0.78 34.85 -39.83
N SER A 1120 0.27 33.62 -39.98
CA SER A 1120 0.03 32.71 -38.87
C SER A 1120 0.55 31.31 -39.18
N GLN A 1121 1.69 31.23 -39.87
CA GLN A 1121 2.34 29.93 -40.04
C GLN A 1121 2.84 29.46 -38.69
N VAL A 1122 2.59 28.18 -38.40
CA VAL A 1122 3.10 27.53 -37.21
C VAL A 1122 4.59 27.28 -37.45
N THR A 1123 5.43 27.88 -36.62
CA THR A 1123 6.88 27.80 -36.73
C THR A 1123 7.49 26.90 -35.65
N ALA A 1124 6.76 26.68 -34.54
CA ALA A 1124 7.20 25.82 -33.45
C ALA A 1124 6.00 25.12 -32.76
N LEU A 1125 6.19 23.87 -32.35
CA LEU A 1125 5.23 23.08 -31.57
C LEU A 1125 5.94 22.39 -30.41
N ALA A 1126 5.30 22.32 -29.24
CA ALA A 1126 5.83 21.60 -28.09
C ALA A 1126 4.71 21.01 -27.22
N PHE A 1127 4.84 19.74 -26.83
CA PHE A 1127 3.97 19.15 -25.80
C PHE A 1127 4.53 19.38 -24.40
N SER A 1128 3.65 19.51 -23.42
CA SER A 1128 4.02 19.43 -22.01
C SER A 1128 4.55 18.03 -21.67
N PRO A 1129 5.40 17.88 -20.64
CA PRO A 1129 5.96 16.57 -20.27
C PRO A 1129 4.89 15.51 -19.95
N ASP A 1130 3.71 15.94 -19.50
CA ASP A 1130 2.55 15.07 -19.21
C ASP A 1130 1.62 14.83 -20.42
N GLY A 1131 1.93 15.41 -21.59
CA GLY A 1131 1.14 15.29 -22.82
C GLY A 1131 -0.23 15.97 -22.79
N ARG A 1132 -0.59 16.70 -21.71
CA ARG A 1132 -1.93 17.29 -21.54
C ARG A 1132 -2.09 18.64 -22.23
N THR A 1133 -1.01 19.36 -22.46
CA THR A 1133 -1.02 20.71 -23.04
C THR A 1133 -0.08 20.75 -24.25
N LEU A 1134 -0.53 21.38 -25.33
CA LEU A 1134 0.26 21.65 -26.53
C LEU A 1134 0.42 23.16 -26.66
N ALA A 1135 1.65 23.63 -26.85
CA ALA A 1135 1.95 25.01 -27.21
C ALA A 1135 2.24 25.10 -28.71
N ALA A 1136 1.64 26.10 -29.36
CA ALA A 1136 1.87 26.43 -30.76
C ALA A 1136 2.41 27.85 -30.86
N GLY A 1137 3.57 27.99 -31.50
CA GLY A 1137 4.24 29.25 -31.78
C GLY A 1137 4.13 29.60 -33.24
N TYR A 1138 3.94 30.88 -33.50
CA TYR A 1138 3.69 31.41 -34.83
C TYR A 1138 4.80 32.37 -35.29
N ASP A 1139 4.90 32.54 -36.60
CA ASP A 1139 5.72 33.56 -37.27
C ASP A 1139 5.37 35.00 -36.85
N SER A 1140 4.11 35.28 -36.53
CA SER A 1140 3.64 36.54 -35.94
C SER A 1140 4.11 36.77 -34.50
N GLY A 1141 4.83 35.83 -33.90
CA GLY A 1141 5.25 35.89 -32.50
C GLY A 1141 4.17 35.44 -31.51
N ALA A 1142 2.95 35.13 -31.97
CA ALA A 1142 1.90 34.61 -31.11
C ALA A 1142 2.29 33.24 -30.52
N VAL A 1143 1.86 32.97 -29.28
CA VAL A 1143 1.96 31.64 -28.66
C VAL A 1143 0.61 31.26 -28.10
N ARG A 1144 0.04 30.15 -28.57
CA ARG A 1144 -1.27 29.66 -28.14
C ARG A 1144 -1.12 28.32 -27.43
N LEU A 1145 -2.00 28.09 -26.47
CA LEU A 1145 -2.04 26.86 -25.69
C LEU A 1145 -3.32 26.08 -26.02
N LEU A 1146 -3.21 24.76 -26.09
CA LEU A 1146 -4.32 23.84 -26.33
C LEU A 1146 -4.34 22.78 -25.22
N ASP A 1147 -5.50 22.51 -24.66
CA ASP A 1147 -5.72 21.33 -23.82
C ASP A 1147 -6.07 20.14 -24.73
N VAL A 1148 -5.23 19.11 -24.69
CA VAL A 1148 -5.34 17.95 -25.58
C VAL A 1148 -6.53 17.06 -25.20
N ALA A 1149 -6.92 17.04 -23.92
CA ALA A 1149 -8.02 16.21 -23.44
C ALA A 1149 -9.38 16.81 -23.81
N THR A 1150 -9.56 18.12 -23.58
CA THR A 1150 -10.82 18.81 -23.94
C THR A 1150 -10.89 19.25 -25.39
N ARG A 1151 -9.76 19.28 -26.10
CA ARG A 1151 -9.65 19.75 -27.49
C ARG A 1151 -9.99 21.24 -27.62
N GLN A 1152 -9.81 22.00 -26.54
CA GLN A 1152 -10.10 23.43 -26.51
C GLN A 1152 -8.83 24.26 -26.32
N PRO A 1153 -8.76 25.45 -26.94
CA PRO A 1153 -7.71 26.40 -26.60
C PRO A 1153 -7.79 26.75 -25.12
N LEU A 1154 -6.64 26.93 -24.49
CA LEU A 1154 -6.53 27.41 -23.10
C LEU A 1154 -6.28 28.92 -23.14
N GLY A 1155 -7.36 29.69 -23.11
CA GLY A 1155 -7.30 31.15 -23.22
C GLY A 1155 -6.95 31.68 -24.62
N GLY A 1156 -6.49 32.92 -24.65
CA GLY A 1156 -6.05 33.64 -25.85
C GLY A 1156 -4.58 33.37 -26.19
N SER A 1157 -3.99 34.22 -27.05
CA SER A 1157 -2.55 34.21 -27.25
C SER A 1157 -1.84 34.73 -26.00
N LEU A 1158 -0.72 34.13 -25.63
CA LEU A 1158 0.21 34.71 -24.67
C LEU A 1158 0.72 36.05 -25.23
N SER A 1159 0.91 37.01 -24.34
CA SER A 1159 1.43 38.34 -24.67
C SER A 1159 2.93 38.24 -24.91
N THR A 1160 3.37 38.37 -26.15
CA THR A 1160 4.78 38.22 -26.56
C THR A 1160 5.33 39.53 -27.13
N PRO A 1161 6.66 39.68 -27.25
CA PRO A 1161 7.29 40.86 -27.89
C PRO A 1161 7.11 40.97 -29.42
N GLY A 1162 6.40 40.03 -30.06
CA GLY A 1162 6.03 40.07 -31.49
C GLY A 1162 7.08 39.54 -32.48
N ASP A 1163 8.20 38.98 -32.03
CA ASP A 1163 9.21 38.36 -32.91
C ASP A 1163 8.88 36.87 -33.16
N ALA A 1164 9.14 36.39 -34.37
CA ALA A 1164 8.79 35.04 -34.82
C ALA A 1164 9.30 33.96 -33.85
N ILE A 1165 8.40 33.06 -33.43
CA ILE A 1165 8.73 32.02 -32.46
C ILE A 1165 9.47 30.90 -33.18
N ARG A 1166 10.79 30.83 -33.01
CA ARG A 1166 11.63 29.79 -33.65
C ARG A 1166 11.69 28.49 -32.88
N SER A 1167 11.55 28.55 -31.56
CA SER A 1167 11.63 27.36 -30.71
C SER A 1167 10.73 27.48 -29.48
N LEU A 1168 10.07 26.38 -29.11
CA LEU A 1168 9.23 26.27 -27.92
C LEU A 1168 9.63 25.03 -27.14
N ALA A 1169 9.59 25.13 -25.81
CA ALA A 1169 9.70 23.97 -24.92
C ALA A 1169 8.97 24.23 -23.61
N PHE A 1170 8.39 23.17 -23.03
CA PHE A 1170 7.90 23.22 -21.66
C PHE A 1170 9.04 22.93 -20.70
N GLY A 1171 9.02 23.57 -19.52
CA GLY A 1171 9.86 23.14 -18.42
C GLY A 1171 9.49 21.72 -17.96
N THR A 1172 10.42 21.00 -17.33
CA THR A 1172 10.17 19.65 -16.79
C THR A 1172 9.04 19.59 -15.76
N ASP A 1173 8.67 20.72 -15.17
CA ASP A 1173 7.54 20.89 -14.25
C ASP A 1173 6.18 21.01 -14.96
N GLY A 1174 6.16 21.23 -16.28
CA GLY A 1174 4.96 21.50 -17.07
C GLY A 1174 4.29 22.85 -16.76
N GLY A 1175 4.85 23.63 -15.83
CA GLY A 1175 4.27 24.88 -15.32
C GLY A 1175 4.77 26.14 -16.03
N SER A 1176 5.80 26.04 -16.87
CA SER A 1176 6.35 27.15 -17.65
C SER A 1176 6.54 26.76 -19.12
N VAL A 1177 6.31 27.71 -20.02
CA VAL A 1177 6.61 27.61 -21.46
C VAL A 1177 7.74 28.57 -21.78
N TYR A 1178 8.79 28.08 -22.42
CA TYR A 1178 9.90 28.87 -22.92
C TYR A 1178 9.73 29.10 -24.42
N ALA A 1179 9.91 30.34 -24.86
CA ALA A 1179 9.82 30.73 -26.27
C ALA A 1179 11.09 31.47 -26.70
N GLY A 1180 11.76 30.95 -27.72
CA GLY A 1180 12.95 31.54 -28.34
C GLY A 1180 12.61 32.22 -29.66
N SER A 1181 13.15 33.42 -29.85
CA SER A 1181 12.99 34.23 -31.08
C SER A 1181 14.32 34.87 -31.47
N ALA A 1182 14.49 35.28 -32.72
CA ALA A 1182 15.79 35.68 -33.27
C ALA A 1182 16.38 36.94 -32.61
N ARG A 1183 15.54 37.93 -32.32
CA ARG A 1183 15.91 39.26 -31.82
C ARG A 1183 15.53 39.46 -30.37
N VAL A 1184 14.68 38.61 -29.84
CA VAL A 1184 14.19 38.68 -28.46
C VAL A 1184 14.91 37.62 -27.61
N PRO A 1185 15.45 37.99 -26.44
CA PRO A 1185 15.95 37.02 -25.47
C PRO A 1185 14.87 36.00 -25.12
N LEU A 1186 15.31 34.82 -24.66
CA LEU A 1186 14.41 33.74 -24.28
C LEU A 1186 13.32 34.23 -23.31
N GLN A 1187 12.06 34.07 -23.72
CA GLN A 1187 10.90 34.43 -22.92
C GLN A 1187 10.43 33.23 -22.09
N ARG A 1188 10.00 33.49 -20.85
CA ARG A 1188 9.43 32.48 -19.95
C ARG A 1188 8.01 32.87 -19.56
N TYR A 1189 7.05 32.05 -19.94
CA TYR A 1189 5.64 32.22 -19.59
C TYR A 1189 5.24 31.19 -18.53
N VAL A 1190 4.97 31.66 -17.31
CA VAL A 1190 4.42 30.80 -16.26
C VAL A 1190 2.94 30.56 -16.57
N ILE A 1191 2.54 29.30 -16.65
CA ILE A 1191 1.16 28.86 -16.96
C ILE A 1191 0.59 27.93 -15.89
N GLU A 1192 1.35 27.66 -14.83
CA GLU A 1192 0.89 26.89 -13.69
C GLU A 1192 -0.28 27.61 -12.99
N PRO A 1193 -1.48 26.99 -12.88
CA PRO A 1193 -2.68 27.67 -12.37
C PRO A 1193 -2.52 28.33 -11.00
N ARG A 1194 -1.72 27.76 -10.09
CA ARG A 1194 -1.47 28.36 -8.77
C ARG A 1194 -0.74 29.70 -8.86
N SER A 1195 0.33 29.74 -9.65
CA SER A 1195 1.11 30.95 -9.93
C SER A 1195 0.30 31.96 -10.76
N VAL A 1196 -0.59 31.50 -11.63
CA VAL A 1196 -1.54 32.36 -12.35
C VAL A 1196 -2.55 33.00 -11.40
N VAL A 1197 -3.13 32.23 -10.47
CA VAL A 1197 -4.06 32.75 -9.46
C VAL A 1197 -3.43 33.87 -8.64
N THR A 1198 -2.17 33.73 -8.22
CA THR A 1198 -1.47 34.80 -7.50
C THR A 1198 -1.37 36.08 -8.33
N ARG A 1199 -0.94 35.98 -9.59
CA ARG A 1199 -0.85 37.14 -10.50
C ARG A 1199 -2.21 37.78 -10.80
N LEU A 1200 -3.27 36.99 -10.96
CA LEU A 1200 -4.62 37.52 -11.15
C LEU A 1200 -5.13 38.23 -9.90
N CYS A 1201 -4.82 37.72 -8.71
CA CYS A 1201 -5.14 38.39 -7.44
C CYS A 1201 -4.38 39.70 -7.26
N GLU A 1202 -3.09 39.74 -7.64
CA GLU A 1202 -2.28 40.97 -7.63
C GLU A 1202 -2.83 41.99 -8.64
N ARG A 1203 -3.15 41.57 -9.87
CA ARG A 1203 -3.77 42.41 -10.91
C ARG A 1203 -5.12 42.96 -10.48
N ALA A 1204 -5.96 42.16 -9.82
CA ALA A 1204 -7.27 42.59 -9.34
C ALA A 1204 -7.18 43.54 -8.12
N GLY A 1205 -6.10 43.47 -7.33
CA GLY A 1205 -5.84 44.31 -6.15
C GLY A 1205 -6.88 44.19 -5.02
N THR A 1206 -7.88 43.32 -5.16
CA THR A 1206 -9.05 43.21 -4.28
C THR A 1206 -9.56 41.76 -4.24
N THR A 1207 -10.63 41.49 -3.48
CA THR A 1207 -11.32 40.19 -3.48
C THR A 1207 -12.82 40.41 -3.58
N LEU A 1208 -13.57 39.41 -4.09
CA LEU A 1208 -15.03 39.43 -4.07
C LEU A 1208 -15.55 39.59 -2.65
N THR A 1209 -16.38 40.62 -2.43
CA THR A 1209 -17.06 40.85 -1.15
C THR A 1209 -18.10 39.78 -0.88
N LYS A 1210 -18.50 39.59 0.39
CA LYS A 1210 -19.58 38.65 0.75
C LYS A 1210 -20.90 38.96 0.04
N SER A 1211 -21.21 40.24 -0.19
CA SER A 1211 -22.42 40.67 -0.91
C SER A 1211 -22.36 40.28 -2.38
N ARG A 1212 -21.28 40.63 -3.10
CA ARG A 1212 -21.10 40.23 -4.50
C ARG A 1212 -21.05 38.71 -4.67
N TRP A 1213 -20.40 37.99 -3.74
CA TRP A 1213 -20.40 36.53 -3.75
C TRP A 1213 -21.81 35.96 -3.68
N ARG A 1214 -22.66 36.46 -2.78
CA ARG A 1214 -24.08 36.02 -2.69
C ARG A 1214 -24.88 36.37 -3.95
N THR A 1215 -24.51 37.42 -4.68
CA THR A 1215 -25.13 37.75 -5.98
C THR A 1215 -24.84 36.68 -7.03
N TYR A 1216 -23.59 36.21 -7.12
CA TYR A 1216 -23.21 35.20 -8.13
C TYR A 1216 -23.49 33.75 -7.69
N PHE A 1217 -23.35 33.49 -6.39
CA PHE A 1217 -23.43 32.16 -5.77
C PHE A 1217 -24.28 32.21 -4.48
N PRO A 1218 -25.61 32.46 -4.58
CA PRO A 1218 -26.48 32.67 -3.41
C PRO A 1218 -26.48 31.47 -2.45
N GLU A 1219 -26.37 30.28 -3.04
CA GLU A 1219 -26.47 28.99 -2.36
C GLU A 1219 -25.12 28.41 -1.90
N THR A 1220 -24.01 29.15 -2.06
CA THR A 1220 -22.66 28.66 -1.76
C THR A 1220 -22.07 29.42 -0.58
N PRO A 1221 -21.52 28.73 0.44
CA PRO A 1221 -20.78 29.38 1.51
C PRO A 1221 -19.68 30.30 0.95
N TYR A 1222 -19.51 31.47 1.58
CA TYR A 1222 -18.53 32.46 1.11
C TYR A 1222 -17.12 31.88 1.16
N LEU A 1223 -16.48 31.81 -0.01
CA LEU A 1223 -15.08 31.45 -0.14
C LEU A 1223 -14.25 32.72 -0.43
N ARG A 1224 -13.19 32.93 0.34
CA ARG A 1224 -12.26 34.04 0.07
C ARG A 1224 -11.41 33.72 -1.16
N VAL A 1225 -11.58 34.51 -2.21
CA VAL A 1225 -10.96 34.31 -3.54
C VAL A 1225 -9.50 34.73 -3.57
N CYS A 1226 -9.17 35.91 -3.06
CA CYS A 1226 -7.79 36.40 -3.01
C CYS A 1226 -7.38 36.71 -1.55
N PRO A 1227 -6.13 36.41 -1.15
CA PRO A 1227 -5.59 36.89 0.11
C PRO A 1227 -5.43 38.41 0.02
N VAL A 1228 -5.92 39.15 1.01
CA VAL A 1228 -5.74 40.61 1.04
C VAL A 1228 -4.33 40.88 1.55
N SER A 1229 -3.41 41.28 0.68
CA SER A 1229 -2.15 41.89 1.09
C SER A 1229 -2.48 43.21 1.77
N LYS A 1230 -2.17 43.33 3.07
CA LYS A 1230 -2.13 44.66 3.71
C LYS A 1230 -1.03 45.44 2.99
N ALA A 1231 -1.41 46.44 2.19
CA ALA A 1231 -0.47 47.38 1.63
C ALA A 1231 0.25 48.09 2.80
N GLY A 1232 1.58 47.95 2.86
CA GLY A 1232 2.45 48.65 3.80
C GLY A 1232 2.97 47.79 4.97
N THR A 1233 3.96 46.93 4.71
CA THR A 1233 5.09 46.62 5.62
C THR A 1233 6.09 45.72 4.88
N ASP A 1234 7.39 45.97 5.07
CA ASP A 1234 8.54 45.39 4.38
C ASP A 1234 8.55 43.85 4.20
N PRO A 1235 9.31 43.34 3.20
CA PRO A 1235 9.35 41.91 2.90
C PRO A 1235 10.11 41.15 4.00
N ALA A 1236 9.40 40.33 4.79
CA ALA A 1236 10.01 39.30 5.63
C ALA A 1236 10.34 38.05 4.79
N PRO A 1237 11.45 37.33 5.09
CA PRO A 1237 11.98 36.26 4.24
C PRO A 1237 11.11 34.99 4.29
N PRO A 1238 11.26 34.07 3.31
CA PRO A 1238 10.38 32.92 3.16
C PRO A 1238 10.65 31.88 4.26
N CYS A 1239 9.68 31.68 5.16
CA CYS A 1239 9.65 30.50 6.02
C CYS A 1239 9.20 29.29 5.20
N ALA A 1240 10.10 28.32 5.10
CA ALA A 1240 9.81 26.95 4.70
C ALA A 1240 8.93 26.23 5.75
N ASP A 1241 8.20 25.23 5.24
CA ASP A 1241 7.50 24.15 5.94
C ASP A 1241 6.19 24.43 6.72
N VAL A 1242 5.11 23.83 6.19
CA VAL A 1242 4.24 22.81 6.82
C VAL A 1242 2.78 23.05 6.42
N CYS A 1243 2.22 22.10 5.64
CA CYS A 1243 0.89 21.53 5.86
C CYS A 1243 0.66 20.33 4.92
N SER A 1244 1.04 19.14 5.40
CA SER A 1244 0.42 17.87 5.00
C SER A 1244 -0.97 17.75 5.66
N PRO A 1245 -1.93 16.99 5.07
CA PRO A 1245 -3.30 16.89 5.58
C PRO A 1245 -3.39 16.04 6.86
N PRO A 1246 -4.46 16.20 7.68
CA PRO A 1246 -4.60 15.47 8.93
C PRO A 1246 -5.04 14.02 8.69
N LEU A 1247 -4.34 13.08 9.32
CA LEU A 1247 -4.82 11.71 9.55
C LEU A 1247 -5.65 11.66 10.86
N PRO A 1248 -6.66 10.78 10.96
CA PRO A 1248 -7.58 10.75 12.10
C PRO A 1248 -6.94 10.10 13.34
N SER A 1249 -7.19 10.70 14.50
CA SER A 1249 -6.77 10.20 15.82
C SER A 1249 -7.54 8.94 16.24
N PRO A 1250 -6.88 7.91 16.81
CA PRO A 1250 -7.56 6.79 17.45
C PRO A 1250 -7.97 7.14 18.89
N THR A 1251 -9.16 6.71 19.27
CA THR A 1251 -9.72 6.76 20.62
C THR A 1251 -8.97 5.81 21.57
N GLN A 1252 -8.61 6.32 22.75
CA GLN A 1252 -8.14 5.51 23.89
C GLN A 1252 -9.28 4.71 24.53
N PRO A 1253 -8.98 3.58 25.19
CA PRO A 1253 -9.60 3.20 26.44
C PRO A 1253 -8.59 3.23 27.61
N SER A 1254 -9.15 3.40 28.80
CA SER A 1254 -8.51 3.75 30.07
C SER A 1254 -7.65 2.66 30.72
N SER A 1255 -6.81 3.15 31.63
CA SER A 1255 -6.31 2.55 32.89
C SER A 1255 -4.90 1.93 32.91
N ALA A 1256 -4.08 2.55 33.76
CA ALA A 1256 -2.70 2.25 34.17
C ALA A 1256 -2.64 1.02 35.13
N PRO A 1257 -1.49 0.56 35.73
CA PRO A 1257 -0.32 1.37 36.12
C PRO A 1257 1.11 0.73 36.08
N ARG A 1258 2.11 1.64 36.16
CA ARG A 1258 3.46 1.53 36.80
C ARG A 1258 4.48 0.54 36.15
N ALA A 1259 5.78 0.81 36.03
CA ALA A 1259 6.70 1.62 36.83
C ALA A 1259 8.01 1.93 36.05
N ASN A 1260 8.70 2.97 36.55
CA ASN A 1260 10.16 3.22 36.58
C ASN A 1260 10.94 3.32 35.26
N ALA A 1261 11.47 4.47 34.85
CA ALA A 1261 12.46 5.38 35.47
C ALA A 1261 13.90 5.12 34.98
N GLU A 1262 14.58 6.24 34.69
CA GLU A 1262 16.02 6.45 34.46
C GLU A 1262 16.53 6.23 33.02
N ALA A 1263 16.85 7.27 32.24
CA ALA A 1263 17.84 8.36 32.38
C ALA A 1263 19.24 8.00 31.85
N GLY A 1264 19.82 8.92 31.08
CA GLY A 1264 21.26 8.96 30.76
C GLY A 1264 21.58 8.88 29.26
N ILE A 1265 21.51 9.97 28.48
CA ILE A 1265 22.53 11.03 28.31
C ILE A 1265 23.68 10.65 27.35
N ARG A 1266 23.70 11.38 26.22
CA ARG A 1266 24.85 11.89 25.42
C ARG A 1266 25.85 10.88 24.85
N ALA A 1267 26.62 11.16 23.80
CA ALA A 1267 26.65 12.11 22.69
C ALA A 1267 27.95 11.78 21.94
N ARG A 1268 27.95 12.00 20.62
CA ARG A 1268 29.09 12.40 19.76
C ARG A 1268 30.41 11.61 19.88
N VAL A 1269 30.93 11.15 18.74
CA VAL A 1269 31.98 11.85 17.97
C VAL A 1269 32.33 11.00 16.76
N ALA A 1270 32.41 11.66 15.61
CA ALA A 1270 32.96 11.15 14.37
C ALA A 1270 34.48 11.01 14.45
N ASN A 1271 35.07 9.98 13.83
CA ASN A 1271 36.30 10.21 13.08
C ASN A 1271 36.59 9.15 12.02
N ALA A 1272 37.20 9.65 10.96
CA ALA A 1272 37.47 9.03 9.68
C ALA A 1272 38.70 8.12 9.66
N ASN A 1273 38.70 7.18 8.71
CA ASN A 1273 39.80 6.57 7.95
C ASN A 1273 39.30 5.17 7.53
N GLY A 1274 39.40 4.68 6.30
CA GLY A 1274 40.27 5.07 5.20
C GLY A 1274 40.68 3.78 4.49
N SER A 1275 40.02 3.48 3.37
CA SER A 1275 40.54 2.76 2.20
C SER A 1275 40.74 1.23 2.22
N ARG A 1276 40.42 0.68 1.03
CA ARG A 1276 40.92 -0.54 0.34
C ARG A 1276 40.22 -1.89 0.49
N SER A 1277 39.34 -2.09 -0.50
CA SER A 1277 39.39 -3.12 -1.56
C SER A 1277 39.17 -4.61 -1.24
N ALA A 1278 38.22 -5.14 -2.01
CA ALA A 1278 38.29 -6.36 -2.83
C ALA A 1278 37.44 -7.56 -2.38
N ALA A 1279 36.39 -7.78 -3.19
CA ALA A 1279 35.92 -9.06 -3.72
C ALA A 1279 35.50 -10.18 -2.74
N ARG A 1280 34.19 -10.33 -2.55
CA ARG A 1280 33.37 -11.36 -3.22
C ARG A 1280 31.89 -11.12 -3.01
#